data_AF-A0A2V1AUM8-F1
#
_entry.id   AF-A0A2V1AUM8-F1
#
_cell.length_a   1.000
_cell.length_b   1.000
_cell.length_c   1.000
_cell.angle_alpha   90.00
_cell.angle_beta   90.00
_cell.angle_gamma   90.00
#
_symmetry.space_group_name_H-M   'P 1'
#
loop_
_entity.id
_entity.type
_entity.pdbx_description
1 polymer ?
#
loop_
_entity_poly.entity_id
_entity_poly.type
_entity_poly.pdbx_seq_one_letter_code
_entity_poly.pdbx_strand_id
1 'polypeptide(L)'
;MSEIAGSQTLFVPENERVSLDVNNLQVNVKSKDVESGSVPILDRVSFELPTNNIMAIMGGSGAGKTTLLNVLAQRLNVNHATMSFSGSVDYETSSKKKITTAYMQQEDVFLPGLTLRETLLYQAELRMPGITQFERKELVDSLLSLLQLNHRSDEIVKSFTNHINLSGGEQRRTSLAIQLLNKPALLFLDEPTTGLDTTSALTLVRILRTLASPQIGITIVLSIHQPRPEIAALFDKLCVLARGGRLIYCDSLNDASTYFNHLHEKKLVEQIETDADSFAMFNTLMTMSVKSTRSAAEEARTSRIVDSLVESWRIEHSRDYSLTLDEEQSKFKSNMKVFSSTQPLPLWKEVYVLTRRTFKLSYRDYFSLFALNGMSLALAIVLGWMFYKPPADLAGIRSITSALYVVIEVLGFAPLLMELERLWAHDGVFFFKEYKERCVSIPGFVISRRLGKLLLEDIPVSFLFAVVTYFMWGLRLGQTAEGPNDDSTHFGIFFAISFLVTAIAFSTGFLCFTLGSDFSISALISNAFYQLQNSGCGYFVNAATMPVYVRWVKYCAYFWYAFGALTANQYTDWMGECPYPADDERCLEYSGNYQLNMLGFPKGWIGEPIGILVAWWIGFNIISGVCLCFRNYDMAVAKKKKNKIGGDEEDERKLLDLSSECTEEKDRVARESVAINVKKITLSVKVRETRSLLAKKVNRVLLDNVTANFKANAVNVIMGPSGGGKTTFLNFLADRLPKTSSFSRSGNIFLNDSTEVSPSEFSKIAAYVTQHDNLLIPQLTVRETLFYQGKLRLPVEEHSRIPSIVALLLRQTGLIDCADTPIGSATVKGISGGEKRRVSIAIQLLGRPKILFLDEPTSGLDVATSKSILTLLHELAEQGTTIISTIHQPSKEMFWQFDSMVLLARGGFVVYNGDIDAMPQYFKKLGHPCPQEVNFADHVLDTVSKRSTESKEESLARVNYMIQTWKEEEIDNEKDALVPSEMDLSKYKPIGAPAWVAFKTVLHRTFIVSLRSTDVMFARVFQVCALGAIYALFFAPLKGNVQGISDRLGLTQSVINLYFCGLINNLSIYPHQRDLFHQEYKDSAYNTLVFHAAYLLVELPFEFVPCLFFSVLVVFGIGLPRTAGMFFAMLLTSTLITNCGDSLGIICTSVFEHLGLAVNLLTNIVMVGVFMAGTMSLHMPPFFEGWNYINPAKYAVEITTNMAFPGETFDCGGDATDCALNTGDAVLEYYGLDARVGNSIGAFIGCVIIYRIVAVGATYTRAKWFV
;
A
#
# COMPACT_ATOMS: atom_id res chain seq x y z
N MET A 1 43.92 -3.61 0.50
CA MET A 1 43.61 -4.90 -0.15
C MET A 1 44.13 -6.11 0.66
N SER A 2 44.22 -6.00 2.00
CA SER A 2 44.70 -7.05 2.92
C SER A 2 43.80 -7.22 4.16
N GLU A 3 42.53 -6.80 4.09
CA GLU A 3 41.53 -7.00 5.14
C GLU A 3 40.39 -7.88 4.60
N ILE A 4 40.65 -9.17 4.41
CA ILE A 4 39.66 -10.16 3.95
C ILE A 4 39.53 -11.30 4.99
N ALA A 5 39.53 -10.93 6.28
CA ALA A 5 39.23 -11.87 7.37
C ALA A 5 37.78 -12.39 7.30
N GLY A 6 36.88 -11.70 6.59
CA GLY A 6 35.49 -12.13 6.37
C GLY A 6 35.25 -13.12 5.23
N SER A 7 36.26 -13.52 4.42
CA SER A 7 36.03 -14.40 3.25
C SER A 7 35.76 -15.87 3.59
N GLN A 8 36.30 -16.38 4.70
CA GLN A 8 36.18 -17.80 5.02
C GLN A 8 34.73 -18.21 5.36
N THR A 9 33.88 -17.28 5.75
CA THR A 9 32.52 -17.59 6.25
C THR A 9 31.48 -17.75 5.14
N LEU A 10 31.68 -17.14 3.96
CA LEU A 10 30.82 -17.27 2.78
C LEU A 10 31.35 -18.25 1.72
N PHE A 11 32.49 -18.90 1.99
CA PHE A 11 33.12 -19.85 1.08
C PHE A 11 32.23 -21.04 0.73
N VAL A 12 32.09 -21.31 -0.58
CA VAL A 12 31.44 -22.48 -1.16
C VAL A 12 32.53 -23.47 -1.61
N PRO A 13 32.59 -24.66 -1.01
CA PRO A 13 33.52 -25.71 -1.39
C PRO A 13 33.39 -26.11 -2.87
N GLU A 14 34.50 -26.46 -3.53
CA GLU A 14 34.51 -26.77 -4.98
C GLU A 14 33.52 -27.86 -5.39
N ASN A 15 33.30 -28.85 -4.53
CA ASN A 15 32.36 -29.93 -4.77
C ASN A 15 30.87 -29.52 -4.64
N GLU A 16 30.57 -28.40 -3.99
CA GLU A 16 29.20 -27.87 -3.79
C GLU A 16 28.86 -26.73 -4.78
N ARG A 17 29.80 -26.36 -5.65
CA ARG A 17 29.57 -25.39 -6.73
C ARG A 17 28.60 -25.95 -7.77
N VAL A 18 27.88 -25.05 -8.44
CA VAL A 18 26.78 -25.39 -9.34
C VAL A 18 26.99 -24.75 -10.70
N SER A 19 26.93 -25.58 -11.75
CA SER A 19 26.74 -25.17 -13.13
C SER A 19 25.27 -25.38 -13.55
N LEU A 20 24.83 -24.63 -14.56
CA LEU A 20 23.45 -24.59 -14.99
C LEU A 20 23.39 -24.77 -16.51
N ASP A 21 22.65 -25.78 -16.97
CA ASP A 21 22.45 -26.07 -18.39
C ASP A 21 20.96 -25.99 -18.74
N VAL A 22 20.60 -25.14 -19.70
CA VAL A 22 19.22 -24.88 -20.12
C VAL A 22 19.07 -25.29 -21.56
N ASN A 23 18.10 -26.17 -21.83
CA ASN A 23 17.88 -26.74 -23.15
C ASN A 23 16.42 -26.57 -23.58
N ASN A 24 16.22 -25.82 -24.69
CA ASN A 24 14.98 -25.62 -25.41
C ASN A 24 13.79 -25.17 -24.53
N LEU A 25 14.05 -24.32 -23.54
CA LEU A 25 13.06 -23.92 -22.55
C LEU A 25 11.95 -23.07 -23.19
N GLN A 26 10.70 -23.52 -23.03
CA GLN A 26 9.50 -22.88 -23.55
C GLN A 26 8.43 -22.74 -22.45
N VAL A 27 7.77 -21.58 -22.43
CA VAL A 27 6.67 -21.29 -21.50
C VAL A 27 5.55 -20.61 -22.26
N ASN A 28 4.38 -21.27 -22.32
CA ASN A 28 3.21 -20.74 -23.02
C ASN A 28 2.05 -20.52 -22.04
N VAL A 29 1.23 -19.51 -22.30
CA VAL A 29 -0.02 -19.25 -21.55
C VAL A 29 -1.22 -19.57 -22.44
N LYS A 30 -2.18 -20.34 -21.92
CA LYS A 30 -3.45 -20.59 -22.61
C LYS A 30 -4.33 -19.33 -22.57
N SER A 31 -4.56 -18.73 -23.74
CA SER A 31 -5.50 -17.62 -23.91
C SER A 31 -6.83 -18.16 -24.44
N LYS A 32 -7.96 -17.72 -23.87
CA LYS A 32 -9.30 -18.08 -24.35
C LYS A 32 -9.74 -17.26 -25.58
N ASP A 33 -9.05 -16.15 -25.87
CA ASP A 33 -9.51 -15.10 -26.81
C ASP A 33 -8.74 -15.07 -28.14
N VAL A 34 -7.83 -16.03 -28.40
CA VAL A 34 -7.04 -16.11 -29.65
C VAL A 34 -7.37 -17.43 -30.33
N GLU A 35 -7.76 -17.38 -31.61
CA GLU A 35 -8.10 -18.58 -32.42
C GLU A 35 -6.94 -19.60 -32.47
N SER A 36 -5.71 -19.17 -32.20
CA SER A 36 -4.49 -19.98 -32.07
C SER A 36 -4.06 -20.22 -30.61
N GLY A 37 -4.92 -20.76 -29.75
CA GLY A 37 -4.61 -21.66 -28.60
C GLY A 37 -3.61 -21.30 -27.47
N SER A 38 -2.55 -20.53 -27.66
CA SER A 38 -1.54 -20.22 -26.63
C SER A 38 -0.58 -19.10 -27.05
N VAL A 39 -0.21 -18.21 -26.13
CA VAL A 39 0.80 -17.16 -26.35
C VAL A 39 2.12 -17.57 -25.70
N PRO A 40 3.25 -17.65 -26.45
CA PRO A 40 4.55 -17.92 -25.87
C PRO A 40 5.07 -16.71 -25.08
N ILE A 41 5.47 -16.94 -23.82
CA ILE A 41 6.24 -15.98 -23.00
C ILE A 41 7.74 -16.20 -23.18
N LEU A 42 8.17 -17.46 -23.22
CA LEU A 42 9.54 -17.88 -23.51
C LEU A 42 9.52 -18.85 -24.68
N ASP A 43 10.44 -18.68 -25.62
CA ASP A 43 10.49 -19.47 -26.85
C ASP A 43 11.89 -20.06 -27.09
N ARG A 44 12.02 -21.35 -26.79
CA ARG A 44 13.19 -22.20 -27.10
C ARG A 44 14.52 -21.63 -26.63
N VAL A 45 14.56 -21.16 -25.38
CA VAL A 45 15.78 -20.60 -24.79
C VAL A 45 16.74 -21.72 -24.43
N SER A 46 17.99 -21.64 -24.91
CA SER A 46 19.06 -22.61 -24.60
C SER A 46 20.37 -21.89 -24.27
N PHE A 47 21.03 -22.25 -23.17
CA PHE A 47 22.34 -21.74 -22.79
C PHE A 47 22.98 -22.56 -21.66
N GLU A 48 24.28 -22.41 -21.49
CA GLU A 48 25.05 -23.04 -20.40
C GLU A 48 25.80 -22.00 -19.57
N LEU A 49 25.82 -22.19 -18.26
CA LEU A 49 26.52 -21.35 -17.29
C LEU A 49 27.46 -22.20 -16.41
N PRO A 50 28.79 -22.04 -16.57
CA PRO A 50 29.78 -22.69 -15.72
C PRO A 50 29.75 -22.24 -14.25
N THR A 51 30.39 -23.00 -13.37
CA THR A 51 30.53 -22.64 -11.95
C THR A 51 31.33 -21.34 -11.75
N ASN A 52 31.01 -20.56 -10.71
CA ASN A 52 31.71 -19.31 -10.33
C ASN A 52 31.60 -18.16 -11.35
N ASN A 53 30.71 -18.29 -12.33
CA ASN A 53 30.50 -17.26 -13.33
C ASN A 53 29.29 -16.37 -12.96
N ILE A 54 29.34 -15.13 -13.44
CA ILE A 54 28.24 -14.18 -13.41
C ILE A 54 27.62 -14.08 -14.80
N MET A 55 26.35 -14.45 -14.91
CA MET A 55 25.55 -14.27 -16.11
C MET A 55 24.56 -13.11 -15.93
N ALA A 56 24.58 -12.18 -16.89
CA ALA A 56 23.61 -11.10 -16.97
C ALA A 56 22.58 -11.35 -18.07
N ILE A 57 21.30 -11.44 -17.70
CA ILE A 57 20.15 -11.53 -18.60
C ILE A 57 19.66 -10.12 -18.91
N MET A 58 19.66 -9.76 -20.17
CA MET A 58 19.33 -8.45 -20.69
C MET A 58 18.25 -8.56 -21.76
N GLY A 59 17.61 -7.44 -22.05
CA GLY A 59 16.56 -7.33 -23.05
C GLY A 59 15.62 -6.19 -22.72
N GLY A 60 14.80 -5.78 -23.69
CA GLY A 60 13.79 -4.74 -23.50
C GLY A 60 12.76 -5.08 -22.41
N SER A 61 11.98 -4.09 -21.97
CA SER A 61 10.80 -4.37 -21.15
C SER A 61 9.86 -5.36 -21.85
N GLY A 62 9.30 -6.33 -21.12
CA GLY A 62 8.44 -7.38 -21.70
C GLY A 62 9.16 -8.48 -22.50
N ALA A 63 10.50 -8.52 -22.51
CA ALA A 63 11.27 -9.58 -23.16
C ALA A 63 11.22 -10.96 -22.46
N GLY A 64 10.63 -11.06 -21.26
CA GLY A 64 10.53 -12.33 -20.51
C GLY A 64 11.64 -12.56 -19.48
N LYS A 65 12.51 -11.58 -19.19
CA LYS A 65 13.64 -11.67 -18.23
C LYS A 65 13.23 -12.22 -16.84
N THR A 66 12.29 -11.54 -16.18
CA THR A 66 11.77 -11.96 -14.87
C THR A 66 11.07 -13.32 -14.93
N THR A 67 10.42 -13.64 -16.06
CA THR A 67 9.82 -14.97 -16.25
C THR A 67 10.90 -16.03 -16.30
N LEU A 68 11.95 -15.84 -17.11
CA LEU A 68 13.09 -16.75 -17.19
C LEU A 68 13.74 -16.94 -15.82
N LEU A 69 14.03 -15.87 -15.08
CA LEU A 69 14.56 -15.96 -13.72
C LEU A 69 13.65 -16.75 -12.77
N ASN A 70 12.33 -16.53 -12.83
CA ASN A 70 11.39 -17.27 -11.98
C ASN A 70 11.29 -18.76 -12.36
N VAL A 71 11.45 -19.10 -13.64
CA VAL A 71 11.54 -20.51 -14.09
C VAL A 71 12.83 -21.14 -13.56
N LEU A 72 13.98 -20.47 -13.74
CA LEU A 72 15.30 -20.96 -13.29
C LEU A 72 15.39 -21.06 -11.75
N ALA A 73 14.69 -20.22 -11.02
CA ALA A 73 14.60 -20.28 -9.57
C ALA A 73 13.48 -21.21 -9.06
N GLN A 74 12.78 -21.92 -9.95
CA GLN A 74 11.65 -22.83 -9.62
C GLN A 74 10.54 -22.16 -8.80
N ARG A 75 10.27 -20.87 -9.06
CA ARG A 75 9.25 -20.08 -8.35
C ARG A 75 7.87 -20.11 -9.01
N LEU A 76 7.79 -20.55 -10.26
CA LEU A 76 6.52 -20.74 -10.96
C LEU A 76 5.92 -22.11 -10.64
N ASN A 77 4.62 -22.13 -10.34
CA ASN A 77 3.91 -23.36 -10.05
C ASN A 77 3.65 -24.15 -11.33
N VAL A 78 4.39 -25.24 -11.52
CA VAL A 78 4.32 -26.16 -12.67
C VAL A 78 2.92 -26.75 -12.86
N ASN A 79 2.14 -26.85 -11.78
CA ASN A 79 0.81 -27.45 -11.78
C ASN A 79 -0.31 -26.44 -12.10
N HIS A 80 0.02 -25.18 -12.44
CA HIS A 80 -1.00 -24.17 -12.71
C HIS A 80 -1.67 -24.43 -14.07
N ALA A 81 -2.99 -24.62 -14.08
CA ALA A 81 -3.75 -25.06 -15.27
C ALA A 81 -3.68 -24.11 -16.49
N THR A 82 -3.17 -22.89 -16.32
CA THR A 82 -3.11 -21.85 -17.35
C THR A 82 -1.77 -21.77 -18.09
N MET A 83 -0.71 -22.42 -17.60
CA MET A 83 0.63 -22.37 -18.19
C MET A 83 1.11 -23.76 -18.60
N SER A 84 1.79 -23.87 -19.74
CA SER A 84 2.47 -25.08 -20.18
C SER A 84 3.97 -24.84 -20.26
N PHE A 85 4.76 -25.79 -19.73
CA PHE A 85 6.22 -25.78 -19.71
C PHE A 85 6.75 -26.90 -20.60
N SER A 86 7.79 -26.61 -21.38
CA SER A 86 8.56 -27.58 -22.18
C SER A 86 10.06 -27.25 -22.14
N GLY A 87 10.91 -28.25 -22.42
CA GLY A 87 12.37 -28.22 -22.28
C GLY A 87 12.92 -28.71 -20.94
N SER A 88 14.23 -28.61 -20.71
CA SER A 88 14.87 -28.95 -19.43
C SER A 88 15.82 -27.88 -18.91
N VAL A 89 15.97 -27.87 -17.59
CA VAL A 89 16.99 -27.11 -16.87
C VAL A 89 17.73 -28.10 -15.98
N ASP A 90 19.00 -28.36 -16.25
CA ASP A 90 19.81 -29.30 -15.49
C ASP A 90 20.77 -28.48 -14.60
N TYR A 91 20.81 -28.81 -13.29
CA TYR A 91 21.70 -28.16 -12.31
C TYR A 91 22.76 -29.16 -11.90
N GLU A 92 23.97 -28.99 -12.41
CA GLU A 92 25.06 -29.93 -12.21
C GLU A 92 25.90 -29.54 -11.00
N THR A 93 26.22 -30.52 -10.16
CA THR A 93 27.12 -30.37 -9.03
C THR A 93 27.88 -31.67 -8.78
N SER A 94 29.13 -31.58 -8.37
CA SER A 94 29.98 -32.75 -8.06
C SER A 94 29.54 -33.48 -6.79
N SER A 95 28.71 -32.84 -5.96
CA SER A 95 28.19 -33.38 -4.71
C SER A 95 26.76 -33.91 -4.86
N LYS A 96 26.44 -35.03 -4.21
CA LYS A 96 25.04 -35.50 -4.11
C LYS A 96 24.19 -34.68 -3.11
N LYS A 97 24.75 -33.63 -2.50
CA LYS A 97 24.02 -32.72 -1.61
C LYS A 97 23.08 -31.83 -2.41
N LYS A 98 21.98 -31.42 -1.78
CA LYS A 98 21.02 -30.50 -2.36
C LYS A 98 21.61 -29.09 -2.52
N ILE A 99 21.22 -28.40 -3.59
CA ILE A 99 21.75 -27.08 -3.97
C ILE A 99 21.11 -25.97 -3.13
N THR A 100 21.91 -25.09 -2.51
CA THR A 100 21.40 -23.88 -1.83
C THR A 100 21.22 -22.74 -2.81
N THR A 101 20.03 -22.14 -2.82
CA THR A 101 19.70 -20.98 -3.67
C THR A 101 19.19 -19.81 -2.86
N ALA A 102 19.34 -18.61 -3.41
CA ALA A 102 18.69 -17.41 -2.92
C ALA A 102 18.17 -16.56 -4.09
N TYR A 103 17.09 -15.83 -3.86
CA TYR A 103 16.45 -15.01 -4.89
C TYR A 103 16.18 -13.60 -4.33
N MET A 104 16.72 -12.58 -5.00
CA MET A 104 16.41 -11.18 -4.71
C MET A 104 15.34 -10.68 -5.66
N GLN A 105 14.19 -10.24 -5.10
CA GLN A 105 13.09 -9.65 -5.86
C GLN A 105 13.37 -8.21 -6.27
N GLN A 106 12.67 -7.76 -7.31
CA GLN A 106 12.71 -6.37 -7.77
C GLN A 106 12.20 -5.37 -6.72
N GLU A 107 11.27 -5.73 -5.84
CA GLU A 107 10.79 -4.83 -4.77
C GLU A 107 11.47 -5.10 -3.42
N ASP A 108 11.96 -4.04 -2.79
CA ASP A 108 12.56 -4.09 -1.46
C ASP A 108 11.48 -3.97 -0.37
N VAL A 109 11.24 -5.06 0.36
CA VAL A 109 10.24 -5.13 1.43
C VAL A 109 10.94 -5.33 2.77
N PHE A 110 10.74 -4.37 3.67
CA PHE A 110 11.32 -4.36 5.02
C PHE A 110 10.23 -4.25 6.10
N LEU A 111 10.47 -4.88 7.25
CA LEU A 111 9.67 -4.65 8.45
C LEU A 111 9.94 -3.23 9.00
N PRO A 112 8.90 -2.48 9.39
CA PRO A 112 9.08 -1.17 10.02
C PRO A 112 9.71 -1.29 11.42
N GLY A 113 10.44 -0.27 11.88
CA GLY A 113 10.91 -0.15 13.27
C GLY A 113 12.20 -0.89 13.64
N LEU A 114 12.75 -1.75 12.77
CA LEU A 114 14.03 -2.44 12.99
C LEU A 114 15.22 -1.66 12.41
N THR A 115 16.36 -1.74 13.09
CA THR A 115 17.62 -1.24 12.52
C THR A 115 18.17 -2.21 11.47
N LEU A 116 19.09 -1.74 10.64
CA LEU A 116 19.74 -2.56 9.64
C LEU A 116 20.42 -3.80 10.26
N ARG A 117 21.24 -3.59 11.29
CA ARG A 117 21.92 -4.65 12.05
C ARG A 117 20.93 -5.64 12.67
N GLU A 118 19.84 -5.14 13.26
CA GLU A 118 18.81 -5.99 13.86
C GLU A 118 18.09 -6.83 12.82
N THR A 119 17.79 -6.25 11.66
CA THR A 119 17.15 -6.94 10.53
C THR A 119 18.02 -8.12 10.09
N LEU A 120 19.32 -7.90 9.91
CA LEU A 120 20.25 -8.96 9.53
C LEU A 120 20.43 -10.01 10.63
N LEU A 121 20.50 -9.62 11.90
CA LEU A 121 20.60 -10.57 13.01
C LEU A 121 19.36 -11.46 13.14
N TYR A 122 18.15 -10.91 13.01
CA TYR A 122 16.93 -11.72 13.04
C TYR A 122 16.85 -12.66 11.83
N GLN A 123 17.21 -12.19 10.63
CA GLN A 123 17.27 -13.04 9.44
C GLN A 123 18.34 -14.13 9.58
N ALA A 124 19.50 -13.82 10.18
CA ALA A 124 20.57 -14.77 10.43
C ALA A 124 20.14 -15.87 11.42
N GLU A 125 19.43 -15.48 12.49
CA GLU A 125 18.85 -16.41 13.46
C GLU A 125 17.82 -17.36 12.81
N LEU A 126 17.07 -16.90 11.79
CA LEU A 126 16.06 -17.69 11.07
C LEU A 126 16.61 -18.53 9.90
N ARG A 127 17.74 -18.15 9.32
CA ARG A 127 18.29 -18.80 8.11
C ARG A 127 19.43 -19.78 8.41
N MET A 128 20.09 -19.62 9.56
CA MET A 128 21.28 -20.42 9.92
C MET A 128 21.09 -21.17 11.25
N PRO A 129 20.39 -22.32 11.23
CA PRO A 129 20.36 -23.24 12.36
C PRO A 129 21.77 -23.77 12.67
N GLY A 130 22.13 -23.88 13.95
CA GLY A 130 23.35 -24.55 14.40
C GLY A 130 24.58 -23.65 14.64
N ILE A 131 24.59 -22.43 14.11
CA ILE A 131 25.68 -21.46 14.32
C ILE A 131 25.53 -20.75 15.68
N THR A 132 26.63 -20.50 16.38
CA THR A 132 26.62 -19.78 17.67
C THR A 132 26.23 -18.31 17.50
N GLN A 133 25.74 -17.66 18.56
CA GLN A 133 25.36 -16.24 18.49
C GLN A 133 26.57 -15.33 18.18
N PHE A 134 27.78 -15.72 18.60
CA PHE A 134 29.01 -15.01 18.32
C PHE A 134 29.36 -15.05 16.83
N GLU A 135 29.43 -16.26 16.25
CA GLU A 135 29.68 -16.45 14.81
C GLU A 135 28.62 -15.77 13.93
N ARG A 136 27.36 -15.73 14.36
CA ARG A 136 26.30 -14.98 13.64
C ARG A 136 26.57 -13.48 13.64
N LYS A 137 26.96 -12.91 14.78
CA LYS A 137 27.29 -11.48 14.87
C LYS A 137 28.50 -11.17 14.01
N GLU A 138 29.53 -12.01 14.08
CA GLU A 138 30.73 -11.89 13.25
C GLU A 138 30.42 -11.98 11.75
N LEU A 139 29.52 -12.89 11.34
CA LEU A 139 29.05 -12.95 9.95
C LEU A 139 28.28 -11.68 9.55
N VAL A 140 27.38 -11.20 10.41
CA VAL A 140 26.61 -9.97 10.13
C VAL A 140 27.54 -8.76 10.04
N ASP A 141 28.54 -8.65 10.93
CA ASP A 141 29.56 -7.60 10.87
C ASP A 141 30.43 -7.72 9.61
N SER A 142 30.79 -8.96 9.23
CA SER A 142 31.52 -9.23 7.98
C SER A 142 30.69 -8.85 6.76
N LEU A 143 29.39 -9.15 6.73
CA LEU A 143 28.47 -8.77 5.66
C LEU A 143 28.26 -7.26 5.60
N LEU A 144 28.09 -6.58 6.74
CA LEU A 144 27.98 -5.13 6.80
C LEU A 144 29.27 -4.46 6.30
N SER A 145 30.43 -5.04 6.59
CA SER A 145 31.72 -4.57 6.06
C SER A 145 31.85 -4.81 4.55
N LEU A 146 31.59 -6.04 4.09
CA LEU A 146 31.65 -6.44 2.68
C LEU A 146 30.72 -5.58 1.81
N LEU A 147 29.52 -5.28 2.31
CA LEU A 147 28.50 -4.51 1.61
C LEU A 147 28.60 -3.00 1.87
N GLN A 148 29.60 -2.54 2.61
CA GLN A 148 29.85 -1.13 2.94
C GLN A 148 28.62 -0.45 3.58
N LEU A 149 28.04 -1.11 4.58
CA LEU A 149 26.85 -0.66 5.31
C LEU A 149 27.14 -0.33 6.79
N ASN A 150 28.41 -0.41 7.23
CA ASN A 150 28.81 -0.17 8.62
C ASN A 150 28.39 1.21 9.16
N HIS A 151 28.40 2.27 8.34
CA HIS A 151 28.03 3.63 8.77
C HIS A 151 26.54 3.81 9.07
N ARG A 152 25.68 2.87 8.66
CA ARG A 152 24.21 2.91 8.84
C ARG A 152 23.68 1.73 9.65
N SER A 153 24.56 0.93 10.28
CA SER A 153 24.16 -0.32 10.90
C SER A 153 23.06 -0.16 11.95
N ASP A 154 23.05 0.97 12.67
CA ASP A 154 22.11 1.23 13.77
C ASP A 154 20.93 2.13 13.38
N GLU A 155 20.82 2.50 12.09
CA GLU A 155 19.69 3.29 11.60
C GLU A 155 18.47 2.40 11.32
N ILE A 156 17.28 2.92 11.61
CA ILE A 156 16.02 2.25 11.29
C ILE A 156 15.83 2.26 9.78
N VAL A 157 15.59 1.08 9.20
CA VAL A 157 15.40 0.94 7.75
C VAL A 157 14.12 1.63 7.31
N LYS A 158 12.98 1.27 7.93
CA LYS A 158 11.64 1.76 7.58
C LYS A 158 10.88 2.23 8.83
N SER A 159 10.20 3.37 8.76
CA SER A 159 9.30 3.92 9.78
C SER A 159 7.92 3.25 9.72
N PHE A 160 7.17 3.28 10.83
CA PHE A 160 5.76 2.84 10.90
C PHE A 160 4.83 3.72 10.06
N THR A 161 5.25 4.92 9.67
CA THR A 161 4.55 5.81 8.71
C THR A 161 4.95 5.56 7.25
N ASN A 162 5.53 4.39 6.93
CA ASN A 162 6.02 3.99 5.60
C ASN A 162 7.19 4.81 5.00
N HIS A 163 7.81 5.73 5.75
CA HIS A 163 9.04 6.39 5.29
C HIS A 163 10.26 5.47 5.40
N ILE A 164 11.11 5.43 4.37
CA ILE A 164 12.36 4.65 4.35
C ILE A 164 13.55 5.61 4.52
N ASN A 165 14.47 5.30 5.44
CA ASN A 165 15.63 6.17 5.72
C ASN A 165 16.87 5.83 4.89
N LEU A 166 16.95 4.61 4.37
CA LEU A 166 18.06 4.16 3.52
C LEU A 166 17.91 4.70 2.09
N SER A 167 19.02 5.02 1.44
CA SER A 167 19.03 5.29 0.00
C SER A 167 18.71 4.02 -0.81
N GLY A 168 18.26 4.14 -2.05
CA GLY A 168 17.97 2.97 -2.90
C GLY A 168 19.15 1.99 -3.00
N GLY A 169 20.39 2.50 -3.12
CA GLY A 169 21.62 1.70 -3.13
C GLY A 169 21.83 0.91 -1.84
N GLU A 170 21.61 1.57 -0.70
CA GLU A 170 21.71 0.92 0.61
C GLU A 170 20.56 -0.09 0.82
N GLN A 171 19.35 0.18 0.33
CA GLN A 171 18.23 -0.76 0.36
C GLN A 171 18.55 -2.02 -0.45
N ARG A 172 19.05 -1.89 -1.69
CA ARG A 172 19.47 -3.02 -2.53
C ARG A 172 20.57 -3.86 -1.89
N ARG A 173 21.61 -3.22 -1.33
CA ARG A 173 22.67 -3.93 -0.60
C ARG A 173 22.14 -4.62 0.66
N THR A 174 21.17 -4.02 1.35
CA THR A 174 20.49 -4.65 2.50
C THR A 174 19.70 -5.88 2.08
N SER A 175 18.93 -5.80 0.98
CA SER A 175 18.22 -6.95 0.42
C SER A 175 19.17 -8.06 -0.01
N LEU A 176 20.30 -7.72 -0.65
CA LEU A 176 21.37 -8.67 -0.96
C LEU A 176 21.95 -9.32 0.30
N ALA A 177 22.22 -8.51 1.35
CA ALA A 177 22.71 -9.02 2.64
C ALA A 177 21.79 -10.09 3.22
N ILE A 178 20.48 -9.86 3.18
CA ILE A 178 19.47 -10.81 3.67
C ILE A 178 19.56 -12.14 2.91
N GLN A 179 19.76 -12.09 1.59
CA GLN A 179 19.85 -13.29 0.75
C GLN A 179 21.18 -14.05 0.95
N LEU A 180 22.28 -13.34 1.21
CA LEU A 180 23.60 -13.96 1.46
C LEU A 180 23.67 -14.73 2.79
N LEU A 181 22.78 -14.46 3.74
CA LEU A 181 22.69 -15.22 4.99
C LEU A 181 22.36 -16.71 4.78
N ASN A 182 21.80 -17.08 3.62
CA ASN A 182 21.55 -18.48 3.27
C ASN A 182 22.81 -19.25 2.81
N LYS A 183 23.96 -18.57 2.64
CA LYS A 183 25.15 -19.12 1.96
C LYS A 183 24.79 -19.84 0.63
N PRO A 184 24.17 -19.12 -0.32
CA PRO A 184 23.72 -19.73 -1.57
C PRO A 184 24.91 -20.11 -2.46
N ALA A 185 24.87 -21.31 -3.05
CA ALA A 185 25.79 -21.71 -4.12
C ALA A 185 25.38 -21.11 -5.47
N LEU A 186 24.07 -20.85 -5.65
CA LEU A 186 23.50 -20.19 -6.82
C LEU A 186 22.59 -19.02 -6.41
N LEU A 187 22.89 -17.82 -6.88
CA LEU A 187 22.20 -16.58 -6.50
C LEU A 187 21.46 -15.98 -7.70
N PHE A 188 20.15 -15.80 -7.57
CA PHE A 188 19.31 -15.15 -8.57
C PHE A 188 18.98 -13.71 -8.15
N LEU A 189 19.23 -12.73 -9.02
CA LEU A 189 18.95 -11.33 -8.73
C LEU A 189 18.07 -10.73 -9.83
N ASP A 190 16.84 -10.34 -9.49
CA ASP A 190 15.96 -9.65 -10.45
C ASP A 190 16.17 -8.14 -10.36
N GLU A 191 16.80 -7.57 -11.39
CA GLU A 191 17.01 -6.14 -11.55
C GLU A 191 17.70 -5.45 -10.35
N PRO A 192 18.85 -5.96 -9.86
CA PRO A 192 19.48 -5.48 -8.63
C PRO A 192 20.06 -4.06 -8.75
N THR A 193 20.30 -3.57 -9.96
CA THR A 193 20.83 -2.23 -10.23
C THR A 193 19.75 -1.19 -10.56
N THR A 194 18.49 -1.59 -10.65
CA THR A 194 17.39 -0.69 -11.02
C THR A 194 17.17 0.38 -9.93
N GLY A 195 17.11 1.64 -10.35
CA GLY A 195 16.94 2.80 -9.46
C GLY A 195 18.19 3.17 -8.66
N LEU A 196 19.34 2.56 -8.97
CA LEU A 196 20.62 2.90 -8.35
C LEU A 196 21.37 3.95 -9.15
N ASP A 197 22.08 4.81 -8.41
CA ASP A 197 23.17 5.53 -9.00
C ASP A 197 24.28 4.58 -9.44
N THR A 198 25.07 5.10 -10.33
CA THR A 198 26.15 4.44 -11.06
C THR A 198 27.30 3.97 -10.22
N THR A 199 27.74 4.80 -9.28
CA THR A 199 28.78 4.44 -8.32
C THR A 199 28.25 3.32 -7.41
N SER A 200 27.00 3.42 -6.94
CA SER A 200 26.35 2.36 -6.16
C SER A 200 26.13 1.07 -6.95
N ALA A 201 25.72 1.14 -8.22
CA ALA A 201 25.50 -0.02 -9.09
C ALA A 201 26.82 -0.74 -9.40
N LEU A 202 27.86 0.01 -9.74
CA LEU A 202 29.21 -0.51 -9.96
C LEU A 202 29.78 -1.12 -8.67
N THR A 203 29.59 -0.46 -7.53
CA THR A 203 29.98 -1.00 -6.22
C THR A 203 29.27 -2.32 -5.95
N LEU A 204 27.95 -2.38 -6.20
CA LEU A 204 27.16 -3.60 -6.06
C LEU A 204 27.70 -4.73 -6.96
N VAL A 205 27.93 -4.47 -8.25
CA VAL A 205 28.42 -5.51 -9.19
C VAL A 205 29.86 -5.91 -8.89
N ARG A 206 30.72 -4.99 -8.43
CA ARG A 206 32.06 -5.34 -7.91
C ARG A 206 31.96 -6.27 -6.72
N ILE A 207 31.02 -6.05 -5.81
CA ILE A 207 30.77 -6.97 -4.69
C ILE A 207 30.29 -8.32 -5.23
N LEU A 208 29.38 -8.36 -6.20
CA LEU A 208 28.96 -9.61 -6.86
C LEU A 208 30.15 -10.33 -7.51
N ARG A 209 31.08 -9.61 -8.14
CA ARG A 209 32.32 -10.18 -8.69
C ARG A 209 33.21 -10.78 -7.62
N THR A 210 33.34 -10.13 -6.47
CA THR A 210 34.04 -10.69 -5.32
C THR A 210 33.37 -11.97 -4.83
N LEU A 211 32.03 -12.02 -4.78
CA LEU A 211 31.26 -13.22 -4.39
C LEU A 211 31.40 -14.37 -5.39
N ALA A 212 31.50 -14.08 -6.68
CA ALA A 212 31.74 -15.09 -7.72
C ALA A 212 33.21 -15.53 -7.83
N SER A 213 34.14 -14.81 -7.18
CA SER A 213 35.56 -15.16 -7.25
C SER A 213 35.82 -16.61 -6.77
N PRO A 214 36.88 -17.28 -7.24
CA PRO A 214 37.21 -18.64 -6.82
C PRO A 214 37.42 -18.81 -5.30
N GLN A 215 37.67 -17.70 -4.60
CA GLN A 215 37.84 -17.64 -3.14
C GLN A 215 36.51 -17.73 -2.38
N ILE A 216 35.37 -17.45 -3.02
CA ILE A 216 34.04 -17.57 -2.43
C ILE A 216 33.21 -18.62 -3.20
N GLY A 217 33.17 -18.53 -4.52
CA GLY A 217 32.67 -19.61 -5.39
C GLY A 217 31.15 -19.66 -5.60
N ILE A 218 30.46 -18.51 -5.57
CA ILE A 218 29.02 -18.42 -5.81
C ILE A 218 28.74 -18.20 -7.31
N THR A 219 27.88 -19.02 -7.92
CA THR A 219 27.39 -18.77 -9.28
C THR A 219 26.24 -17.76 -9.24
N ILE A 220 26.24 -16.75 -10.11
CA ILE A 220 25.26 -15.65 -10.04
C ILE A 220 24.54 -15.50 -11.38
N VAL A 221 23.21 -15.48 -11.36
CA VAL A 221 22.37 -15.13 -12.52
C VAL A 221 21.56 -13.91 -12.16
N LEU A 222 21.69 -12.85 -12.93
CA LEU A 222 21.02 -11.59 -12.65
C LEU A 222 20.36 -11.03 -13.89
N SER A 223 19.19 -10.41 -13.75
CA SER A 223 18.62 -9.59 -14.82
C SER A 223 19.12 -8.16 -14.62
N ILE A 224 19.66 -7.53 -15.66
CA ILE A 224 20.02 -6.11 -15.61
C ILE A 224 19.48 -5.41 -16.84
N HIS A 225 19.03 -4.18 -16.60
CA HIS A 225 18.79 -3.24 -17.67
C HIS A 225 20.11 -2.55 -18.05
N GLN A 226 20.67 -2.97 -19.18
CA GLN A 226 21.80 -2.36 -19.90
C GLN A 226 22.95 -1.80 -19.02
N PRO A 227 23.96 -2.61 -18.69
CA PRO A 227 25.08 -2.19 -17.84
C PRO A 227 26.03 -1.23 -18.57
N ARG A 228 26.81 -0.46 -17.80
CA ARG A 228 27.96 0.33 -18.33
C ARG A 228 29.07 -0.58 -18.85
N PRO A 229 30.01 -0.08 -19.68
CA PRO A 229 31.13 -0.90 -20.15
C PRO A 229 31.93 -1.51 -18.99
N GLU A 230 32.21 -0.70 -17.96
CA GLU A 230 32.89 -1.15 -16.73
C GLU A 230 32.11 -2.24 -15.97
N ILE A 231 30.78 -2.23 -16.04
CA ILE A 231 29.92 -3.22 -15.38
C ILE A 231 29.79 -4.47 -16.26
N ALA A 232 29.63 -4.29 -17.58
CA ALA A 232 29.54 -5.35 -18.56
C ALA A 232 30.80 -6.21 -18.59
N ALA A 233 31.97 -5.58 -18.47
CA ALA A 233 33.27 -6.25 -18.37
C ALA A 233 33.43 -7.11 -17.11
N LEU A 234 32.57 -6.95 -16.09
CA LEU A 234 32.58 -7.78 -14.88
C LEU A 234 31.73 -9.05 -15.04
N PHE A 235 30.96 -9.18 -16.12
CA PHE A 235 30.16 -10.37 -16.41
C PHE A 235 30.94 -11.34 -17.27
N ASP A 236 30.83 -12.63 -16.95
CA ASP A 236 31.49 -13.68 -17.74
C ASP A 236 30.62 -14.08 -18.93
N LYS A 237 29.28 -14.02 -18.80
CA LYS A 237 28.33 -14.28 -19.88
C LYS A 237 27.21 -13.23 -19.95
N LEU A 238 26.83 -12.86 -21.17
CA LEU A 238 25.78 -11.89 -21.48
C LEU A 238 24.68 -12.58 -22.30
N CYS A 239 23.46 -12.62 -21.79
CA CYS A 239 22.31 -13.25 -22.43
C CYS A 239 21.31 -12.17 -22.85
N VAL A 240 21.07 -11.98 -24.15
CA VAL A 240 20.16 -10.95 -24.68
C VAL A 240 18.88 -11.58 -25.21
N LEU A 241 17.75 -11.18 -24.62
CA LEU A 241 16.41 -11.62 -24.98
C LEU A 241 15.65 -10.55 -25.76
N ALA A 242 15.05 -10.96 -26.87
CA ALA A 242 14.04 -10.21 -27.61
C ALA A 242 12.64 -10.39 -27.00
N ARG A 243 11.69 -9.57 -27.46
CA ARG A 243 10.27 -9.72 -27.11
C ARG A 243 9.76 -11.13 -27.46
N GLY A 244 8.96 -11.70 -26.55
CA GLY A 244 8.48 -13.08 -26.63
C GLY A 244 9.44 -14.11 -26.04
N GLY A 245 10.48 -13.66 -25.32
CA GLY A 245 11.46 -14.55 -24.69
C GLY A 245 12.28 -15.34 -25.69
N ARG A 246 12.65 -14.68 -26.80
CA ARG A 246 13.44 -15.24 -27.88
C ARG A 246 14.91 -14.84 -27.69
N LEU A 247 15.80 -15.83 -27.71
CA LEU A 247 17.22 -15.59 -27.48
C LEU A 247 17.91 -15.04 -28.75
N ILE A 248 18.67 -13.94 -28.61
CA ILE A 248 19.43 -13.34 -29.71
C ILE A 248 20.93 -13.63 -29.57
N TYR A 249 21.44 -13.63 -28.35
CA TYR A 249 22.87 -13.79 -28.06
C TYR A 249 23.05 -14.33 -26.64
N CYS A 250 24.00 -15.25 -26.45
CA CYS A 250 24.36 -15.75 -25.11
C CYS A 250 25.82 -16.22 -25.02
N ASP A 251 26.77 -15.29 -24.96
CA ASP A 251 28.18 -15.63 -24.69
C ASP A 251 28.97 -14.48 -24.01
N SER A 252 30.30 -14.58 -23.96
CA SER A 252 31.19 -13.56 -23.37
C SER A 252 31.17 -12.24 -24.16
N LEU A 253 31.63 -11.14 -23.55
CA LEU A 253 31.74 -9.85 -24.25
C LEU A 253 32.80 -9.85 -25.37
N ASN A 254 33.83 -10.70 -25.26
CA ASN A 254 34.90 -10.79 -26.25
C ASN A 254 34.43 -11.53 -27.51
N ASP A 255 33.56 -12.54 -27.35
CA ASP A 255 33.00 -13.32 -28.46
C ASP A 255 31.85 -12.60 -29.16
N ALA A 256 31.33 -11.53 -28.55
CA ALA A 256 30.30 -10.71 -29.16
C ALA A 256 30.82 -10.05 -30.45
N SER A 257 32.04 -9.50 -30.44
CA SER A 257 32.59 -8.82 -31.62
C SER A 257 32.78 -9.75 -32.81
N THR A 258 33.18 -11.01 -32.58
CA THR A 258 33.34 -12.01 -33.65
C THR A 258 31.99 -12.41 -34.24
N TYR A 259 30.97 -12.64 -33.41
CA TYR A 259 29.60 -12.90 -33.85
C TYR A 259 29.03 -11.72 -34.65
N PHE A 260 29.32 -10.48 -34.27
CA PHE A 260 28.82 -9.30 -34.97
C PHE A 260 29.50 -9.04 -36.30
N ASN A 261 30.80 -9.26 -36.40
CA ASN A 261 31.51 -9.17 -37.68
C ASN A 261 30.91 -10.17 -38.69
N HIS A 262 30.57 -11.37 -38.23
CA HIS A 262 29.88 -12.38 -39.03
C HIS A 262 28.47 -11.94 -39.47
N LEU A 263 27.70 -11.28 -38.59
CA LEU A 263 26.38 -10.73 -38.95
C LEU A 263 26.46 -9.55 -39.94
N HIS A 264 27.48 -8.70 -39.82
CA HIS A 264 27.73 -7.59 -40.73
C HIS A 264 28.13 -8.08 -42.13
N GLU A 265 29.00 -9.09 -42.22
CA GLU A 265 29.36 -9.75 -43.49
C GLU A 265 28.15 -10.35 -44.21
N LYS A 266 27.16 -10.87 -43.48
CA LYS A 266 25.89 -11.37 -44.02
C LYS A 266 24.91 -10.26 -44.47
N LYS A 267 25.28 -8.98 -44.38
CA LYS A 267 24.42 -7.79 -44.68
C LYS A 267 23.10 -7.75 -43.92
N LEU A 268 23.03 -8.40 -42.75
CA LEU A 268 21.83 -8.38 -41.91
C LEU A 268 21.71 -7.07 -41.11
N VAL A 269 22.82 -6.34 -40.96
CA VAL A 269 22.89 -5.05 -40.25
C VAL A 269 23.74 -4.05 -41.03
N GLU A 270 23.12 -3.04 -41.64
CA GLU A 270 23.81 -2.01 -42.47
C GLU A 270 24.37 -0.81 -41.67
N GLN A 271 24.07 -0.71 -40.36
CA GLN A 271 24.32 0.49 -39.54
C GLN A 271 25.44 0.36 -38.49
N ILE A 272 26.25 -0.70 -38.53
CA ILE A 272 27.35 -0.87 -37.57
C ILE A 272 28.64 -0.33 -38.19
N GLU A 273 29.23 0.71 -37.59
CA GLU A 273 30.59 1.15 -37.93
C GLU A 273 31.59 0.04 -37.58
N THR A 274 32.43 -0.34 -38.55
CA THR A 274 33.39 -1.45 -38.45
C THR A 274 34.54 -1.20 -37.47
N ASP A 275 34.72 0.05 -36.99
CA ASP A 275 35.74 0.48 -36.02
C ASP A 275 35.19 0.72 -34.59
N ALA A 276 33.94 0.31 -34.31
CA ALA A 276 33.32 0.55 -33.01
C ALA A 276 33.77 -0.46 -31.94
N ASP A 277 34.03 0.01 -30.71
CA ASP A 277 34.36 -0.84 -29.55
C ASP A 277 33.32 -1.96 -29.34
N SER A 278 33.75 -3.14 -28.84
CA SER A 278 32.88 -4.31 -28.58
C SER A 278 31.62 -3.96 -27.75
N PHE A 279 31.74 -2.98 -26.86
CA PHE A 279 30.62 -2.50 -26.05
C PHE A 279 29.64 -1.59 -26.83
N ALA A 280 30.12 -0.79 -27.78
CA ALA A 280 29.27 0.04 -28.64
C ALA A 280 28.45 -0.85 -29.60
N MET A 281 29.07 -1.88 -30.17
CA MET A 281 28.35 -2.90 -30.95
C MET A 281 27.28 -3.61 -30.12
N PHE A 282 27.59 -3.98 -28.87
CA PHE A 282 26.64 -4.60 -27.95
C PHE A 282 25.44 -3.69 -27.61
N ASN A 283 25.66 -2.40 -27.33
CA ASN A 283 24.57 -1.43 -27.12
C ASN A 283 23.67 -1.28 -28.35
N THR A 284 24.26 -1.38 -29.54
CA THR A 284 23.54 -1.34 -30.80
C THR A 284 22.59 -2.54 -30.93
N LEU A 285 23.04 -3.76 -30.60
CA LEU A 285 22.17 -4.94 -30.56
C LEU A 285 21.04 -4.80 -29.53
N MET A 286 21.33 -4.30 -28.34
CA MET A 286 20.30 -4.03 -27.33
C MET A 286 19.22 -3.08 -27.85
N THR A 287 19.61 -2.04 -28.60
CA THR A 287 18.66 -1.10 -29.22
C THR A 287 17.85 -1.75 -30.34
N MET A 288 18.49 -2.59 -31.18
CA MET A 288 17.84 -3.33 -32.26
C MET A 288 16.90 -4.44 -31.76
N SER A 289 17.13 -4.97 -30.55
CA SER A 289 16.28 -6.00 -29.93
C SER A 289 14.89 -5.47 -29.52
N VAL A 290 14.71 -4.15 -29.52
CA VAL A 290 13.47 -3.47 -29.11
C VAL A 290 12.67 -3.06 -30.35
N LYS A 291 11.41 -3.49 -30.38
CA LYS A 291 10.44 -3.09 -31.40
C LYS A 291 10.03 -1.63 -31.18
N SER A 292 10.26 -0.75 -32.17
CA SER A 292 9.78 0.64 -32.15
C SER A 292 8.32 0.67 -32.59
N THR A 293 7.44 1.31 -31.81
CA THR A 293 6.00 1.47 -32.12
C THR A 293 5.63 2.90 -32.50
N ARG A 294 6.63 3.77 -32.77
CA ARG A 294 6.42 5.19 -33.11
C ARG A 294 5.74 5.37 -34.48
N SER A 295 6.06 4.53 -35.47
CA SER A 295 5.38 4.49 -36.77
C SER A 295 5.22 3.07 -37.29
N ALA A 296 4.16 2.82 -38.07
CA ALA A 296 3.88 1.49 -38.64
C ALA A 296 5.01 0.99 -39.57
N ALA A 297 5.70 1.92 -40.25
CA ALA A 297 6.84 1.59 -41.11
C ALA A 297 8.08 1.17 -40.28
N GLU A 298 8.39 1.89 -39.20
CA GLU A 298 9.47 1.51 -38.29
C GLU A 298 9.19 0.20 -37.55
N GLU A 299 7.93 -0.03 -37.19
CA GLU A 299 7.49 -1.24 -36.52
C GLU A 299 7.73 -2.49 -37.38
N ALA A 300 7.32 -2.43 -38.66
CA ALA A 300 7.54 -3.51 -39.61
C ALA A 300 9.04 -3.75 -39.88
N ARG A 301 9.82 -2.66 -39.96
CA ARG A 301 11.27 -2.74 -40.16
C ARG A 301 11.98 -3.38 -38.97
N THR A 302 11.73 -2.89 -37.75
CA THR A 302 12.36 -3.41 -36.52
C THR A 302 11.96 -4.86 -36.23
N SER A 303 10.71 -5.24 -36.48
CA SER A 303 10.28 -6.63 -36.29
C SER A 303 11.04 -7.61 -37.19
N ARG A 304 11.23 -7.27 -38.48
CA ARG A 304 11.99 -8.12 -39.42
C ARG A 304 13.45 -8.31 -38.99
N ILE A 305 14.08 -7.25 -38.47
CA ILE A 305 15.46 -7.31 -37.98
C ILE A 305 15.56 -8.28 -36.79
N VAL A 306 14.66 -8.16 -35.82
CA VAL A 306 14.63 -9.06 -34.64
C VAL A 306 14.44 -10.51 -35.07
N ASP A 307 13.49 -10.78 -35.98
CA ASP A 307 13.22 -12.14 -36.44
C ASP A 307 14.45 -12.76 -37.15
N SER A 308 15.15 -11.98 -37.96
CA SER A 308 16.39 -12.42 -38.63
C SER A 308 17.52 -12.72 -37.64
N LEU A 309 17.66 -11.92 -36.59
CA LEU A 309 18.69 -12.10 -35.56
C LEU A 309 18.44 -13.37 -34.72
N VAL A 310 17.19 -13.60 -34.33
CA VAL A 310 16.79 -14.80 -33.57
C VAL A 310 17.03 -16.07 -34.39
N GLU A 311 16.65 -16.07 -35.67
CA GLU A 311 16.83 -17.25 -36.52
C GLU A 311 18.32 -17.55 -36.78
N SER A 312 19.14 -16.52 -36.95
CA SER A 312 20.59 -16.67 -37.14
C SER A 312 21.26 -17.31 -35.92
N TRP A 313 20.95 -16.81 -34.72
CA TRP A 313 21.46 -17.38 -33.47
C TRP A 313 21.05 -18.84 -33.31
N ARG A 314 19.79 -19.13 -33.63
CA ARG A 314 19.19 -20.44 -33.48
C ARG A 314 19.81 -21.49 -34.40
N ILE A 315 20.13 -21.14 -35.64
CA ILE A 315 20.77 -22.06 -36.60
C ILE A 315 22.20 -22.36 -36.16
N GLU A 316 22.95 -21.35 -35.68
CA GLU A 316 24.35 -21.52 -35.29
C GLU A 316 24.52 -22.27 -33.96
N HIS A 317 23.52 -22.23 -33.07
CA HIS A 317 23.58 -22.79 -31.72
C HIS A 317 22.48 -23.83 -31.42
N SER A 318 21.95 -24.51 -32.45
CA SER A 318 20.99 -25.59 -32.26
C SER A 318 21.65 -26.79 -31.59
N ARG A 319 21.19 -27.16 -30.39
CA ARG A 319 21.59 -28.39 -29.69
C ARG A 319 20.64 -29.54 -30.01
N ASP A 320 21.17 -30.74 -30.26
CA ASP A 320 20.37 -31.95 -30.40
C ASP A 320 19.71 -32.28 -29.05
N TYR A 321 18.39 -32.08 -28.98
CA TYR A 321 17.60 -32.30 -27.78
C TYR A 321 16.42 -33.21 -28.09
N SER A 322 16.46 -34.43 -27.57
CA SER A 322 15.51 -35.51 -27.89
C SER A 322 14.81 -36.04 -26.63
N LEU A 323 14.06 -35.20 -25.93
CA LEU A 323 13.16 -35.63 -24.86
C LEU A 323 11.70 -35.48 -25.29
N THR A 324 10.84 -36.39 -24.82
CA THR A 324 9.39 -36.28 -25.02
C THR A 324 8.77 -35.27 -24.05
N LEU A 325 7.64 -34.65 -24.39
CA LEU A 325 6.95 -33.65 -23.54
C LEU A 325 6.65 -34.17 -22.12
N ASP A 326 6.33 -35.45 -21.96
CA ASP A 326 6.07 -36.05 -20.65
C ASP A 326 7.36 -36.21 -19.83
N GLU A 327 8.47 -36.55 -20.48
CA GLU A 327 9.79 -36.62 -19.83
C GLU A 327 10.28 -35.24 -19.39
N GLU A 328 10.08 -34.20 -20.22
CA GLU A 328 10.39 -32.81 -19.90
C GLU A 328 9.65 -32.33 -18.64
N GLN A 329 8.33 -32.56 -18.57
CA GLN A 329 7.53 -32.20 -17.40
C GLN A 329 7.94 -32.98 -16.15
N SER A 330 8.32 -34.26 -16.31
CA SER A 330 8.79 -35.09 -15.20
C SER A 330 10.14 -34.61 -14.67
N LYS A 331 11.08 -34.24 -15.55
CA LYS A 331 12.37 -33.63 -15.21
C LYS A 331 12.17 -32.34 -14.45
N PHE A 332 11.29 -31.46 -14.94
CA PHE A 332 11.02 -30.18 -14.27
C PHE A 332 10.46 -30.38 -12.84
N LYS A 333 9.57 -31.36 -12.64
CA LYS A 333 9.10 -31.76 -11.31
C LYS A 333 10.21 -32.37 -10.44
N SER A 334 11.16 -33.08 -11.05
CA SER A 334 12.32 -33.67 -10.35
C SER A 334 13.30 -32.60 -9.87
N ASN A 335 13.48 -31.53 -10.64
CA ASN A 335 14.36 -30.40 -10.31
C ASN A 335 13.92 -29.66 -9.03
N MET A 336 12.62 -29.63 -8.73
CA MET A 336 12.13 -29.11 -7.44
C MET A 336 12.71 -29.87 -6.23
N LYS A 337 13.15 -31.13 -6.40
CA LYS A 337 13.76 -31.94 -5.33
C LYS A 337 15.28 -31.69 -5.17
N VAL A 338 15.92 -31.11 -6.18
CA VAL A 338 17.37 -30.83 -6.24
C VAL A 338 17.75 -29.67 -5.31
N PHE A 339 16.84 -28.71 -5.13
CA PHE A 339 17.06 -27.59 -4.21
C PHE A 339 16.94 -28.01 -2.75
N SER A 340 17.89 -27.55 -1.94
CA SER A 340 17.87 -27.80 -0.50
C SER A 340 16.72 -27.00 0.11
N SER A 341 15.89 -27.67 0.89
CA SER A 341 15.22 -26.96 1.97
C SER A 341 16.32 -26.64 2.96
N THR A 342 16.60 -25.36 3.22
CA THR A 342 17.25 -24.93 4.46
C THR A 342 16.67 -25.80 5.59
N GLN A 343 17.53 -26.45 6.37
CA GLN A 343 17.03 -27.25 7.49
C GLN A 343 16.13 -26.32 8.33
N PRO A 344 14.84 -26.63 8.52
CA PRO A 344 13.98 -25.76 9.27
C PRO A 344 14.51 -25.67 10.70
N LEU A 345 14.50 -24.47 11.28
CA LEU A 345 14.80 -24.36 12.71
C LEU A 345 13.83 -25.23 13.51
N PRO A 346 14.29 -25.79 14.64
CA PRO A 346 13.36 -26.34 15.62
C PRO A 346 12.32 -25.29 15.98
N LEU A 347 11.04 -25.67 15.93
CA LEU A 347 9.91 -24.76 16.11
C LEU A 347 10.04 -23.88 17.36
N TRP A 348 10.53 -24.42 18.48
CA TRP A 348 10.74 -23.63 19.70
C TRP A 348 11.75 -22.48 19.53
N LYS A 349 12.87 -22.72 18.82
CA LYS A 349 13.86 -21.68 18.54
C LYS A 349 13.30 -20.64 17.58
N GLU A 350 12.57 -21.07 16.56
CA GLU A 350 11.87 -20.19 15.62
C GLU A 350 10.87 -19.28 16.36
N VAL A 351 10.00 -19.87 17.20
CA VAL A 351 9.02 -19.14 18.02
C VAL A 351 9.72 -18.14 18.92
N TYR A 352 10.81 -18.51 19.59
CA TYR A 352 11.57 -17.59 20.44
C TYR A 352 12.09 -16.37 19.68
N VAL A 353 12.72 -16.58 18.52
CA VAL A 353 13.29 -15.52 17.68
C VAL A 353 12.20 -14.57 17.18
N LEU A 354 11.12 -15.13 16.63
CA LEU A 354 9.98 -14.36 16.12
C LEU A 354 9.24 -13.62 17.24
N THR A 355 9.13 -14.21 18.43
CA THR A 355 8.52 -13.58 19.61
C THR A 355 9.34 -12.37 20.04
N ARG A 356 10.66 -12.51 20.15
CA ARG A 356 11.59 -11.40 20.47
C ARG A 356 11.50 -10.27 19.44
N ARG A 357 11.42 -10.61 18.16
CA ARG A 357 11.24 -9.66 17.06
C ARG A 357 9.91 -8.91 17.20
N THR A 358 8.82 -9.63 17.36
CA THR A 358 7.46 -9.06 17.46
C THR A 358 7.29 -8.18 18.70
N PHE A 359 7.81 -8.59 19.85
CA PHE A 359 7.80 -7.79 21.07
C PHE A 359 8.55 -6.46 20.88
N LYS A 360 9.73 -6.50 20.26
CA LYS A 360 10.53 -5.30 20.00
C LYS A 360 9.88 -4.35 18.99
N LEU A 361 9.23 -4.90 17.96
CA LEU A 361 8.44 -4.13 17.00
C LEU A 361 7.29 -3.40 17.69
N SER A 362 6.50 -4.13 18.48
CA SER A 362 5.33 -3.60 19.20
C SER A 362 5.75 -2.53 20.23
N TYR A 363 6.86 -2.75 20.93
CA TYR A 363 7.42 -1.77 21.87
C TYR A 363 7.89 -0.48 21.19
N ARG A 364 8.48 -0.58 19.98
CA ARG A 364 8.97 0.59 19.22
C ARG A 364 7.86 1.34 18.50
N ASP A 365 6.77 0.67 18.17
CA ASP A 365 5.55 1.31 17.69
C ASP A 365 4.74 1.91 18.84
N TYR A 366 5.37 2.86 19.53
CA TYR A 366 4.78 3.50 20.70
C TYR A 366 3.50 4.26 20.35
N PHE A 367 3.32 4.70 19.10
CA PHE A 367 2.09 5.36 18.67
C PHE A 367 0.93 4.38 18.62
N SER A 368 1.09 3.21 17.99
CA SER A 368 0.04 2.20 18.00
C SER A 368 -0.19 1.60 19.37
N LEU A 369 0.87 1.41 20.17
CA LEU A 369 0.75 0.91 21.54
C LEU A 369 0.01 1.90 22.44
N PHE A 370 0.35 3.19 22.35
CA PHE A 370 -0.34 4.27 23.04
C PHE A 370 -1.78 4.43 22.56
N ALA A 371 -2.02 4.30 21.25
CA ALA A 371 -3.37 4.30 20.70
C ALA A 371 -4.20 3.17 21.32
N LEU A 372 -3.67 1.95 21.32
CA LEU A 372 -4.38 0.78 21.81
C LEU A 372 -4.65 0.86 23.32
N ASN A 373 -3.60 0.97 24.14
CA ASN A 373 -3.72 0.95 25.60
C ASN A 373 -4.26 2.28 26.17
N GLY A 374 -3.85 3.40 25.58
CA GLY A 374 -4.29 4.72 26.02
C GLY A 374 -5.75 4.98 25.66
N MET A 375 -6.19 4.60 24.46
CA MET A 375 -7.61 4.74 24.11
C MET A 375 -8.49 3.69 24.79
N SER A 376 -8.00 2.47 25.05
CA SER A 376 -8.77 1.51 25.85
C SER A 376 -8.99 2.01 27.28
N LEU A 377 -7.98 2.65 27.89
CA LEU A 377 -8.11 3.30 29.19
C LEU A 377 -9.08 4.49 29.13
N ALA A 378 -8.95 5.36 28.12
CA ALA A 378 -9.86 6.49 27.95
C ALA A 378 -11.31 6.03 27.76
N LEU A 379 -11.51 4.98 26.97
CA LEU A 379 -12.81 4.36 26.75
C LEU A 379 -13.35 3.73 28.04
N ALA A 380 -12.52 3.04 28.81
CA ALA A 380 -12.90 2.48 30.10
C ALA A 380 -13.34 3.58 31.10
N ILE A 381 -12.67 4.73 31.11
CA ILE A 381 -13.06 5.88 31.94
C ILE A 381 -14.38 6.47 31.48
N VAL A 382 -14.55 6.66 30.16
CA VAL A 382 -15.79 7.22 29.58
C VAL A 382 -16.98 6.30 29.87
N LEU A 383 -16.86 5.01 29.59
CA LEU A 383 -17.91 4.02 29.88
C LEU A 383 -18.10 3.79 31.38
N GLY A 384 -17.01 3.86 32.16
CA GLY A 384 -17.01 3.86 33.61
C GLY A 384 -17.85 4.99 34.19
N TRP A 385 -17.73 6.19 33.63
CA TRP A 385 -18.51 7.36 34.02
C TRP A 385 -19.96 7.28 33.50
N MET A 386 -20.16 6.75 32.31
CA MET A 386 -21.50 6.59 31.71
C MET A 386 -22.40 5.64 32.50
N PHE A 387 -21.85 4.54 33.03
CA PHE A 387 -22.56 3.60 33.91
C PHE A 387 -22.09 3.73 35.36
N TYR A 388 -21.84 4.95 35.83
CA TYR A 388 -21.34 5.17 37.19
C TYR A 388 -22.38 4.76 38.23
N LYS A 389 -22.08 3.71 39.01
CA LYS A 389 -22.90 3.15 40.11
C LYS A 389 -24.42 3.22 39.85
N PRO A 390 -24.95 2.42 38.92
CA PRO A 390 -26.39 2.36 38.68
C PRO A 390 -27.14 1.97 39.97
N PRO A 391 -28.35 2.51 40.21
CA PRO A 391 -29.18 2.11 41.34
C PRO A 391 -29.51 0.60 41.30
N ALA A 392 -29.94 0.02 42.42
CA ALA A 392 -30.29 -1.40 42.50
C ALA A 392 -31.79 -1.68 42.23
N ASP A 393 -32.46 -0.78 41.50
CA ASP A 393 -33.84 -0.90 41.04
C ASP A 393 -33.92 -1.60 39.67
N LEU A 394 -35.12 -1.81 39.12
CA LEU A 394 -35.30 -2.53 37.83
C LEU A 394 -34.57 -1.85 36.65
N ALA A 395 -34.57 -0.52 36.59
CA ALA A 395 -33.88 0.25 35.55
C ALA A 395 -32.34 0.15 35.70
N GLY A 396 -31.86 0.17 36.94
CA GLY A 396 -30.45 0.00 37.27
C GLY A 396 -29.95 -1.44 37.08
N ILE A 397 -30.75 -2.47 37.37
CA ILE A 397 -30.45 -3.88 37.04
C ILE A 397 -30.27 -4.06 35.53
N ARG A 398 -31.15 -3.45 34.72
CA ARG A 398 -30.99 -3.42 33.26
C ARG A 398 -29.72 -2.70 32.84
N SER A 399 -29.38 -1.58 33.48
CA SER A 399 -28.16 -0.82 33.22
C SER A 399 -26.89 -1.62 33.58
N ILE A 400 -26.90 -2.37 34.70
CA ILE A 400 -25.81 -3.28 35.09
C ILE A 400 -25.67 -4.43 34.09
N THR A 401 -26.78 -5.05 33.69
CA THR A 401 -26.79 -6.10 32.67
C THR A 401 -26.22 -5.58 31.34
N SER A 402 -26.62 -4.37 30.94
CA SER A 402 -26.10 -3.67 29.76
C SER A 402 -24.59 -3.42 29.87
N ALA A 403 -24.10 -2.98 31.03
CA ALA A 403 -22.68 -2.75 31.27
C ALA A 403 -21.86 -4.05 31.14
N LEU A 404 -22.38 -5.20 31.59
CA LEU A 404 -21.72 -6.50 31.38
C LEU A 404 -21.66 -6.90 29.89
N TYR A 405 -22.68 -6.55 29.11
CA TYR A 405 -22.68 -6.75 27.66
C TYR A 405 -21.70 -5.78 26.94
N VAL A 406 -21.54 -4.55 27.42
CA VAL A 406 -20.56 -3.59 26.88
C VAL A 406 -19.14 -4.16 26.94
N VAL A 407 -18.81 -4.96 27.96
CA VAL A 407 -17.49 -5.63 28.07
C VAL A 407 -17.22 -6.51 26.84
N ILE A 408 -18.17 -7.37 26.46
CA ILE A 408 -17.98 -8.28 25.33
C ILE A 408 -17.98 -7.54 23.98
N GLU A 409 -18.75 -6.46 23.87
CA GLU A 409 -18.81 -5.68 22.63
C GLU A 409 -17.50 -4.91 22.39
N VAL A 410 -17.02 -4.18 23.40
CA VAL A 410 -15.81 -3.36 23.33
C VAL A 410 -14.56 -4.22 23.15
N LEU A 411 -14.37 -5.21 24.01
CA LEU A 411 -13.20 -6.09 23.96
C LEU A 411 -13.29 -7.13 22.83
N GLY A 412 -14.48 -7.36 22.27
CA GLY A 412 -14.70 -8.29 21.18
C GLY A 412 -14.45 -7.70 19.77
N PHE A 413 -14.79 -6.43 19.53
CA PHE A 413 -14.74 -5.84 18.19
C PHE A 413 -13.49 -5.01 17.91
N ALA A 414 -13.15 -4.08 18.81
CA ALA A 414 -12.06 -3.13 18.55
C ALA A 414 -10.69 -3.84 18.39
N PRO A 415 -10.31 -4.82 19.24
CA PRO A 415 -9.09 -5.61 19.05
C PRO A 415 -9.07 -6.41 17.73
N LEU A 416 -10.22 -6.97 17.35
CA LEU A 416 -10.41 -7.77 16.14
C LEU A 416 -10.14 -6.93 14.87
N LEU A 417 -10.74 -5.74 14.76
CA LEU A 417 -10.55 -4.88 13.58
C LEU A 417 -9.11 -4.34 13.49
N MET A 418 -8.51 -3.98 14.63
CA MET A 418 -7.13 -3.47 14.67
C MET A 418 -6.11 -4.52 14.22
N GLU A 419 -6.27 -5.77 14.66
CA GLU A 419 -5.38 -6.85 14.27
C GLU A 419 -5.50 -7.19 12.78
N LEU A 420 -6.71 -7.11 12.24
CA LEU A 420 -6.95 -7.31 10.81
C LEU A 420 -6.24 -6.24 9.96
N GLU A 421 -6.32 -4.97 10.34
CA GLU A 421 -5.65 -3.87 9.63
C GLU A 421 -4.13 -4.03 9.64
N ARG A 422 -3.53 -4.30 10.80
CA ARG A 422 -2.07 -4.47 10.94
C ARG A 422 -1.51 -5.63 10.11
N LEU A 423 -2.25 -6.74 10.02
CA LEU A 423 -1.87 -7.89 9.19
C LEU A 423 -1.85 -7.55 7.70
N TRP A 424 -2.87 -6.83 7.22
CA TRP A 424 -2.94 -6.42 5.81
C TRP A 424 -1.97 -5.28 5.47
N ALA A 425 -1.66 -4.40 6.42
CA ALA A 425 -0.75 -3.28 6.21
C ALA A 425 0.72 -3.71 6.07
N HIS A 426 1.23 -4.56 6.98
CA HIS A 426 2.67 -4.86 7.06
C HIS A 426 3.01 -6.33 7.34
N ASP A 427 2.48 -6.89 8.42
CA ASP A 427 2.99 -8.16 8.97
C ASP A 427 2.70 -9.36 8.07
N GLY A 428 1.51 -9.40 7.46
CA GLY A 428 1.07 -10.50 6.60
C GLY A 428 1.87 -10.56 5.30
N VAL A 429 2.11 -9.42 4.65
CA VAL A 429 2.90 -9.32 3.40
C VAL A 429 4.33 -9.80 3.63
N PHE A 430 4.93 -9.41 4.76
CA PHE A 430 6.28 -9.85 5.11
C PHE A 430 6.34 -11.34 5.46
N PHE A 431 5.35 -11.84 6.20
CA PHE A 431 5.23 -13.28 6.49
C PHE A 431 5.15 -14.11 5.20
N PHE A 432 4.31 -13.73 4.23
CA PHE A 432 4.19 -14.49 2.98
C PHE A 432 5.51 -14.53 2.19
N LYS A 433 6.33 -13.47 2.27
CA LYS A 433 7.67 -13.46 1.69
C LYS A 433 8.58 -14.47 2.40
N GLU A 434 8.69 -14.40 3.72
CA GLU A 434 9.53 -15.33 4.52
C GLU A 434 9.06 -16.80 4.39
N TYR A 435 7.75 -17.02 4.27
CA TYR A 435 7.15 -18.34 4.06
C TYR A 435 7.50 -18.92 2.68
N LYS A 436 7.41 -18.11 1.60
CA LYS A 436 7.82 -18.52 0.25
C LYS A 436 9.31 -18.85 0.16
N GLU A 437 10.13 -18.15 0.95
CA GLU A 437 11.56 -18.41 1.09
C GLU A 437 11.88 -19.58 2.06
N ARG A 438 10.84 -20.21 2.64
CA ARG A 438 10.94 -21.34 3.59
C ARG A 438 11.77 -21.03 4.85
N CYS A 439 11.84 -19.75 5.25
CA CYS A 439 12.54 -19.32 6.46
C CYS A 439 11.67 -19.39 7.71
N VAL A 440 10.35 -19.25 7.55
CA VAL A 440 9.37 -19.21 8.64
C VAL A 440 8.28 -20.25 8.37
N SER A 441 7.90 -20.98 9.42
CA SER A 441 6.80 -21.92 9.42
C SER A 441 5.50 -21.24 9.83
N ILE A 442 4.38 -21.76 9.32
CA ILE A 442 3.05 -21.30 9.72
C ILE A 442 2.85 -21.39 11.24
N PRO A 443 3.07 -22.54 11.91
CA PRO A 443 2.88 -22.63 13.36
C PRO A 443 3.86 -21.73 14.14
N GLY A 444 5.09 -21.55 13.65
CA GLY A 444 6.05 -20.61 14.23
C GLY A 444 5.54 -19.16 14.22
N PHE A 445 4.98 -18.72 13.10
CA PHE A 445 4.38 -17.39 12.96
C PHE A 445 3.15 -17.19 13.86
N VAL A 446 2.21 -18.14 13.88
CA VAL A 446 0.97 -18.04 14.68
C VAL A 446 1.29 -17.93 16.17
N ILE A 447 2.12 -18.84 16.69
CA ILE A 447 2.43 -18.91 18.13
C ILE A 447 3.25 -17.69 18.56
N SER A 448 4.30 -17.34 17.82
CA SER A 448 5.18 -16.22 18.17
C SER A 448 4.47 -14.88 18.16
N ARG A 449 3.50 -14.70 17.26
CA ARG A 449 2.70 -13.48 17.17
C ARG A 449 1.83 -13.29 18.41
N ARG A 450 1.17 -14.34 18.89
CA ARG A 450 0.36 -14.30 20.12
C ARG A 450 1.26 -14.05 21.34
N LEU A 451 2.36 -14.79 21.48
CA LEU A 451 3.27 -14.62 22.61
C LEU A 451 3.95 -13.25 22.65
N GLY A 452 4.35 -12.71 21.50
CA GLY A 452 5.08 -11.44 21.39
C GLY A 452 4.23 -10.22 21.77
N LYS A 453 2.91 -10.33 21.65
CA LYS A 453 1.96 -9.24 21.93
C LYS A 453 1.28 -9.36 23.29
N LEU A 454 1.19 -10.58 23.84
CA LEU A 454 0.50 -10.89 25.10
C LEU A 454 0.79 -9.90 26.25
N LEU A 455 2.08 -9.60 26.49
CA LEU A 455 2.50 -8.76 27.62
C LEU A 455 2.33 -7.25 27.38
N LEU A 456 2.25 -6.80 26.13
CA LEU A 456 2.21 -5.38 25.77
C LEU A 456 0.81 -4.92 25.34
N GLU A 457 0.00 -5.82 24.79
CA GLU A 457 -1.30 -5.53 24.20
C GLU A 457 -2.40 -6.28 24.97
N ASP A 458 -2.46 -7.61 24.86
CA ASP A 458 -3.61 -8.41 25.34
C ASP A 458 -3.89 -8.25 26.85
N ILE A 459 -2.86 -8.38 27.70
CA ILE A 459 -3.00 -8.25 29.15
C ILE A 459 -3.28 -6.79 29.56
N PRO A 460 -2.46 -5.79 29.17
CA PRO A 460 -2.68 -4.43 29.62
C PRO A 460 -4.01 -3.83 29.16
N VAL A 461 -4.46 -4.09 27.93
CA VAL A 461 -5.77 -3.62 27.43
C VAL A 461 -6.90 -4.14 28.30
N SER A 462 -6.91 -5.46 28.54
CA SER A 462 -7.96 -6.12 29.30
C SER A 462 -7.92 -5.73 30.78
N PHE A 463 -6.72 -5.57 31.34
CA PHE A 463 -6.52 -5.22 32.75
C PHE A 463 -6.93 -3.78 33.02
N LEU A 464 -6.45 -2.83 32.22
CA LEU A 464 -6.80 -1.40 32.36
C LEU A 464 -8.30 -1.19 32.21
N PHE A 465 -8.92 -1.85 31.22
CA PHE A 465 -10.36 -1.79 31.04
C PHE A 465 -11.08 -2.36 32.26
N ALA A 466 -10.74 -3.59 32.68
CA ALA A 466 -11.43 -4.28 33.75
C ALA A 466 -11.32 -3.58 35.12
N VAL A 467 -10.12 -3.09 35.48
CA VAL A 467 -9.92 -2.36 36.74
C VAL A 467 -10.80 -1.11 36.77
N VAL A 468 -10.79 -0.30 35.73
CA VAL A 468 -11.53 0.96 35.72
C VAL A 468 -13.04 0.69 35.74
N THR A 469 -13.55 -0.16 34.84
CA THR A 469 -15.00 -0.37 34.72
C THR A 469 -15.58 -1.10 35.92
N TYR A 470 -14.92 -2.14 36.46
CA TYR A 470 -15.45 -2.90 37.59
C TYR A 470 -15.69 -2.02 38.82
N PHE A 471 -14.71 -1.21 39.20
CA PHE A 471 -14.80 -0.33 40.37
C PHE A 471 -15.71 0.89 40.13
N MET A 472 -15.69 1.49 38.93
CA MET A 472 -16.56 2.64 38.63
C MET A 472 -18.04 2.27 38.51
N TRP A 473 -18.35 1.11 37.95
CA TRP A 473 -19.73 0.61 37.87
C TRP A 473 -20.28 0.13 39.20
N GLY A 474 -19.42 -0.07 40.21
CA GLY A 474 -19.83 -0.53 41.53
C GLY A 474 -20.24 -2.02 41.56
N LEU A 475 -19.67 -2.83 40.66
CA LEU A 475 -19.95 -4.27 40.63
C LEU A 475 -19.47 -4.92 41.93
N ARG A 476 -20.35 -5.66 42.61
CA ARG A 476 -20.10 -6.41 43.88
C ARG A 476 -18.93 -5.87 44.71
N LEU A 477 -19.08 -4.66 45.24
CA LEU A 477 -18.15 -4.06 46.19
C LEU A 477 -18.70 -4.26 47.60
N GLY A 478 -18.38 -5.39 48.23
CA GLY A 478 -18.50 -5.64 49.67
C GLY A 478 -19.84 -5.29 50.33
N GLN A 479 -20.88 -6.12 50.12
CA GLN A 479 -21.94 -6.43 51.09
C GLN A 479 -22.93 -7.44 50.47
N THR A 480 -22.76 -8.72 50.78
CA THR A 480 -23.83 -9.73 50.65
C THR A 480 -24.51 -9.91 52.00
N ALA A 481 -25.78 -10.32 51.99
CA ALA A 481 -26.61 -10.50 53.19
C ALA A 481 -26.05 -11.48 54.25
N GLU A 482 -25.01 -12.26 53.93
CA GLU A 482 -24.46 -13.33 54.80
C GLU A 482 -23.04 -13.06 55.36
N GLY A 483 -22.57 -11.82 55.36
CA GLY A 483 -21.31 -11.44 56.03
C GLY A 483 -20.10 -11.26 55.09
N PRO A 484 -18.90 -10.97 55.63
CA PRO A 484 -17.73 -10.60 54.85
C PRO A 484 -16.97 -11.85 54.36
N ASN A 485 -17.04 -12.15 53.06
CA ASN A 485 -16.19 -13.16 52.42
C ASN A 485 -15.60 -12.63 51.10
N ASP A 486 -14.28 -12.77 50.97
CA ASP A 486 -13.38 -12.69 49.80
C ASP A 486 -13.85 -11.90 48.53
N ASP A 487 -13.89 -10.58 48.64
CA ASP A 487 -14.09 -9.62 47.53
C ASP A 487 -13.09 -9.79 46.36
N SER A 488 -11.96 -10.48 46.58
CA SER A 488 -10.89 -10.66 45.59
C SER A 488 -11.23 -11.61 44.44
N THR A 489 -12.17 -12.54 44.65
CA THR A 489 -12.45 -13.63 43.69
C THR A 489 -13.31 -13.17 42.52
N HIS A 490 -14.32 -12.32 42.75
CA HIS A 490 -15.25 -11.83 41.72
C HIS A 490 -14.57 -10.92 40.68
N PHE A 491 -13.67 -10.04 41.12
CA PHE A 491 -12.87 -9.21 40.22
C PHE A 491 -11.92 -10.07 39.38
N GLY A 492 -11.26 -11.07 39.98
CA GLY A 492 -10.37 -11.99 39.27
C GLY A 492 -11.07 -12.76 38.15
N ILE A 493 -12.31 -13.22 38.39
CA ILE A 493 -13.15 -13.87 37.38
C ILE A 493 -13.54 -12.89 36.27
N PHE A 494 -13.96 -11.67 36.62
CA PHE A 494 -14.32 -10.63 35.66
C PHE A 494 -13.13 -10.28 34.74
N PHE A 495 -11.94 -10.12 35.31
CA PHE A 495 -10.71 -9.88 34.56
C PHE A 495 -10.35 -11.08 33.67
N ALA A 496 -10.44 -12.31 34.17
CA ALA A 496 -10.12 -13.51 33.39
C ALA A 496 -11.03 -13.66 32.16
N ILE A 497 -12.34 -13.43 32.32
CA ILE A 497 -13.29 -13.45 31.18
C ILE A 497 -12.98 -12.31 30.21
N SER A 498 -12.75 -11.10 30.70
CA SER A 498 -12.40 -9.93 29.87
C SER A 498 -11.14 -10.19 29.04
N PHE A 499 -10.10 -10.78 29.65
CA PHE A 499 -8.88 -11.18 28.97
C PHE A 499 -9.12 -12.24 27.89
N LEU A 500 -9.91 -13.27 28.20
CA LEU A 500 -10.24 -14.32 27.22
C LEU A 500 -11.01 -13.76 26.02
N VAL A 501 -11.94 -12.83 26.24
CA VAL A 501 -12.68 -12.17 25.15
C VAL A 501 -11.72 -11.40 24.24
N THR A 502 -10.83 -10.58 24.80
CA THR A 502 -9.81 -9.85 24.04
C THR A 502 -8.90 -10.81 23.25
N ALA A 503 -8.45 -11.88 23.89
CA ALA A 503 -7.56 -12.88 23.27
C ALA A 503 -8.25 -13.62 22.12
N ILE A 504 -9.53 -13.98 22.27
CA ILE A 504 -10.35 -14.59 21.21
C ILE A 504 -10.59 -13.59 20.08
N ALA A 505 -10.84 -12.32 20.37
CA ALA A 505 -11.05 -11.28 19.36
C ALA A 505 -9.83 -11.13 18.44
N PHE A 506 -8.62 -11.08 19.00
CA PHE A 506 -7.40 -11.05 18.20
C PHE A 506 -7.20 -12.32 17.35
N SER A 507 -7.47 -13.50 17.92
CA SER A 507 -7.40 -14.76 17.17
C SER A 507 -8.43 -14.84 16.04
N THR A 508 -9.61 -14.25 16.25
CA THR A 508 -10.67 -14.17 15.24
C THR A 508 -10.29 -13.21 14.12
N GLY A 509 -9.70 -12.05 14.44
CA GLY A 509 -9.16 -11.13 13.44
C GLY A 509 -8.09 -11.80 12.57
N PHE A 510 -7.21 -12.59 13.20
CA PHE A 510 -6.24 -13.41 12.49
C PHE A 510 -6.89 -14.45 11.57
N LEU A 511 -7.91 -15.17 12.04
CA LEU A 511 -8.68 -16.10 11.21
C LEU A 511 -9.28 -15.41 9.98
N CYS A 512 -9.89 -14.23 10.16
CA CYS A 512 -10.49 -13.47 9.06
C CYS A 512 -9.46 -13.06 8.01
N PHE A 513 -8.26 -12.66 8.41
CA PHE A 513 -7.13 -12.40 7.50
C PHE A 513 -6.77 -13.65 6.67
N THR A 514 -6.73 -14.83 7.29
CA THR A 514 -6.40 -16.07 6.58
C THR A 514 -7.47 -16.50 5.58
N LEU A 515 -8.73 -16.12 5.80
CA LEU A 515 -9.87 -16.47 4.94
C LEU A 515 -10.09 -15.48 3.78
N GLY A 516 -9.92 -14.17 3.98
CA GLY A 516 -10.27 -13.16 2.97
C GLY A 516 -9.16 -12.87 1.95
N SER A 517 -9.47 -12.68 0.66
CA SER A 517 -8.50 -12.43 -0.42
C SER A 517 -7.76 -11.09 -0.29
N ASP A 518 -8.44 -10.11 0.28
CA ASP A 518 -8.04 -8.72 0.48
C ASP A 518 -8.61 -8.18 1.79
N PHE A 519 -8.21 -6.96 2.18
CA PHE A 519 -8.71 -6.31 3.39
C PHE A 519 -10.24 -6.23 3.42
N SER A 520 -10.90 -5.83 2.32
CA SER A 520 -12.36 -5.65 2.25
C SER A 520 -13.14 -6.95 2.48
N ILE A 521 -12.74 -8.05 1.84
CA ILE A 521 -13.38 -9.35 2.05
C ILE A 521 -13.10 -9.88 3.45
N SER A 522 -11.89 -9.67 3.97
CA SER A 522 -11.57 -10.08 5.34
C SER A 522 -12.41 -9.31 6.37
N ALA A 523 -12.63 -8.00 6.15
CA ALA A 523 -13.46 -7.16 7.00
C ALA A 523 -14.94 -7.53 6.92
N LEU A 524 -15.42 -7.93 5.73
CA LEU A 524 -16.76 -8.50 5.55
C LEU A 524 -16.99 -9.75 6.41
N ILE A 525 -16.08 -10.72 6.28
CA ILE A 525 -16.14 -11.99 7.03
C ILE A 525 -16.09 -11.69 8.53
N SER A 526 -15.19 -10.79 8.92
CA SER A 526 -15.02 -10.34 10.30
C SER A 526 -16.30 -9.75 10.88
N ASN A 527 -16.95 -8.82 10.17
CA ASN A 527 -18.21 -8.22 10.63
C ASN A 527 -19.36 -9.24 10.65
N ALA A 528 -19.51 -10.07 9.61
CA ALA A 528 -20.58 -11.08 9.59
C ALA A 528 -20.45 -12.08 10.75
N PHE A 529 -19.22 -12.55 11.01
CA PHE A 529 -18.93 -13.42 12.14
C PHE A 529 -19.20 -12.73 13.47
N TYR A 530 -18.71 -11.51 13.64
CA TYR A 530 -18.93 -10.71 14.84
C TYR A 530 -20.43 -10.49 15.13
N GLN A 531 -21.23 -10.20 14.11
CA GLN A 531 -22.66 -9.96 14.28
C GLN A 531 -23.45 -11.23 14.62
N LEU A 532 -22.97 -12.39 14.16
CA LEU A 532 -23.51 -13.68 14.60
C LEU A 532 -23.20 -13.94 16.08
N GLN A 533 -21.98 -13.61 16.53
CA GLN A 533 -21.60 -13.68 17.94
C GLN A 533 -22.45 -12.75 18.80
N ASN A 534 -22.65 -11.51 18.31
CA ASN A 534 -23.45 -10.50 18.98
C ASN A 534 -24.91 -10.94 19.13
N SER A 535 -25.54 -11.40 18.05
CA SER A 535 -26.94 -11.86 18.08
C SER A 535 -27.11 -13.14 18.92
N GLY A 536 -26.08 -13.99 18.98
CA GLY A 536 -26.05 -15.22 19.76
C GLY A 536 -25.75 -15.06 21.26
N CYS A 537 -25.45 -13.85 21.75
CA CYS A 537 -24.96 -13.66 23.12
C CYS A 537 -26.01 -13.87 24.22
N GLY A 538 -27.30 -13.78 23.89
CA GLY A 538 -28.41 -13.95 24.83
C GLY A 538 -28.90 -12.66 25.51
N TYR A 539 -28.29 -11.49 25.22
CA TYR A 539 -28.73 -10.20 25.76
C TYR A 539 -29.93 -9.61 25.00
N PHE A 540 -29.82 -9.46 23.67
CA PHE A 540 -30.89 -8.85 22.86
C PHE A 540 -32.08 -9.78 22.62
N VAL A 541 -31.78 -11.01 22.20
CA VAL A 541 -32.75 -12.10 22.12
C VAL A 541 -32.39 -13.08 23.20
N ASN A 542 -33.28 -13.24 24.16
CA ASN A 542 -33.04 -14.02 25.35
C ASN A 542 -32.77 -15.50 25.03
N ALA A 543 -31.71 -16.07 25.62
CA ALA A 543 -31.21 -17.41 25.32
C ALA A 543 -32.22 -18.55 25.58
N ALA A 544 -33.18 -18.34 26.48
CA ALA A 544 -34.29 -19.27 26.74
C ALA A 544 -35.35 -19.21 25.63
N THR A 545 -35.55 -18.05 25.03
CA THR A 545 -36.68 -17.75 24.14
C THR A 545 -36.31 -17.72 22.65
N MET A 546 -35.01 -17.83 22.33
CA MET A 546 -34.50 -17.90 20.95
C MET A 546 -35.30 -18.89 20.08
N PRO A 547 -35.64 -18.52 18.83
CA PRO A 547 -36.34 -19.40 17.91
C PRO A 547 -35.59 -20.72 17.72
N VAL A 548 -36.33 -21.83 17.64
CA VAL A 548 -35.78 -23.20 17.65
C VAL A 548 -34.74 -23.41 16.55
N TYR A 549 -34.95 -22.82 15.37
CA TYR A 549 -34.08 -22.99 14.21
C TYR A 549 -32.72 -22.26 14.31
N VAL A 550 -32.61 -21.19 15.11
CA VAL A 550 -31.32 -20.50 15.38
C VAL A 550 -30.74 -20.79 16.75
N ARG A 551 -31.49 -21.46 17.62
CA ARG A 551 -31.08 -21.72 19.02
C ARG A 551 -29.73 -22.43 19.13
N TRP A 552 -29.33 -23.26 18.16
CA TRP A 552 -28.04 -23.95 18.18
C TRP A 552 -26.84 -22.99 18.06
N VAL A 553 -27.03 -21.81 17.47
CA VAL A 553 -25.98 -20.81 17.24
C VAL A 553 -25.37 -20.33 18.57
N LYS A 554 -26.15 -20.29 19.65
CA LYS A 554 -25.65 -19.90 20.98
C LYS A 554 -24.52 -20.81 21.48
N TYR A 555 -24.51 -22.08 21.10
CA TYR A 555 -23.44 -23.03 21.46
C TYR A 555 -22.17 -22.83 20.63
N CYS A 556 -22.28 -22.20 19.46
CA CYS A 556 -21.14 -21.80 18.65
C CYS A 556 -20.65 -20.38 18.97
N ALA A 557 -21.46 -19.60 19.71
CA ALA A 557 -21.16 -18.22 20.04
C ALA A 557 -20.34 -18.12 21.34
N TYR A 558 -19.07 -17.74 21.25
CA TYR A 558 -18.23 -17.51 22.44
C TYR A 558 -18.75 -16.34 23.29
N PHE A 559 -19.48 -15.40 22.68
CA PHE A 559 -20.17 -14.31 23.40
C PHE A 559 -21.22 -14.83 24.39
N TRP A 560 -21.93 -15.92 24.08
CA TRP A 560 -22.92 -16.50 24.99
C TRP A 560 -22.26 -17.02 26.27
N TYR A 561 -21.13 -17.71 26.14
CA TYR A 561 -20.35 -18.20 27.27
C TYR A 561 -19.72 -17.05 28.09
N ALA A 562 -19.16 -16.04 27.41
CA ALA A 562 -18.58 -14.89 28.09
C ALA A 562 -19.65 -14.08 28.86
N PHE A 563 -20.77 -13.76 28.21
CA PHE A 563 -21.87 -13.02 28.83
C PHE A 563 -22.53 -13.81 29.96
N GLY A 564 -22.76 -15.12 29.76
CA GLY A 564 -23.29 -16.01 30.80
C GLY A 564 -22.40 -16.09 32.03
N ALA A 565 -21.07 -16.16 31.85
CA ALA A 565 -20.13 -16.18 32.96
C ALA A 565 -20.05 -14.84 33.70
N LEU A 566 -20.10 -13.71 32.96
CA LEU A 566 -20.11 -12.36 33.56
C LEU A 566 -21.39 -12.13 34.38
N THR A 567 -22.55 -12.49 33.84
CA THR A 567 -23.84 -12.36 34.52
C THR A 567 -23.96 -13.32 35.70
N ALA A 568 -23.49 -14.57 35.58
CA ALA A 568 -23.44 -15.50 36.70
C ALA A 568 -22.53 -14.99 37.83
N ASN A 569 -21.38 -14.39 37.51
CA ASN A 569 -20.48 -13.79 38.50
C ASN A 569 -21.13 -12.60 39.25
N GLN A 570 -21.98 -11.81 38.57
CA GLN A 570 -22.68 -10.67 39.17
C GLN A 570 -23.93 -11.08 39.96
N TYR A 571 -24.79 -11.92 39.39
CA TYR A 571 -26.16 -12.13 39.87
C TYR A 571 -26.38 -13.36 40.76
N THR A 572 -25.45 -14.32 40.81
CA THR A 572 -25.62 -15.55 41.62
C THR A 572 -25.74 -15.21 43.11
N ASP A 573 -26.93 -15.34 43.69
CA ASP A 573 -27.21 -14.95 45.09
C ASP A 573 -27.02 -13.46 45.39
N TRP A 574 -27.23 -12.61 44.39
CA TRP A 574 -27.34 -11.15 44.56
C TRP A 574 -28.79 -10.72 44.75
N MET A 575 -29.02 -9.67 45.55
CA MET A 575 -30.34 -9.06 45.75
C MET A 575 -30.25 -7.54 45.53
N GLY A 576 -31.18 -6.99 44.74
CA GLY A 576 -31.34 -5.55 44.55
C GLY A 576 -32.16 -4.87 45.65
N GLU A 577 -32.36 -3.55 45.52
CA GLU A 577 -33.18 -2.75 46.45
C GLU A 577 -34.66 -2.87 46.08
N CYS A 578 -35.40 -3.73 46.78
CA CYS A 578 -36.85 -3.84 46.60
C CYS A 578 -37.58 -2.75 47.40
N PRO A 579 -38.50 -1.97 46.79
CA PRO A 579 -39.29 -0.96 47.50
C PRO A 579 -40.47 -1.55 48.31
N TYR A 580 -40.70 -2.85 48.22
CA TYR A 580 -41.77 -3.59 48.92
C TYR A 580 -41.19 -4.40 50.11
N PRO A 581 -42.03 -4.86 51.07
CA PRO A 581 -41.58 -5.74 52.15
C PRO A 581 -40.88 -6.99 51.60
N ALA A 582 -39.85 -7.49 52.29
CA ALA A 582 -38.96 -8.55 51.79
C ALA A 582 -39.67 -9.88 51.40
N ASP A 583 -40.87 -10.13 51.93
CA ASP A 583 -41.68 -11.33 51.66
C ASP A 583 -42.72 -11.14 50.52
N ASP A 584 -42.75 -9.97 49.87
CA ASP A 584 -43.69 -9.67 48.78
C ASP A 584 -43.25 -10.38 47.47
N GLU A 585 -44.18 -11.04 46.78
CA GLU A 585 -43.91 -11.72 45.50
C GLU A 585 -43.36 -10.75 44.43
N ARG A 586 -43.68 -9.46 44.55
CA ARG A 586 -43.16 -8.40 43.67
C ARG A 586 -41.64 -8.16 43.83
N CYS A 587 -41.03 -8.58 44.93
CA CYS A 587 -39.57 -8.50 45.13
C CYS A 587 -38.79 -9.58 44.39
N LEU A 588 -39.46 -10.62 43.85
CA LEU A 588 -38.80 -11.69 43.09
C LEU A 588 -38.05 -11.14 41.87
N GLU A 589 -38.60 -10.13 41.19
CA GLU A 589 -37.99 -9.50 40.02
C GLU A 589 -36.67 -8.77 40.34
N TYR A 590 -36.44 -8.40 41.60
CA TYR A 590 -35.21 -7.74 42.06
C TYR A 590 -34.12 -8.75 42.44
N SER A 591 -34.43 -10.05 42.47
CA SER A 591 -33.46 -11.09 42.77
C SER A 591 -32.58 -11.41 41.57
N GLY A 592 -31.26 -11.48 41.78
CA GLY A 592 -30.31 -11.88 40.74
C GLY A 592 -30.56 -13.30 40.22
N ASN A 593 -31.05 -14.21 41.06
CA ASN A 593 -31.39 -15.57 40.63
C ASN A 593 -32.62 -15.59 39.68
N TYR A 594 -33.59 -14.68 39.89
CA TYR A 594 -34.69 -14.49 38.95
C TYR A 594 -34.18 -13.93 37.62
N GLN A 595 -33.27 -12.94 37.65
CA GLN A 595 -32.65 -12.36 36.46
C GLN A 595 -31.87 -13.40 35.64
N LEU A 596 -31.12 -14.30 36.28
CA LEU A 596 -30.42 -15.40 35.60
C LEU A 596 -31.38 -16.37 34.92
N ASN A 597 -32.45 -16.77 35.62
CA ASN A 597 -33.49 -17.63 35.05
C ASN A 597 -34.22 -16.95 33.89
N MET A 598 -34.49 -15.65 34.01
CA MET A 598 -35.08 -14.85 32.95
C MET A 598 -34.16 -14.88 31.73
N LEU A 599 -32.89 -14.50 31.85
CA LEU A 599 -31.91 -14.48 30.75
C LEU A 599 -31.58 -15.87 30.17
N GLY A 600 -31.95 -16.95 30.86
CA GLY A 600 -31.71 -18.33 30.44
C GLY A 600 -30.31 -18.85 30.77
N PHE A 601 -29.69 -18.34 31.85
CA PHE A 601 -28.37 -18.76 32.32
C PHE A 601 -28.47 -19.55 33.64
N PRO A 602 -27.66 -20.61 33.84
CA PRO A 602 -27.68 -21.37 35.09
C PRO A 602 -27.01 -20.59 36.24
N LYS A 603 -27.47 -20.85 37.47
CA LYS A 603 -26.86 -20.33 38.70
C LYS A 603 -25.43 -20.86 38.87
N GLY A 604 -24.46 -19.99 39.19
CA GLY A 604 -23.06 -20.37 39.44
C GLY A 604 -22.27 -20.88 38.22
N TRP A 605 -22.74 -20.60 37.00
CA TRP A 605 -22.17 -21.12 35.76
C TRP A 605 -20.93 -20.34 35.29
N ILE A 606 -19.77 -20.62 35.89
CA ILE A 606 -18.52 -19.88 35.64
C ILE A 606 -17.40 -20.77 35.07
N GLY A 607 -17.17 -21.95 35.66
CA GLY A 607 -16.04 -22.82 35.29
C GLY A 607 -16.15 -23.41 33.88
N GLU A 608 -17.32 -23.93 33.51
CA GLU A 608 -17.56 -24.52 32.18
C GLU A 608 -17.41 -23.48 31.05
N PRO A 609 -18.03 -22.27 31.12
CA PRO A 609 -17.79 -21.22 30.13
C PRO A 609 -16.32 -20.85 29.95
N ILE A 610 -15.55 -20.70 31.04
CA ILE A 610 -14.13 -20.35 30.96
C ILE A 610 -13.34 -21.42 30.20
N GLY A 611 -13.60 -22.71 30.46
CA GLY A 611 -12.96 -23.81 29.73
C GLY A 611 -13.28 -23.77 28.22
N ILE A 612 -14.53 -23.46 27.86
CA ILE A 612 -14.96 -23.34 26.45
C ILE A 612 -14.34 -22.10 25.78
N LEU A 613 -14.23 -20.98 26.48
CA LEU A 613 -13.55 -19.78 25.96
C LEU A 613 -12.07 -20.06 25.66
N VAL A 614 -11.37 -20.78 26.55
CA VAL A 614 -9.98 -21.22 26.29
C VAL A 614 -9.91 -22.14 25.08
N ALA A 615 -10.87 -23.05 24.91
CA ALA A 615 -10.95 -23.92 23.74
C ALA A 615 -11.14 -23.12 22.43
N TRP A 616 -12.00 -22.09 22.42
CA TRP A 616 -12.16 -21.20 21.27
C TRP A 616 -10.90 -20.40 20.95
N TRP A 617 -10.22 -19.89 21.99
CA TRP A 617 -8.98 -19.14 21.83
C TRP A 617 -7.90 -19.98 21.13
N ILE A 618 -7.71 -21.22 21.56
CA ILE A 618 -6.77 -22.16 20.93
C ILE A 618 -7.28 -22.59 19.54
N GLY A 619 -8.56 -22.91 19.43
CA GLY A 619 -9.22 -23.38 18.21
C GLY A 619 -9.07 -22.41 17.04
N PHE A 620 -9.35 -21.12 17.23
CA PHE A 620 -9.21 -20.14 16.14
C PHE A 620 -7.77 -20.01 15.64
N ASN A 621 -6.76 -20.10 16.53
CA ASN A 621 -5.37 -20.09 16.11
C ASN A 621 -5.00 -21.34 15.29
N ILE A 622 -5.47 -22.52 15.70
CA ILE A 622 -5.25 -23.77 14.96
C ILE A 622 -5.92 -23.70 13.58
N ILE A 623 -7.19 -23.30 13.52
CA ILE A 623 -7.94 -23.16 12.25
C ILE A 623 -7.23 -22.17 11.33
N SER A 624 -6.79 -21.02 11.86
CA SER A 624 -6.03 -20.04 11.07
C SER A 624 -4.74 -20.62 10.49
N GLY A 625 -4.01 -21.43 11.29
CA GLY A 625 -2.83 -22.15 10.81
C GLY A 625 -3.16 -23.14 9.69
N VAL A 626 -4.26 -23.89 9.81
CA VAL A 626 -4.73 -24.81 8.78
C VAL A 626 -5.14 -24.07 7.51
N CYS A 627 -5.88 -22.96 7.62
CA CYS A 627 -6.28 -22.13 6.48
C CYS A 627 -5.08 -21.59 5.70
N LEU A 628 -4.01 -21.18 6.39
CA LEU A 628 -2.76 -20.74 5.75
C LEU A 628 -2.07 -21.86 4.98
N CYS A 629 -2.18 -23.12 5.41
CA CYS A 629 -1.60 -24.26 4.69
C CYS A 629 -2.23 -24.49 3.30
N PHE A 630 -3.51 -24.12 3.12
CA PHE A 630 -4.23 -24.34 1.86
C PHE A 630 -4.19 -23.14 0.90
N ARG A 631 -3.68 -21.99 1.34
CA ARG A 631 -3.77 -20.75 0.57
C ARG A 631 -2.50 -20.49 -0.26
N ASN A 632 -2.59 -20.74 -1.56
CA ASN A 632 -1.52 -20.43 -2.52
C ASN A 632 -1.70 -19.01 -3.11
N TYR A 633 -0.85 -18.08 -2.70
CA TYR A 633 -0.76 -16.75 -3.33
C TYR A 633 0.14 -16.79 -4.56
N ASP A 634 -0.42 -17.20 -5.70
CA ASP A 634 0.24 -17.05 -7.01
C ASP A 634 -0.03 -15.65 -7.58
N MET A 635 0.97 -15.04 -8.23
CA MET A 635 0.82 -13.71 -8.83
C MET A 635 -0.12 -13.79 -10.04
N ALA A 636 -1.27 -13.12 -9.98
CA ALA A 636 -2.19 -13.04 -11.09
C ALA A 636 -1.68 -12.00 -12.12
N VAL A 637 -1.69 -12.38 -13.41
CA VAL A 637 -1.38 -11.46 -14.53
C VAL A 637 -2.68 -10.83 -15.03
N ALA A 638 -2.70 -9.51 -15.16
CA ALA A 638 -3.86 -8.78 -15.62
C ALA A 638 -4.16 -9.08 -17.10
N LYS A 639 -5.44 -9.25 -17.44
CA LYS A 639 -5.89 -9.50 -18.82
C LYS A 639 -6.10 -8.19 -19.57
N LYS A 640 -5.78 -8.17 -20.88
CA LYS A 640 -6.17 -7.08 -21.78
C LYS A 640 -7.70 -6.93 -21.81
N LYS A 641 -8.20 -5.71 -21.82
CA LYS A 641 -9.65 -5.41 -21.91
C LYS A 641 -9.98 -4.91 -23.32
N LYS A 642 -11.16 -5.24 -23.85
CA LYS A 642 -11.65 -4.59 -25.09
C LYS A 642 -12.27 -3.23 -24.70
N ASN A 643 -11.71 -2.15 -25.23
CA ASN A 643 -12.19 -0.79 -24.98
C ASN A 643 -13.04 -0.28 -26.15
N LYS A 644 -14.09 0.50 -25.85
CA LYS A 644 -14.94 1.17 -26.86
C LYS A 644 -14.51 2.62 -27.15
N ILE A 645 -13.49 3.12 -26.45
CA ILE A 645 -13.00 4.50 -26.57
C ILE A 645 -12.03 4.53 -27.75
N GLY A 646 -12.40 5.14 -28.88
CA GLY A 646 -11.50 5.31 -30.04
C GLY A 646 -11.86 4.56 -31.34
N GLY A 647 -12.90 3.71 -31.34
CA GLY A 647 -13.26 2.88 -32.51
C GLY A 647 -12.31 1.68 -32.71
N ASP A 648 -12.55 0.87 -33.76
CA ASP A 648 -11.63 -0.22 -34.14
C ASP A 648 -10.31 0.34 -34.73
N GLU A 649 -9.25 -0.47 -34.85
CA GLU A 649 -7.92 -0.04 -35.36
C GLU A 649 -7.99 0.66 -36.74
N GLU A 650 -9.00 0.38 -37.56
CA GLU A 650 -9.26 1.05 -38.84
C GLU A 650 -9.81 2.48 -38.69
N ASP A 651 -10.61 2.76 -37.65
CA ASP A 651 -11.14 4.09 -37.37
C ASP A 651 -10.07 5.02 -36.81
N GLU A 652 -9.13 4.49 -36.01
CA GLU A 652 -7.97 5.25 -35.52
C GLU A 652 -7.07 5.76 -36.67
N ARG A 653 -6.88 4.96 -37.74
CA ARG A 653 -6.12 5.39 -38.93
C ARG A 653 -6.82 6.55 -39.65
N LYS A 654 -8.14 6.46 -39.85
CA LYS A 654 -8.94 7.54 -40.46
C LYS A 654 -8.96 8.81 -39.60
N LEU A 655 -9.04 8.67 -38.28
CA LEU A 655 -9.03 9.79 -37.33
C LEU A 655 -7.67 10.53 -37.28
N LEU A 656 -6.57 9.83 -37.58
CA LEU A 656 -5.23 10.41 -37.65
C LEU A 656 -5.01 11.20 -38.94
N ASP A 657 -5.48 10.69 -40.08
CA ASP A 657 -5.45 11.40 -41.36
C ASP A 657 -6.30 12.68 -41.35
N LEU A 658 -7.40 12.68 -40.58
CA LEU A 658 -8.23 13.88 -40.33
C LEU A 658 -7.58 14.90 -39.37
N SER A 659 -6.61 14.47 -38.55
CA SER A 659 -5.96 15.33 -37.57
C SER A 659 -4.74 16.06 -38.12
N SER A 660 -4.04 15.48 -39.10
CA SER A 660 -2.90 16.10 -39.79
C SER A 660 -3.31 17.38 -40.54
N GLU A 661 -4.54 17.46 -41.06
CA GLU A 661 -5.07 18.66 -41.72
C GLU A 661 -5.43 19.80 -40.75
N CYS A 662 -5.61 19.53 -39.45
CA CYS A 662 -6.02 20.54 -38.47
C CYS A 662 -4.85 21.21 -37.71
N THR A 663 -3.64 20.64 -37.76
CA THR A 663 -2.48 21.13 -36.98
C THR A 663 -1.81 22.34 -37.65
N GLU A 664 -1.90 22.48 -38.97
CA GLU A 664 -1.18 23.53 -39.71
C GLU A 664 -1.70 24.96 -39.50
N GLU A 665 -2.96 25.15 -39.06
CA GLU A 665 -3.56 26.49 -38.88
C GLU A 665 -3.46 27.06 -37.46
N LYS A 666 -3.24 26.25 -36.42
CA LYS A 666 -3.13 26.72 -35.01
C LYS A 666 -1.71 26.81 -34.47
N ASP A 667 -0.74 26.12 -35.08
CA ASP A 667 0.67 26.12 -34.64
C ASP A 667 1.41 27.44 -34.94
N ARG A 668 0.81 28.37 -35.70
CA ARG A 668 1.38 29.70 -35.93
C ARG A 668 1.29 30.64 -34.72
N VAL A 669 0.47 30.32 -33.72
CA VAL A 669 0.21 31.18 -32.53
C VAL A 669 1.16 30.85 -31.35
N ALA A 670 1.96 29.78 -31.41
CA ALA A 670 2.59 29.19 -30.21
C ALA A 670 4.12 29.41 -30.02
N ARG A 671 4.78 30.32 -30.75
CA ARG A 671 6.25 30.52 -30.70
C ARG A 671 6.74 31.53 -29.64
N GLU A 672 6.02 31.71 -28.52
CA GLU A 672 6.58 32.47 -27.38
C GLU A 672 7.53 31.55 -26.60
N SER A 673 8.82 31.90 -26.61
CA SER A 673 9.90 31.17 -25.92
C SER A 673 10.02 31.63 -24.46
N VAL A 674 10.05 30.70 -23.50
CA VAL A 674 10.12 31.00 -22.06
C VAL A 674 11.49 30.59 -21.50
N ALA A 675 12.36 31.57 -21.26
CA ALA A 675 13.61 31.40 -20.51
C ALA A 675 13.36 31.65 -19.03
N ILE A 676 14.05 30.90 -18.17
CA ILE A 676 13.84 30.96 -16.71
C ILE A 676 15.17 31.30 -16.04
N ASN A 677 15.20 32.40 -15.31
CA ASN A 677 16.35 32.83 -14.52
C ASN A 677 15.98 32.78 -13.04
N VAL A 678 16.81 32.14 -12.25
CA VAL A 678 16.57 31.87 -10.85
C VAL A 678 17.69 32.52 -10.07
N LYS A 679 17.38 33.38 -9.09
CA LYS A 679 18.39 34.14 -8.34
C LYS A 679 18.30 33.89 -6.83
N LYS A 680 19.45 33.55 -6.24
CA LYS A 680 19.68 33.47 -4.78
C LYS A 680 18.66 32.61 -4.02
N ILE A 681 18.33 31.43 -4.56
CA ILE A 681 17.41 30.51 -3.89
C ILE A 681 18.09 29.86 -2.68
N THR A 682 17.48 30.06 -1.51
CA THR A 682 17.89 29.39 -0.27
C THR A 682 16.69 28.70 0.36
N LEU A 683 16.88 27.44 0.76
CA LEU A 683 15.88 26.62 1.42
C LEU A 683 16.49 25.97 2.66
N SER A 684 15.87 26.19 3.83
CA SER A 684 16.28 25.51 5.06
C SER A 684 15.10 24.91 5.82
N VAL A 685 15.37 23.80 6.51
CA VAL A 685 14.38 23.01 7.27
C VAL A 685 14.77 22.93 8.73
N LYS A 686 13.79 23.16 9.61
CA LYS A 686 13.92 22.94 11.06
C LYS A 686 13.82 21.44 11.37
N VAL A 687 14.95 20.79 11.64
CA VAL A 687 15.03 19.36 12.02
C VAL A 687 15.27 19.23 13.53
N ARG A 688 14.69 18.21 14.17
CA ARG A 688 15.01 17.85 15.56
C ARG A 688 16.21 16.91 15.59
N GLU A 689 17.24 17.23 16.37
CA GLU A 689 18.46 16.40 16.48
C GLU A 689 18.24 15.06 17.20
N THR A 690 17.29 14.98 18.13
CA THR A 690 17.00 13.76 18.90
C THR A 690 15.50 13.51 19.04
N ARG A 691 15.12 12.28 19.41
CA ARG A 691 13.72 11.85 19.62
C ARG A 691 13.05 12.45 20.86
N SER A 692 13.77 13.22 21.66
CA SER A 692 13.18 13.89 22.83
C SER A 692 12.26 15.03 22.37
N LEU A 693 11.06 15.11 22.97
CA LEU A 693 10.12 16.22 22.75
C LEU A 693 10.72 17.59 23.11
N LEU A 694 11.75 17.60 23.97
CA LEU A 694 12.49 18.78 24.44
C LEU A 694 13.72 19.14 23.58
N ALA A 695 14.02 18.39 22.52
CA ALA A 695 15.21 18.63 21.70
C ALA A 695 15.13 19.95 20.91
N LYS A 696 16.23 20.69 20.88
CA LYS A 696 16.38 21.94 20.12
C LYS A 696 16.23 21.64 18.62
N LYS A 697 15.43 22.47 17.93
CA LYS A 697 15.31 22.41 16.46
C LYS A 697 16.52 23.10 15.85
N VAL A 698 17.27 22.39 15.01
CA VAL A 698 18.41 22.92 14.25
C VAL A 698 17.96 23.18 12.81
N ASN A 699 18.38 24.32 12.25
CA ASN A 699 18.15 24.63 10.84
C ASN A 699 19.15 23.86 9.98
N ARG A 700 18.67 22.94 9.16
CA ARG A 700 19.44 22.26 8.14
C ARG A 700 19.19 22.94 6.80
N VAL A 701 20.23 23.55 6.23
CA VAL A 701 20.17 24.13 4.88
C VAL A 701 20.16 23.00 3.86
N LEU A 702 19.22 23.06 2.92
CA LEU A 702 19.07 22.09 1.83
C LEU A 702 19.53 22.65 0.49
N LEU A 703 19.32 23.95 0.27
CA LEU A 703 19.78 24.72 -0.89
C LEU A 703 20.36 26.04 -0.36
N ASP A 704 21.53 26.45 -0.86
CA ASP A 704 22.21 27.65 -0.41
C ASP A 704 22.61 28.54 -1.58
N ASN A 705 21.91 29.67 -1.71
CA ASN A 705 22.17 30.71 -2.70
C ASN A 705 22.32 30.16 -4.14
N VAL A 706 21.37 29.33 -4.56
CA VAL A 706 21.33 28.73 -5.90
C VAL A 706 20.87 29.77 -6.92
N THR A 707 21.73 30.06 -7.89
CA THR A 707 21.40 30.86 -9.09
C THR A 707 21.55 29.99 -10.33
N ALA A 708 20.56 29.99 -11.22
CA ALA A 708 20.58 29.15 -12.42
C ALA A 708 19.79 29.78 -13.58
N ASN A 709 20.25 29.55 -14.81
CA ASN A 709 19.62 30.04 -16.04
C ASN A 709 19.22 28.85 -16.91
N PHE A 710 17.94 28.76 -17.27
CA PHE A 710 17.41 27.73 -18.15
C PHE A 710 17.01 28.35 -19.49
N LYS A 711 17.56 27.79 -20.57
CA LYS A 711 17.30 28.22 -21.95
C LYS A 711 15.86 27.89 -22.36
N ALA A 712 15.27 28.79 -23.15
CA ALA A 712 13.95 28.58 -23.70
C ALA A 712 13.94 27.51 -24.81
N ASN A 713 12.84 26.75 -24.92
CA ASN A 713 12.62 25.76 -26.00
C ASN A 713 13.76 24.73 -26.13
N ALA A 714 14.37 24.40 -24.99
CA ALA A 714 15.57 23.57 -24.91
C ALA A 714 15.40 22.53 -23.81
N VAL A 715 16.15 21.43 -23.91
CA VAL A 715 16.25 20.40 -22.90
C VAL A 715 17.33 20.79 -21.90
N ASN A 716 16.89 21.36 -20.78
CA ASN A 716 17.76 21.74 -19.68
C ASN A 716 17.84 20.63 -18.63
N VAL A 717 19.04 20.36 -18.13
CA VAL A 717 19.28 19.26 -17.18
C VAL A 717 19.87 19.74 -15.87
N ILE A 718 19.33 19.24 -14.76
CA ILE A 718 19.90 19.41 -13.42
C ILE A 718 20.61 18.11 -13.04
N MET A 719 21.93 18.18 -12.92
CA MET A 719 22.81 17.07 -12.57
C MET A 719 23.49 17.32 -11.22
N GLY A 720 23.91 16.26 -10.54
CA GLY A 720 24.63 16.35 -9.28
C GLY A 720 24.56 15.03 -8.50
N PRO A 721 25.41 14.83 -7.48
CA PRO A 721 25.41 13.60 -6.71
C PRO A 721 24.12 13.44 -5.89
N SER A 722 23.88 12.23 -5.39
CA SER A 722 22.77 11.95 -4.46
C SER A 722 22.89 12.83 -3.21
N GLY A 723 21.80 13.51 -2.84
CA GLY A 723 21.80 14.49 -1.75
C GLY A 723 22.36 15.88 -2.11
N GLY A 724 22.59 16.17 -3.40
CA GLY A 724 22.95 17.50 -3.91
C GLY A 724 21.81 18.52 -3.95
N GLY A 725 20.57 18.11 -3.65
CA GLY A 725 19.41 19.00 -3.63
C GLY A 725 18.62 19.09 -4.95
N LYS A 726 18.89 18.24 -5.95
CA LYS A 726 18.22 18.23 -7.27
C LYS A 726 16.68 18.23 -7.19
N THR A 727 16.11 17.18 -6.63
CA THR A 727 14.65 17.02 -6.44
C THR A 727 14.10 18.10 -5.50
N THR A 728 14.87 18.55 -4.52
CA THR A 728 14.47 19.65 -3.63
C THR A 728 14.35 20.97 -4.38
N PHE A 729 15.29 21.25 -5.30
CA PHE A 729 15.29 22.43 -6.15
C PHE A 729 14.14 22.38 -7.16
N LEU A 730 13.91 21.22 -7.79
CA LEU A 730 12.78 21.03 -8.71
C LEU A 730 11.42 21.20 -7.99
N ASN A 731 11.28 20.65 -6.78
CA ASN A 731 10.05 20.82 -5.97
C ASN A 731 9.87 22.25 -5.46
N PHE A 732 10.95 23.00 -5.25
CA PHE A 732 10.86 24.43 -4.94
C PHE A 732 10.30 25.20 -6.12
N LEU A 733 10.85 24.97 -7.31
CA LEU A 733 10.40 25.61 -8.54
C LEU A 733 8.94 25.29 -8.84
N ALA A 734 8.50 24.05 -8.67
CA ALA A 734 7.12 23.65 -8.94
C ALA A 734 6.09 23.98 -7.83
N ASP A 735 6.46 24.73 -6.78
CA ASP A 735 5.65 25.01 -5.57
C ASP A 735 5.06 23.75 -4.90
N ARG A 736 5.84 22.65 -4.85
CA ARG A 736 5.41 21.35 -4.28
C ARG A 736 5.87 21.09 -2.84
N LEU A 737 6.59 22.03 -2.26
CA LEU A 737 7.05 21.96 -0.88
C LEU A 737 5.88 22.25 0.09
N PRO A 738 5.79 21.56 1.25
CA PRO A 738 4.75 21.84 2.25
C PRO A 738 4.78 23.30 2.70
N LYS A 739 3.60 23.92 2.85
CA LYS A 739 3.44 25.32 3.30
C LYS A 739 3.60 25.49 4.82
N THR A 740 4.17 24.49 5.50
CA THR A 740 4.36 24.49 6.95
C THR A 740 5.50 25.42 7.38
N SER A 741 5.40 25.97 8.59
CA SER A 741 6.40 26.86 9.21
C SER A 741 7.78 26.21 9.47
N SER A 742 7.94 24.93 9.12
CA SER A 742 9.20 24.18 9.20
C SER A 742 10.18 24.52 8.09
N PHE A 743 9.70 25.00 6.94
CA PHE A 743 10.52 25.41 5.80
C PHE A 743 10.66 26.93 5.77
N SER A 744 11.88 27.42 5.57
CA SER A 744 12.13 28.82 5.22
C SER A 744 12.62 28.90 3.78
N ARG A 745 11.99 29.78 3.00
CA ARG A 745 12.18 29.93 1.56
C ARG A 745 12.60 31.37 1.29
N SER A 746 13.64 31.58 0.48
CA SER A 746 14.03 32.89 -0.03
C SER A 746 14.59 32.75 -1.45
N GLY A 747 14.59 33.85 -2.21
CA GLY A 747 15.05 33.90 -3.60
C GLY A 747 13.94 34.35 -4.56
N ASN A 748 14.32 34.70 -5.78
CA ASN A 748 13.44 35.29 -6.79
C ASN A 748 13.53 34.47 -8.09
N ILE A 749 12.42 34.32 -8.79
CA ILE A 749 12.32 33.63 -10.09
C ILE A 749 11.91 34.67 -11.12
N PHE A 750 12.66 34.76 -12.22
CA PHE A 750 12.43 35.66 -13.34
C PHE A 750 12.13 34.87 -14.60
N LEU A 751 11.14 35.32 -15.38
CA LEU A 751 10.88 34.85 -16.73
C LEU A 751 11.40 35.88 -17.73
N ASN A 752 12.13 35.40 -18.75
CA ASN A 752 12.74 36.23 -19.79
C ASN A 752 13.50 37.46 -19.23
N ASP A 753 14.15 37.28 -18.08
CA ASP A 753 14.94 38.30 -17.35
C ASP A 753 14.19 39.58 -16.94
N SER A 754 12.86 39.62 -17.10
CA SER A 754 12.04 40.83 -16.96
C SER A 754 10.94 40.69 -15.92
N THR A 755 10.28 39.53 -15.89
CA THR A 755 9.04 39.34 -15.15
C THR A 755 9.35 38.53 -13.90
N GLU A 756 9.31 39.16 -12.71
CA GLU A 756 9.44 38.44 -11.45
C GLU A 756 8.14 37.68 -11.16
N VAL A 757 8.26 36.39 -10.85
CA VAL A 757 7.12 35.49 -10.68
C VAL A 757 7.23 34.73 -9.37
N SER A 758 6.12 34.65 -8.64
CA SER A 758 6.08 33.77 -7.46
C SER A 758 6.09 32.29 -7.88
N PRO A 759 6.59 31.36 -7.05
CA PRO A 759 6.51 29.93 -7.34
C PRO A 759 5.09 29.45 -7.67
N SER A 760 4.08 30.08 -7.08
CA SER A 760 2.66 29.78 -7.29
C SER A 760 2.08 30.25 -8.63
N GLU A 761 2.66 31.29 -9.24
CA GLU A 761 2.31 31.74 -10.59
C GLU A 761 3.09 30.95 -11.63
N PHE A 762 4.34 30.63 -11.31
CA PHE A 762 5.20 29.82 -12.14
C PHE A 762 4.70 28.38 -12.31
N SER A 763 4.15 27.79 -11.26
CA SER A 763 3.54 26.45 -11.33
C SER A 763 2.29 26.38 -12.22
N LYS A 764 1.64 27.51 -12.56
CA LYS A 764 0.45 27.53 -13.43
C LYS A 764 0.77 27.28 -14.90
N ILE A 765 1.97 27.64 -15.33
CA ILE A 765 2.44 27.50 -16.71
C ILE A 765 3.32 26.25 -16.89
N ALA A 766 3.56 25.53 -15.80
CA ALA A 766 4.42 24.37 -15.74
C ALA A 766 3.66 23.08 -15.41
N ALA A 767 4.11 21.96 -15.96
CA ALA A 767 3.69 20.62 -15.54
C ALA A 767 4.83 19.88 -14.86
N TYR A 768 4.51 18.90 -14.00
CA TYR A 768 5.51 18.18 -13.22
C TYR A 768 5.26 16.69 -13.23
N VAL A 769 6.27 15.92 -13.64
CA VAL A 769 6.29 14.46 -13.58
C VAL A 769 7.05 14.02 -12.32
N THR A 770 6.34 13.39 -11.39
CA THR A 770 6.90 12.89 -10.11
C THR A 770 7.84 11.72 -10.30
N GLN A 771 8.79 11.52 -9.40
CA GLN A 771 9.75 10.40 -9.46
C GLN A 771 9.10 9.00 -9.43
N HIS A 772 8.01 8.83 -8.67
CA HIS A 772 7.30 7.55 -8.55
C HIS A 772 5.95 7.57 -9.28
N ASP A 773 5.65 6.48 -10.00
CA ASP A 773 4.42 6.29 -10.78
C ASP A 773 3.36 5.45 -10.03
N ASN A 774 3.44 5.41 -8.69
CA ASN A 774 2.66 4.51 -7.84
C ASN A 774 1.19 4.90 -7.65
N LEU A 775 0.78 6.05 -8.19
CA LEU A 775 -0.53 6.66 -7.96
C LEU A 775 -1.42 6.63 -9.22
N LEU A 776 -1.16 5.68 -10.12
CA LEU A 776 -2.05 5.39 -11.24
C LEU A 776 -3.15 4.42 -10.80
N ILE A 777 -4.39 4.60 -11.29
CA ILE A 777 -5.53 3.75 -10.90
C ILE A 777 -5.37 2.33 -11.47
N PRO A 778 -5.21 1.28 -10.63
CA PRO A 778 -4.90 -0.07 -11.12
C PRO A 778 -5.97 -0.70 -12.02
N GLN A 779 -7.25 -0.34 -11.82
CA GLN A 779 -8.41 -0.95 -12.48
C GLN A 779 -8.67 -0.39 -13.89
N LEU A 780 -8.08 0.76 -14.23
CA LEU A 780 -8.23 1.43 -15.52
C LEU A 780 -7.13 1.00 -16.49
N THR A 781 -7.42 1.06 -17.79
CA THR A 781 -6.40 0.88 -18.83
C THR A 781 -5.63 2.17 -19.06
N VAL A 782 -4.50 2.08 -19.77
CA VAL A 782 -3.71 3.25 -20.17
C VAL A 782 -4.57 4.26 -20.96
N ARG A 783 -5.30 3.79 -21.96
CA ARG A 783 -6.20 4.60 -22.81
C ARG A 783 -7.30 5.29 -22.01
N GLU A 784 -7.94 4.58 -21.10
CA GLU A 784 -8.98 5.15 -20.23
C GLU A 784 -8.39 6.23 -19.30
N THR A 785 -7.20 5.98 -18.77
CA THR A 785 -6.50 6.93 -17.88
C THR A 785 -6.22 8.23 -18.63
N LEU A 786 -5.66 8.17 -19.83
CA LEU A 786 -5.42 9.35 -20.67
C LEU A 786 -6.72 10.04 -21.09
N PHE A 787 -7.78 9.28 -21.39
CA PHE A 787 -9.09 9.85 -21.73
C PHE A 787 -9.70 10.66 -20.56
N TYR A 788 -9.66 10.13 -19.33
CA TYR A 788 -10.15 10.86 -18.16
C TYR A 788 -9.28 12.06 -17.83
N GLN A 789 -7.95 11.93 -17.88
CA GLN A 789 -7.04 13.05 -17.66
C GLN A 789 -7.23 14.13 -18.73
N GLY A 790 -7.48 13.74 -19.99
CA GLY A 790 -7.78 14.66 -21.08
C GLY A 790 -9.02 15.48 -20.79
N LYS A 791 -10.10 14.86 -20.29
CA LYS A 791 -11.31 15.59 -19.90
C LYS A 791 -11.13 16.56 -18.72
N LEU A 792 -10.16 16.32 -17.85
CA LEU A 792 -9.86 17.18 -16.70
C LEU A 792 -8.93 18.35 -17.06
N ARG A 793 -8.04 18.15 -18.03
CA ARG A 793 -6.95 19.08 -18.37
C ARG A 793 -7.14 19.84 -19.68
N LEU A 794 -7.98 19.34 -20.60
CA LEU A 794 -8.24 19.99 -21.88
C LEU A 794 -9.49 20.88 -21.85
N PRO A 795 -9.52 21.98 -22.63
CA PRO A 795 -10.69 22.83 -22.81
C PRO A 795 -11.90 22.03 -23.31
N VAL A 796 -13.11 22.44 -22.90
CA VAL A 796 -14.36 21.72 -23.20
C VAL A 796 -14.63 21.62 -24.70
N GLU A 797 -14.19 22.61 -25.47
CA GLU A 797 -14.33 22.70 -26.92
C GLU A 797 -13.61 21.55 -27.64
N GLU A 798 -12.54 21.02 -27.04
CA GLU A 798 -11.73 19.94 -27.60
C GLU A 798 -12.19 18.55 -27.15
N HIS A 799 -13.25 18.44 -26.33
CA HIS A 799 -13.66 17.15 -25.75
C HIS A 799 -14.09 16.11 -26.77
N SER A 800 -14.61 16.54 -27.93
CA SER A 800 -14.94 15.66 -29.06
C SER A 800 -13.70 15.06 -29.73
N ARG A 801 -12.55 15.74 -29.65
CA ARG A 801 -11.28 15.35 -30.25
C ARG A 801 -10.37 14.58 -29.29
N ILE A 802 -10.75 14.44 -28.00
CA ILE A 802 -9.96 13.71 -27.01
C ILE A 802 -9.55 12.32 -27.49
N PRO A 803 -10.43 11.48 -28.10
CA PRO A 803 -10.01 10.17 -28.59
C PRO A 803 -8.86 10.24 -29.58
N SER A 804 -8.90 11.19 -30.53
CA SER A 804 -7.82 11.43 -31.50
C SER A 804 -6.54 11.93 -30.85
N ILE A 805 -6.65 12.87 -29.90
CA ILE A 805 -5.50 13.38 -29.12
C ILE A 805 -4.85 12.25 -28.33
N VAL A 806 -5.65 11.39 -27.68
CA VAL A 806 -5.15 10.24 -26.92
C VAL A 806 -4.48 9.23 -27.84
N ALA A 807 -5.05 8.93 -29.01
CA ALA A 807 -4.42 8.04 -29.99
C ALA A 807 -3.07 8.58 -30.48
N LEU A 808 -2.99 9.88 -30.75
CA LEU A 808 -1.75 10.55 -31.14
C LEU A 808 -0.71 10.52 -29.99
N LEU A 809 -1.11 10.82 -28.76
CA LEU A 809 -0.24 10.73 -27.58
C LEU A 809 0.24 9.30 -27.32
N LEU A 810 -0.62 8.29 -27.46
CA LEU A 810 -0.25 6.88 -27.33
C LEU A 810 0.82 6.47 -28.35
N ARG A 811 0.77 7.01 -29.57
CA ARG A 811 1.79 6.77 -30.59
C ARG A 811 3.08 7.54 -30.30
N GLN A 812 3.00 8.83 -30.01
CA GLN A 812 4.16 9.67 -29.67
C GLN A 812 4.94 9.11 -28.48
N THR A 813 4.24 8.56 -27.49
CA THR A 813 4.85 7.98 -26.28
C THR A 813 5.13 6.47 -26.38
N GLY A 814 4.86 5.82 -27.52
CA GLY A 814 5.11 4.38 -27.71
C GLY A 814 4.36 3.47 -26.73
N LEU A 815 3.09 3.79 -26.46
CA LEU A 815 2.19 3.07 -25.54
C LEU A 815 1.07 2.30 -26.25
N ILE A 816 1.08 2.23 -27.59
CA ILE A 816 -0.02 1.64 -28.37
C ILE A 816 -0.28 0.16 -28.01
N ASP A 817 0.78 -0.63 -27.81
CA ASP A 817 0.71 -2.07 -27.51
C ASP A 817 0.03 -2.40 -26.17
N CYS A 818 0.11 -1.47 -25.23
CA CYS A 818 -0.41 -1.59 -23.87
C CYS A 818 -1.58 -0.63 -23.59
N ALA A 819 -2.09 0.05 -24.61
CA ALA A 819 -3.19 1.02 -24.50
C ALA A 819 -4.41 0.45 -23.77
N ASP A 820 -4.75 -0.81 -24.04
CA ASP A 820 -5.91 -1.50 -23.47
C ASP A 820 -5.55 -2.54 -22.39
N THR A 821 -4.30 -2.52 -21.93
CA THR A 821 -3.86 -3.28 -20.76
C THR A 821 -4.16 -2.46 -19.50
N PRO A 822 -4.75 -3.06 -18.44
CA PRO A 822 -4.90 -2.38 -17.16
C PRO A 822 -3.54 -2.04 -16.53
N ILE A 823 -3.48 -0.92 -15.83
CA ILE A 823 -2.23 -0.45 -15.20
C ILE A 823 -1.71 -1.47 -14.16
N GLY A 824 -2.62 -2.08 -13.40
CA GLY A 824 -2.31 -3.12 -12.41
C GLY A 824 -1.71 -2.61 -11.09
N SER A 825 -1.61 -3.52 -10.12
CA SER A 825 -1.14 -3.32 -8.75
C SER A 825 0.03 -4.26 -8.43
N ALA A 826 0.55 -4.23 -7.19
CA ALA A 826 1.54 -5.20 -6.71
C ALA A 826 0.97 -6.64 -6.62
N THR A 827 -0.34 -6.77 -6.41
CA THR A 827 -1.04 -8.07 -6.33
C THR A 827 -1.43 -8.60 -7.71
N VAL A 828 -1.79 -7.70 -8.64
CA VAL A 828 -2.19 -8.02 -10.01
C VAL A 828 -1.28 -7.31 -11.00
N LYS A 829 -0.37 -8.06 -11.62
CA LYS A 829 0.64 -7.50 -12.53
C LYS A 829 -0.04 -6.92 -13.79
N GLY A 830 0.07 -5.61 -13.99
CA GLY A 830 -0.41 -4.90 -15.19
C GLY A 830 0.74 -4.50 -16.12
N ILE A 831 0.76 -3.25 -16.56
CA ILE A 831 1.84 -2.70 -17.42
C ILE A 831 3.18 -2.61 -16.67
N SER A 832 4.28 -2.62 -17.43
CA SER A 832 5.63 -2.53 -16.88
C SER A 832 5.94 -1.16 -16.28
N GLY A 833 6.93 -1.07 -15.39
CA GLY A 833 7.33 0.20 -14.76
C GLY A 833 7.68 1.28 -15.78
N GLY A 834 8.40 0.93 -16.85
CA GLY A 834 8.73 1.89 -17.90
C GLY A 834 7.55 2.35 -18.74
N GLU A 835 6.54 1.50 -18.92
CA GLU A 835 5.26 1.93 -19.51
C GLU A 835 4.51 2.85 -18.55
N LYS A 836 4.44 2.55 -17.24
CA LYS A 836 3.85 3.45 -16.23
C LYS A 836 4.49 4.84 -16.28
N ARG A 837 5.81 4.91 -16.44
CA ARG A 837 6.54 6.17 -16.56
C ARG A 837 6.12 7.00 -17.77
N ARG A 838 6.01 6.36 -18.94
CA ARG A 838 5.54 7.03 -20.16
C ARG A 838 4.07 7.45 -20.05
N VAL A 839 3.24 6.70 -19.32
CA VAL A 839 1.86 7.11 -19.00
C VAL A 839 1.86 8.38 -18.15
N SER A 840 2.69 8.47 -17.10
CA SER A 840 2.80 9.67 -16.27
C SER A 840 3.25 10.90 -17.08
N ILE A 841 4.20 10.73 -18.01
CA ILE A 841 4.62 11.79 -18.93
C ILE A 841 3.44 12.19 -19.83
N ALA A 842 2.77 11.22 -20.48
CA ALA A 842 1.63 11.45 -21.35
C ALA A 842 0.48 12.21 -20.65
N ILE A 843 0.24 11.94 -19.36
CA ILE A 843 -0.76 12.65 -18.56
C ILE A 843 -0.44 14.14 -18.46
N GLN A 844 0.83 14.49 -18.25
CA GLN A 844 1.25 15.90 -18.14
C GLN A 844 1.27 16.61 -19.50
N LEU A 845 1.57 15.88 -20.59
CA LEU A 845 1.57 16.44 -21.95
C LEU A 845 0.17 16.83 -22.45
N LEU A 846 -0.90 16.23 -21.91
CA LEU A 846 -2.28 16.63 -22.23
C LEU A 846 -2.55 18.11 -21.97
N GLY A 847 -1.88 18.72 -20.98
CA GLY A 847 -2.05 20.13 -20.64
C GLY A 847 -1.35 21.12 -21.59
N ARG A 848 -0.60 20.63 -22.60
CA ARG A 848 0.27 21.44 -23.46
C ARG A 848 1.11 22.47 -22.68
N PRO A 849 1.85 22.04 -21.64
CA PRO A 849 2.56 22.95 -20.76
C PRO A 849 3.67 23.69 -21.51
N LYS A 850 3.94 24.94 -21.13
CA LYS A 850 5.09 25.70 -21.67
C LYS A 850 6.39 25.34 -20.98
N ILE A 851 6.30 24.88 -19.73
CA ILE A 851 7.44 24.38 -18.97
C ILE A 851 7.13 22.96 -18.49
N LEU A 852 8.03 22.02 -18.73
CA LEU A 852 7.88 20.65 -18.26
C LEU A 852 9.01 20.27 -17.30
N PHE A 853 8.64 20.05 -16.04
CA PHE A 853 9.52 19.49 -15.02
C PHE A 853 9.46 17.97 -15.04
N LEU A 854 10.61 17.32 -15.14
CA LEU A 854 10.70 15.87 -15.01
C LEU A 854 11.69 15.51 -13.90
N ASP A 855 11.22 14.78 -12.91
CA ASP A 855 12.08 14.30 -11.82
C ASP A 855 12.58 12.88 -12.12
N GLU A 856 13.83 12.77 -12.59
CA GLU A 856 14.50 11.53 -12.99
C GLU A 856 13.70 10.66 -14.01
N PRO A 857 13.33 11.20 -15.19
CA PRO A 857 12.46 10.51 -16.15
C PRO A 857 13.05 9.25 -16.77
N THR A 858 14.37 9.10 -16.76
CA THR A 858 15.09 7.95 -17.33
C THR A 858 15.50 6.91 -16.27
N SER A 859 15.16 7.14 -14.99
CA SER A 859 15.56 6.25 -13.89
C SER A 859 14.83 4.91 -13.97
N GLY A 860 15.58 3.80 -13.98
CA GLY A 860 15.05 2.45 -14.04
C GLY A 860 14.48 2.03 -15.41
N LEU A 861 14.81 2.77 -16.48
CA LEU A 861 14.39 2.47 -17.86
C LEU A 861 15.53 1.94 -18.72
N ASP A 862 15.18 1.33 -19.87
CA ASP A 862 16.13 0.99 -20.93
C ASP A 862 16.85 2.18 -21.51
N VAL A 863 18.01 1.98 -22.14
CA VAL A 863 18.56 3.01 -23.04
C VAL A 863 17.65 3.23 -24.25
N ALA A 864 17.08 2.18 -24.84
CA ALA A 864 16.14 2.32 -25.97
C ALA A 864 14.92 3.18 -25.59
N THR A 865 14.28 2.88 -24.46
CA THR A 865 13.17 3.67 -23.91
C THR A 865 13.61 5.06 -23.47
N SER A 866 14.78 5.21 -22.83
CA SER A 866 15.29 6.53 -22.40
C SER A 866 15.62 7.43 -23.58
N LYS A 867 16.23 6.87 -24.64
CA LYS A 867 16.47 7.55 -25.92
C LYS A 867 15.15 7.95 -26.56
N SER A 868 14.17 7.06 -26.59
CA SER A 868 12.81 7.40 -27.05
C SER A 868 12.17 8.51 -26.21
N ILE A 869 12.34 8.53 -24.89
CA ILE A 869 11.86 9.63 -24.05
C ILE A 869 12.60 10.93 -24.37
N LEU A 870 13.92 10.91 -24.56
CA LEU A 870 14.69 12.11 -24.90
C LEU A 870 14.35 12.67 -26.26
N THR A 871 14.23 11.82 -27.28
CA THR A 871 13.79 12.26 -28.60
C THR A 871 12.40 12.90 -28.51
N LEU A 872 11.49 12.32 -27.71
CA LEU A 872 10.20 12.95 -27.42
C LEU A 872 10.37 14.31 -26.71
N LEU A 873 11.29 14.44 -25.75
CA LEU A 873 11.57 15.72 -25.08
C LEU A 873 12.11 16.75 -26.08
N HIS A 874 13.02 16.39 -26.99
CA HIS A 874 13.49 17.31 -28.03
C HIS A 874 12.37 17.72 -28.99
N GLU A 875 11.55 16.77 -29.45
CA GLU A 875 10.37 17.07 -30.29
C GLU A 875 9.42 18.07 -29.59
N LEU A 876 9.22 17.94 -28.26
CA LEU A 876 8.43 18.88 -27.47
C LEU A 876 9.12 20.24 -27.29
N ALA A 877 10.44 20.25 -27.19
CA ALA A 877 11.24 21.47 -27.08
C ALA A 877 11.18 22.29 -28.37
N GLU A 878 11.32 21.63 -29.53
CA GLU A 878 11.14 22.22 -30.87
C GLU A 878 9.73 22.78 -31.07
N GLN A 879 8.71 22.17 -30.47
CA GLN A 879 7.33 22.66 -30.44
C GLN A 879 7.13 23.88 -29.51
N GLY A 880 8.17 24.34 -28.82
CA GLY A 880 8.14 25.53 -27.97
C GLY A 880 7.90 25.28 -26.48
N THR A 881 8.32 24.11 -25.97
CA THR A 881 8.27 23.76 -24.54
C THR A 881 9.65 23.84 -23.91
N THR A 882 9.81 24.57 -22.81
CA THR A 882 11.06 24.57 -22.04
C THR A 882 11.07 23.37 -21.09
N ILE A 883 12.07 22.50 -21.21
CA ILE A 883 12.13 21.26 -20.43
C ILE A 883 13.21 21.41 -19.37
N ILE A 884 12.88 21.06 -18.13
CA ILE A 884 13.81 21.03 -17.01
C ILE A 884 13.72 19.65 -16.37
N SER A 885 14.73 18.82 -16.62
CA SER A 885 14.79 17.45 -16.12
C SER A 885 15.89 17.30 -15.08
N THR A 886 15.62 16.67 -13.95
CA THR A 886 16.69 16.12 -13.12
C THR A 886 17.14 14.81 -13.76
N ILE A 887 18.44 14.65 -13.96
CA ILE A 887 19.00 13.39 -14.47
C ILE A 887 20.12 13.00 -13.55
N HIS A 888 20.01 11.78 -13.00
CA HIS A 888 21.02 11.24 -12.12
C HIS A 888 22.28 10.88 -12.89
N GLN A 889 22.13 10.14 -14.01
CA GLN A 889 23.25 9.79 -14.87
C GLN A 889 22.86 9.47 -16.32
N PRO A 890 23.25 10.31 -17.29
CA PRO A 890 23.05 10.06 -18.70
C PRO A 890 24.14 9.15 -19.28
N SER A 891 23.78 8.38 -20.31
CA SER A 891 24.77 7.71 -21.16
C SER A 891 25.56 8.73 -21.99
N LYS A 892 26.72 8.33 -22.54
CA LYS A 892 27.56 9.18 -23.40
C LYS A 892 26.75 9.80 -24.55
N GLU A 893 25.94 9.00 -25.25
CA GLU A 893 25.07 9.48 -26.33
C GLU A 893 24.02 10.49 -25.84
N MET A 894 23.43 10.25 -24.66
CA MET A 894 22.39 11.10 -24.09
C MET A 894 22.96 12.44 -23.59
N PHE A 895 24.17 12.44 -23.02
CA PHE A 895 24.78 13.63 -22.43
C PHE A 895 24.96 14.76 -23.46
N TRP A 896 25.42 14.42 -24.66
CA TRP A 896 25.64 15.39 -25.74
C TRP A 896 24.36 15.81 -26.47
N GLN A 897 23.21 15.23 -26.12
CA GLN A 897 21.92 15.65 -26.68
C GLN A 897 21.32 16.82 -25.90
N PHE A 898 21.70 17.06 -24.64
CA PHE A 898 21.09 18.19 -23.91
C PHE A 898 21.69 19.52 -24.32
N ASP A 899 20.91 20.59 -24.16
CA ASP A 899 21.27 21.93 -24.61
C ASP A 899 21.98 22.75 -23.52
N SER A 900 21.55 22.59 -22.25
CA SER A 900 22.07 23.33 -21.10
C SER A 900 22.05 22.49 -19.82
N MET A 901 23.00 22.72 -18.92
CA MET A 901 23.14 21.96 -17.69
C MET A 901 23.42 22.83 -16.47
N VAL A 902 22.76 22.49 -15.35
CA VAL A 902 23.06 22.98 -14.00
C VAL A 902 23.66 21.84 -13.18
N LEU A 903 24.88 22.02 -12.69
CA LEU A 903 25.58 21.05 -11.85
C LEU A 903 25.54 21.47 -10.38
N LEU A 904 24.89 20.66 -9.55
CA LEU A 904 24.78 20.87 -8.11
C LEU A 904 25.78 20.01 -7.33
N ALA A 905 26.44 20.60 -6.35
CA ALA A 905 27.23 19.91 -5.34
C ALA A 905 26.42 19.60 -4.07
N ARG A 906 26.99 18.76 -3.20
CA ARG A 906 26.40 18.42 -1.90
C ARG A 906 26.23 19.68 -1.03
N GLY A 907 25.04 19.86 -0.46
CA GLY A 907 24.67 21.08 0.26
C GLY A 907 23.86 22.09 -0.57
N GLY A 908 23.64 21.80 -1.85
CA GLY A 908 22.81 22.63 -2.73
C GLY A 908 23.55 23.87 -3.22
N PHE A 909 24.82 23.71 -3.59
CA PHE A 909 25.64 24.75 -4.23
C PHE A 909 25.76 24.49 -5.72
N VAL A 910 25.80 25.54 -6.53
CA VAL A 910 26.04 25.43 -7.98
C VAL A 910 27.54 25.39 -8.24
N VAL A 911 27.97 24.47 -9.10
CA VAL A 911 29.37 24.31 -9.55
C VAL A 911 29.54 24.74 -11.00
N TYR A 912 28.47 24.63 -11.78
CA TYR A 912 28.43 24.99 -13.19
C TYR A 912 26.99 25.24 -13.62
N ASN A 913 26.77 26.23 -14.50
CA ASN A 913 25.50 26.50 -15.16
C ASN A 913 25.77 27.09 -16.55
N GLY A 914 25.41 26.37 -17.61
CA GLY A 914 25.65 26.81 -18.98
C GLY A 914 25.58 25.69 -20.03
N ASP A 915 26.11 25.97 -21.21
CA ASP A 915 26.06 25.08 -22.38
C ASP A 915 27.00 23.88 -22.25
N ILE A 916 26.51 22.70 -22.63
CA ILE A 916 27.27 21.47 -22.47
C ILE A 916 28.56 21.46 -23.27
N ASP A 917 28.60 22.11 -24.43
CA ASP A 917 29.81 22.22 -25.25
C ASP A 917 30.92 23.04 -24.57
N ALA A 918 30.57 23.97 -23.69
CA ALA A 918 31.52 24.79 -22.94
C ALA A 918 32.05 24.08 -21.68
N MET A 919 31.33 23.08 -21.18
CA MET A 919 31.64 22.39 -19.92
C MET A 919 33.03 21.70 -19.93
N PRO A 920 33.49 20.99 -20.98
CA PRO A 920 34.83 20.40 -21.02
C PRO A 920 35.96 21.43 -20.90
N GLN A 921 35.77 22.62 -21.47
CA GLN A 921 36.76 23.69 -21.39
C GLN A 921 36.85 24.25 -19.96
N TYR A 922 35.70 24.41 -19.29
CA TYR A 922 35.62 24.82 -17.89
C TYR A 922 36.33 23.83 -16.95
N PHE A 923 36.07 22.53 -17.07
CA PHE A 923 36.73 21.51 -16.24
C PHE A 923 38.23 21.39 -16.53
N LYS A 924 38.65 21.63 -17.79
CA LYS A 924 40.08 21.72 -18.14
C LYS A 924 40.75 22.93 -17.47
N LYS A 925 40.07 24.09 -17.42
CA LYS A 925 40.55 25.30 -16.71
C LYS A 925 40.69 25.06 -15.20
N LEU A 926 39.78 24.28 -14.60
CA LEU A 926 39.83 23.85 -13.20
C LEU A 926 40.93 22.80 -12.89
N GLY A 927 41.69 22.34 -13.89
CA GLY A 927 42.75 21.34 -13.70
C GLY A 927 42.27 19.88 -13.68
N HIS A 928 41.04 19.62 -14.15
CA HIS A 928 40.44 18.29 -14.21
C HIS A 928 39.99 17.92 -15.64
N PRO A 929 40.93 17.67 -16.59
CA PRO A 929 40.58 17.24 -17.93
C PRO A 929 40.01 15.81 -17.94
N CYS A 930 38.98 15.58 -18.75
CA CYS A 930 38.39 14.26 -18.92
C CYS A 930 39.30 13.33 -19.77
N PRO A 931 39.58 12.10 -19.32
CA PRO A 931 40.24 11.07 -20.14
C PRO A 931 39.39 10.68 -21.38
N GLN A 932 40.03 10.20 -22.45
CA GLN A 932 39.36 9.89 -23.73
C GLN A 932 38.40 8.69 -23.66
N GLU A 933 38.66 7.72 -22.77
CA GLU A 933 37.88 6.48 -22.66
C GLU A 933 36.71 6.57 -21.66
N VAL A 934 36.61 7.68 -20.91
CA VAL A 934 35.62 7.84 -19.83
C VAL A 934 34.45 8.70 -20.30
N ASN A 935 33.22 8.33 -19.93
CA ASN A 935 32.05 9.17 -20.16
C ASN A 935 32.20 10.50 -19.40
N PHE A 936 32.12 11.63 -20.12
CA PHE A 936 32.32 12.95 -19.54
C PHE A 936 31.36 13.25 -18.38
N ALA A 937 30.09 12.86 -18.52
CA ALA A 937 29.06 13.00 -17.48
C ALA A 937 29.47 12.32 -16.16
N ASP A 938 30.02 11.11 -16.27
CA ASP A 938 30.47 10.31 -15.13
C ASP A 938 31.69 10.98 -14.47
N HIS A 939 32.64 11.42 -15.29
CA HIS A 939 33.85 12.10 -14.82
C HIS A 939 33.54 13.37 -14.02
N VAL A 940 32.57 14.17 -14.49
CA VAL A 940 32.11 15.38 -13.81
C VAL A 940 31.48 15.02 -12.46
N LEU A 941 30.59 14.04 -12.42
CA LEU A 941 29.94 13.60 -11.18
C LEU A 941 30.94 13.03 -10.17
N ASP A 942 31.92 12.26 -10.62
CA ASP A 942 33.01 11.73 -9.78
C ASP A 942 33.96 12.81 -9.27
N THR A 943 34.02 13.95 -9.96
CA THR A 943 34.83 15.10 -9.58
C THR A 943 34.12 15.98 -8.55
N VAL A 944 32.79 16.14 -8.66
CA VAL A 944 31.97 16.89 -7.68
C VAL A 944 31.58 16.03 -6.46
N SER A 945 31.72 14.71 -6.55
CA SER A 945 31.50 13.78 -5.45
C SER A 945 32.80 13.38 -4.74
N LYS A 946 32.67 12.64 -3.63
CA LYS A 946 33.83 12.10 -2.90
C LYS A 946 34.32 10.84 -3.62
N ARG A 947 35.60 10.81 -4.02
CA ARG A 947 36.21 9.62 -4.61
C ARG A 947 36.51 8.56 -3.54
N SER A 948 36.42 7.28 -3.89
CA SER A 948 36.57 6.16 -2.94
C SER A 948 37.94 6.11 -2.25
N THR A 949 38.98 6.67 -2.86
CA THR A 949 40.37 6.69 -2.37
C THR A 949 40.72 7.93 -1.56
N GLU A 950 39.79 8.88 -1.40
CA GLU A 950 40.06 10.23 -0.90
C GLU A 950 39.50 10.47 0.51
N SER A 951 40.20 11.26 1.34
CA SER A 951 39.71 11.65 2.66
C SER A 951 38.54 12.65 2.55
N LYS A 952 37.75 12.80 3.64
CA LYS A 952 36.61 13.71 3.63
C LYS A 952 37.04 15.17 3.51
N GLU A 953 38.17 15.53 4.10
CA GLU A 953 38.71 16.89 4.13
C GLU A 953 39.22 17.32 2.74
N GLU A 954 39.95 16.45 2.05
CA GLU A 954 40.43 16.68 0.68
C GLU A 954 39.25 16.88 -0.30
N SER A 955 38.24 16.01 -0.21
CA SER A 955 37.05 16.13 -1.06
C SER A 955 36.28 17.43 -0.83
N LEU A 956 36.20 17.90 0.42
CA LEU A 956 35.54 19.17 0.77
C LEU A 956 36.35 20.36 0.26
N ALA A 957 37.68 20.33 0.37
CA ALA A 957 38.55 21.38 -0.14
C ALA A 957 38.42 21.52 -1.67
N ARG A 958 38.41 20.40 -2.42
CA ARG A 958 38.19 20.41 -3.87
C ARG A 958 36.84 21.04 -4.24
N VAL A 959 35.76 20.56 -3.63
CA VAL A 959 34.41 21.03 -3.96
C VAL A 959 34.23 22.50 -3.60
N ASN A 960 34.77 22.95 -2.46
CA ASN A 960 34.72 24.36 -2.06
C ASN A 960 35.48 25.27 -3.03
N TYR A 961 36.64 24.83 -3.53
CA TYR A 961 37.40 25.55 -4.55
C TYR A 961 36.59 25.74 -5.83
N MET A 962 35.89 24.69 -6.30
CA MET A 962 35.01 24.77 -7.47
C MET A 962 33.83 25.73 -7.25
N ILE A 963 33.20 25.68 -6.08
CA ILE A 963 32.08 26.56 -5.73
C ILE A 963 32.54 28.03 -5.69
N GLN A 964 33.71 28.32 -5.11
CA GLN A 964 34.25 29.69 -5.07
C GLN A 964 34.58 30.21 -6.47
N THR A 965 35.24 29.38 -7.30
CA THR A 965 35.59 29.74 -8.69
C THR A 965 34.33 30.03 -9.51
N TRP A 966 33.28 29.22 -9.38
CA TRP A 966 32.02 29.45 -10.07
C TRP A 966 31.34 30.75 -9.62
N LYS A 967 31.35 31.06 -8.32
CA LYS A 967 30.77 32.31 -7.80
C LYS A 967 31.43 33.56 -8.39
N GLU A 968 32.73 33.50 -8.68
CA GLU A 968 33.45 34.59 -9.34
C GLU A 968 33.04 34.73 -10.81
N GLU A 969 32.94 33.62 -11.56
CA GLU A 969 32.48 33.63 -12.96
C GLU A 969 30.98 34.01 -13.10
N GLU A 970 30.15 33.66 -12.12
CA GLU A 970 28.73 34.03 -12.08
C GLU A 970 28.53 35.56 -12.04
N ILE A 971 29.36 36.26 -11.26
CA ILE A 971 29.33 37.73 -11.13
C ILE A 971 29.73 38.43 -12.44
N ASP A 972 30.62 37.81 -13.23
CA ASP A 972 31.03 38.35 -14.52
C ASP A 972 29.99 38.08 -15.62
N ASN A 973 29.36 36.90 -15.63
CA ASN A 973 28.27 36.57 -16.57
C ASN A 973 26.99 37.39 -16.34
N GLU A 974 26.73 37.92 -15.14
CA GLU A 974 25.58 38.80 -14.88
C GLU A 974 25.66 40.17 -15.59
N LYS A 975 26.83 40.58 -16.08
CA LYS A 975 27.02 41.92 -16.70
C LYS A 975 26.54 42.00 -18.16
N ASP A 976 26.31 40.87 -18.83
CA ASP A 976 26.00 40.78 -20.27
C ASP A 976 24.52 40.43 -20.59
N ALA A 977 23.59 40.60 -19.64
CA ALA A 977 22.19 40.22 -19.85
C ALA A 977 21.46 41.10 -20.91
N LEU A 978 20.85 40.43 -21.89
CA LEU A 978 20.09 40.99 -23.02
C LEU A 978 18.76 41.64 -22.60
N VAL A 979 18.23 42.47 -23.52
CA VAL A 979 17.05 43.33 -23.35
C VAL A 979 15.80 42.55 -22.92
N PRO A 980 15.08 43.00 -21.88
CA PRO A 980 13.89 42.33 -21.35
C PRO A 980 12.72 42.32 -22.35
N SER A 981 12.09 41.16 -22.51
CA SER A 981 10.76 41.04 -23.15
C SER A 981 9.74 40.75 -22.05
N GLU A 982 8.78 41.65 -21.84
CA GLU A 982 7.71 41.45 -20.86
C GLU A 982 6.72 40.37 -21.35
N MET A 983 6.44 39.38 -20.49
CA MET A 983 5.49 38.31 -20.79
C MET A 983 4.20 38.53 -20.00
N ASP A 984 3.07 38.60 -20.71
CA ASP A 984 1.76 38.68 -20.07
C ASP A 984 1.30 37.28 -19.60
N LEU A 985 1.58 36.99 -18.33
CA LEU A 985 1.17 35.75 -17.65
C LEU A 985 -0.35 35.55 -17.59
N SER A 986 -1.15 36.60 -17.82
CA SER A 986 -2.62 36.50 -17.77
C SER A 986 -3.20 35.65 -18.89
N LYS A 987 -2.47 35.50 -20.01
CA LYS A 987 -2.81 34.63 -21.15
C LYS A 987 -2.72 33.15 -20.81
N TYR A 988 -1.88 32.78 -19.85
CA TYR A 988 -1.56 31.40 -19.49
C TYR A 988 -2.28 30.95 -18.21
N LYS A 989 -3.55 31.32 -18.05
CA LYS A 989 -4.37 30.77 -16.97
C LYS A 989 -4.46 29.26 -17.12
N PRO A 990 -4.25 28.47 -16.04
CA PRO A 990 -4.38 27.03 -16.10
C PRO A 990 -5.82 26.71 -16.46
N ILE A 991 -6.03 26.13 -17.65
CA ILE A 991 -7.35 25.77 -18.13
C ILE A 991 -7.72 24.43 -17.48
N GLY A 992 -7.99 24.46 -16.18
CA GLY A 992 -8.69 23.36 -15.53
C GLY A 992 -10.10 23.27 -16.10
N ALA A 993 -10.61 22.04 -16.30
CA ALA A 993 -11.98 21.87 -16.72
C ALA A 993 -12.94 22.59 -15.75
N PRO A 994 -14.02 23.23 -16.24
CA PRO A 994 -15.03 23.83 -15.37
C PRO A 994 -15.50 22.82 -14.32
N ALA A 995 -15.81 23.29 -13.10
CA ALA A 995 -16.11 22.41 -11.96
C ALA A 995 -17.17 21.35 -12.27
N TRP A 996 -18.19 21.68 -13.07
CA TRP A 996 -19.23 20.74 -13.50
C TRP A 996 -18.71 19.63 -14.43
N VAL A 997 -17.82 19.97 -15.36
CA VAL A 997 -17.21 19.01 -16.29
C VAL A 997 -16.23 18.12 -15.54
N ALA A 998 -15.42 18.68 -14.65
CA ALA A 998 -14.55 17.94 -13.75
C ALA A 998 -15.37 16.96 -12.89
N PHE A 999 -16.46 17.44 -12.28
CA PHE A 999 -17.39 16.64 -11.50
C PHE A 999 -18.00 15.48 -12.29
N LYS A 1000 -18.56 15.72 -13.47
CA LYS A 1000 -19.12 14.65 -14.33
C LYS A 1000 -18.06 13.60 -14.70
N THR A 1001 -16.83 14.05 -14.96
CA THR A 1001 -15.71 13.20 -15.34
C THR A 1001 -15.23 12.34 -14.17
N VAL A 1002 -14.98 12.96 -13.01
CA VAL A 1002 -14.57 12.25 -11.79
C VAL A 1002 -15.66 11.30 -11.34
N LEU A 1003 -16.93 11.71 -11.38
CA LEU A 1003 -18.08 10.86 -11.04
C LEU A 1003 -18.12 9.60 -11.91
N HIS A 1004 -18.05 9.76 -13.24
CA HIS A 1004 -18.06 8.63 -14.17
C HIS A 1004 -16.83 7.71 -14.00
N ARG A 1005 -15.65 8.30 -13.81
CA ARG A 1005 -14.40 7.57 -13.55
C ARG A 1005 -14.53 6.73 -12.29
N THR A 1006 -14.88 7.36 -11.17
CA THR A 1006 -14.98 6.70 -9.86
C THR A 1006 -16.07 5.63 -9.87
N PHE A 1007 -17.20 5.86 -10.54
CA PHE A 1007 -18.25 4.86 -10.71
C PHE A 1007 -17.75 3.60 -11.45
N ILE A 1008 -17.02 3.75 -12.56
CA ILE A 1008 -16.44 2.61 -13.30
C ILE A 1008 -15.38 1.89 -12.48
N VAL A 1009 -14.51 2.63 -11.78
CA VAL A 1009 -13.49 2.03 -10.91
C VAL A 1009 -14.16 1.20 -9.81
N SER A 1010 -15.19 1.77 -9.18
CA SER A 1010 -16.02 1.09 -8.17
C SER A 1010 -16.64 -0.19 -8.73
N LEU A 1011 -17.30 -0.15 -9.89
CA LEU A 1011 -17.88 -1.35 -10.52
C LEU A 1011 -16.85 -2.42 -10.90
N ARG A 1012 -15.61 -2.03 -11.21
CA ARG A 1012 -14.52 -2.95 -11.58
C ARG A 1012 -13.76 -3.51 -10.38
N SER A 1013 -13.86 -2.87 -9.21
CA SER A 1013 -13.41 -3.43 -7.94
C SER A 1013 -14.48 -4.38 -7.35
N THR A 1014 -14.69 -5.51 -8.01
CA THR A 1014 -15.76 -6.47 -7.68
C THR A 1014 -15.69 -6.94 -6.24
N ASP A 1015 -14.50 -7.21 -5.73
CA ASP A 1015 -14.28 -7.72 -4.37
C ASP A 1015 -14.73 -6.72 -3.31
N VAL A 1016 -14.45 -5.44 -3.55
CA VAL A 1016 -14.79 -4.37 -2.63
C VAL A 1016 -16.29 -4.06 -2.69
N MET A 1017 -16.87 -3.99 -3.89
CA MET A 1017 -18.31 -3.75 -4.03
C MET A 1017 -19.17 -4.88 -3.49
N PHE A 1018 -18.75 -6.12 -3.73
CA PHE A 1018 -19.39 -7.29 -3.16
C PHE A 1018 -19.39 -7.21 -1.63
N ALA A 1019 -18.25 -6.89 -1.02
CA ALA A 1019 -18.16 -6.71 0.43
C ALA A 1019 -19.12 -5.62 0.95
N ARG A 1020 -19.14 -4.43 0.33
CA ARG A 1020 -20.02 -3.32 0.77
C ARG A 1020 -21.50 -3.69 0.74
N VAL A 1021 -21.97 -4.27 -0.36
CA VAL A 1021 -23.39 -4.63 -0.53
C VAL A 1021 -23.79 -5.80 0.36
N PHE A 1022 -22.95 -6.85 0.40
CA PHE A 1022 -23.26 -8.06 1.15
C PHE A 1022 -23.29 -7.82 2.65
N GLN A 1023 -22.47 -6.91 3.20
CA GLN A 1023 -22.38 -6.65 4.63
C GLN A 1023 -23.72 -6.24 5.25
N VAL A 1024 -24.41 -5.27 4.64
CA VAL A 1024 -25.70 -4.76 5.13
C VAL A 1024 -26.82 -5.78 4.92
N CYS A 1025 -26.82 -6.46 3.76
CA CYS A 1025 -27.81 -7.50 3.48
C CYS A 1025 -27.66 -8.70 4.44
N ALA A 1026 -26.43 -9.15 4.71
CA ALA A 1026 -26.15 -10.21 5.66
C ALA A 1026 -26.61 -9.83 7.07
N LEU A 1027 -26.41 -8.58 7.48
CA LEU A 1027 -26.89 -8.07 8.76
C LEU A 1027 -28.42 -8.14 8.88
N GLY A 1028 -29.13 -7.68 7.85
CA GLY A 1028 -30.60 -7.74 7.82
C GLY A 1028 -31.12 -9.18 7.87
N ALA A 1029 -30.45 -10.11 7.19
CA ALA A 1029 -30.78 -11.53 7.22
C ALA A 1029 -30.52 -12.14 8.61
N ILE A 1030 -29.39 -11.82 9.26
CA ILE A 1030 -29.08 -12.28 10.62
C ILE A 1030 -30.16 -11.76 11.59
N TYR A 1031 -30.50 -10.47 11.55
CA TYR A 1031 -31.53 -9.93 12.44
C TYR A 1031 -32.92 -10.51 12.16
N ALA A 1032 -33.27 -10.74 10.90
CA ALA A 1032 -34.49 -11.47 10.56
C ALA A 1032 -34.53 -12.88 11.15
N LEU A 1033 -33.41 -13.60 11.12
CA LEU A 1033 -33.33 -14.95 11.68
C LEU A 1033 -33.52 -14.97 13.21
N PHE A 1034 -32.95 -13.99 13.92
CA PHE A 1034 -32.97 -13.96 15.39
C PHE A 1034 -34.24 -13.36 15.99
N PHE A 1035 -34.78 -12.29 15.40
CA PHE A 1035 -35.91 -11.54 15.99
C PHE A 1035 -37.28 -11.94 15.42
N ALA A 1036 -37.35 -12.67 14.30
CA ALA A 1036 -38.64 -13.08 13.73
C ALA A 1036 -39.22 -14.33 14.43
N PRO A 1037 -40.53 -14.37 14.73
CA PRO A 1037 -41.47 -13.25 14.81
C PRO A 1037 -41.39 -12.53 16.17
N LEU A 1038 -41.58 -11.20 16.17
CA LEU A 1038 -41.74 -10.44 17.42
C LEU A 1038 -43.01 -10.87 18.17
N LYS A 1039 -42.88 -11.10 19.47
CA LYS A 1039 -43.99 -11.50 20.35
C LYS A 1039 -44.69 -10.28 20.94
N GLY A 1040 -45.98 -10.43 21.27
CA GLY A 1040 -46.81 -9.41 21.93
C GLY A 1040 -46.89 -9.56 23.45
N ASN A 1041 -45.84 -10.06 24.10
CA ASN A 1041 -45.77 -10.22 25.56
C ASN A 1041 -44.68 -9.30 26.15
N VAL A 1042 -44.53 -9.27 27.47
CA VAL A 1042 -43.49 -8.46 28.16
C VAL A 1042 -42.07 -8.71 27.60
N GLN A 1043 -41.76 -9.94 27.18
CA GLN A 1043 -40.48 -10.26 26.51
C GLN A 1043 -40.32 -9.56 25.16
N GLY A 1044 -41.41 -9.42 24.41
CA GLY A 1044 -41.46 -8.70 23.13
C GLY A 1044 -41.09 -7.22 23.23
N ILE A 1045 -41.28 -6.58 24.40
CA ILE A 1045 -40.80 -5.22 24.66
C ILE A 1045 -39.27 -5.18 24.59
N SER A 1046 -38.60 -6.12 25.27
CA SER A 1046 -37.15 -6.25 25.26
C SER A 1046 -36.62 -6.57 23.86
N ASP A 1047 -37.27 -7.49 23.14
CA ASP A 1047 -36.88 -7.85 21.77
C ASP A 1047 -36.99 -6.64 20.81
N ARG A 1048 -38.03 -5.80 20.93
CA ARG A 1048 -38.20 -4.57 20.12
C ARG A 1048 -37.15 -3.50 20.42
N LEU A 1049 -36.84 -3.29 21.70
CA LEU A 1049 -35.76 -2.36 22.11
C LEU A 1049 -34.39 -2.89 21.66
N GLY A 1050 -34.16 -4.20 21.78
CA GLY A 1050 -32.94 -4.85 21.34
C GLY A 1050 -32.74 -4.81 19.83
N LEU A 1051 -33.81 -4.98 19.05
CA LEU A 1051 -33.80 -4.79 17.60
C LEU A 1051 -33.44 -3.35 17.23
N THR A 1052 -34.05 -2.38 17.93
CA THR A 1052 -33.78 -0.95 17.71
C THR A 1052 -32.31 -0.62 17.96
N GLN A 1053 -31.72 -1.13 19.04
CA GLN A 1053 -30.29 -0.98 19.32
C GLN A 1053 -29.43 -1.67 18.26
N SER A 1054 -29.83 -2.86 17.81
CA SER A 1054 -29.09 -3.65 16.81
C SER A 1054 -29.02 -2.95 15.44
N VAL A 1055 -30.04 -2.18 15.05
CA VAL A 1055 -30.03 -1.38 13.80
C VAL A 1055 -28.88 -0.36 13.79
N ILE A 1056 -28.48 0.17 14.94
CA ILE A 1056 -27.40 1.16 15.06
C ILE A 1056 -26.04 0.57 14.67
N ASN A 1057 -25.87 -0.75 14.67
CA ASN A 1057 -24.65 -1.41 14.20
C ASN A 1057 -24.33 -1.13 12.72
N LEU A 1058 -25.31 -0.64 11.94
CA LEU A 1058 -25.07 -0.09 10.61
C LEU A 1058 -24.10 1.10 10.59
N TYR A 1059 -23.89 1.78 11.72
CA TYR A 1059 -22.89 2.81 11.90
C TYR A 1059 -21.46 2.25 11.67
N PHE A 1060 -21.16 1.04 12.18
CA PHE A 1060 -19.89 0.34 11.92
C PHE A 1060 -19.75 -0.13 10.48
N CYS A 1061 -20.86 -0.49 9.82
CA CYS A 1061 -20.82 -0.91 8.42
C CYS A 1061 -20.35 0.24 7.51
N GLY A 1062 -20.85 1.47 7.74
CA GLY A 1062 -20.36 2.66 7.04
C GLY A 1062 -18.87 2.91 7.25
N LEU A 1063 -18.39 2.68 8.49
CA LEU A 1063 -16.99 2.79 8.86
C LEU A 1063 -16.06 1.89 8.03
N ILE A 1064 -16.40 0.60 7.96
CA ILE A 1064 -15.60 -0.42 7.29
C ILE A 1064 -15.60 -0.20 5.78
N ASN A 1065 -16.74 0.24 5.24
CA ASN A 1065 -16.88 0.61 3.83
C ASN A 1065 -15.90 1.73 3.45
N ASN A 1066 -15.74 2.75 4.31
CA ASN A 1066 -14.79 3.84 4.10
C ASN A 1066 -13.33 3.35 4.10
N LEU A 1067 -12.93 2.62 5.15
CA LEU A 1067 -11.55 2.15 5.34
C LEU A 1067 -11.03 1.30 4.17
N SER A 1068 -11.93 0.63 3.45
CA SER A 1068 -11.60 -0.21 2.30
C SER A 1068 -11.17 0.55 1.04
N ILE A 1069 -11.68 1.77 0.80
CA ILE A 1069 -11.49 2.48 -0.49
C ILE A 1069 -10.90 3.86 -0.31
N TYR A 1070 -11.39 4.61 0.67
CA TYR A 1070 -11.13 6.03 0.80
C TYR A 1070 -9.63 6.37 0.92
N PRO A 1071 -8.80 5.66 1.70
CA PRO A 1071 -7.38 5.98 1.81
C PRO A 1071 -6.64 5.98 0.46
N HIS A 1072 -6.93 4.99 -0.40
CA HIS A 1072 -6.30 4.90 -1.73
C HIS A 1072 -6.76 6.02 -2.67
N GLN A 1073 -8.06 6.34 -2.67
CA GLN A 1073 -8.60 7.43 -3.50
C GLN A 1073 -8.16 8.81 -3.02
N ARG A 1074 -8.03 9.01 -1.70
CA ARG A 1074 -7.48 10.21 -1.09
C ARG A 1074 -6.05 10.45 -1.56
N ASP A 1075 -5.19 9.43 -1.56
CA ASP A 1075 -3.79 9.58 -1.96
C ASP A 1075 -3.65 9.96 -3.44
N LEU A 1076 -4.49 9.39 -4.32
CA LEU A 1076 -4.62 9.83 -5.72
C LEU A 1076 -5.09 11.29 -5.81
N PHE A 1077 -6.15 11.64 -5.09
CA PHE A 1077 -6.69 13.00 -5.07
C PHE A 1077 -5.63 14.02 -4.64
N HIS A 1078 -4.81 13.71 -3.65
CA HIS A 1078 -3.74 14.60 -3.18
C HIS A 1078 -2.74 14.93 -4.31
N GLN A 1079 -2.46 14.00 -5.21
CA GLN A 1079 -1.60 14.26 -6.36
C GLN A 1079 -2.34 15.07 -7.44
N GLU A 1080 -3.56 14.70 -7.79
CA GLU A 1080 -4.36 15.44 -8.79
C GLU A 1080 -4.66 16.88 -8.33
N TYR A 1081 -4.76 17.10 -7.01
CA TYR A 1081 -4.88 18.41 -6.40
C TYR A 1081 -3.59 19.24 -6.53
N LYS A 1082 -2.40 18.62 -6.34
CA LYS A 1082 -1.10 19.28 -6.61
C LYS A 1082 -0.93 19.67 -8.07
N ASP A 1083 -1.50 18.88 -8.97
CA ASP A 1083 -1.52 19.15 -10.41
C ASP A 1083 -2.61 20.16 -10.81
N SER A 1084 -3.37 20.71 -9.86
CA SER A 1084 -4.50 21.62 -10.10
C SER A 1084 -5.57 21.07 -11.05
N ALA A 1085 -5.75 19.74 -11.09
CA ALA A 1085 -6.72 19.11 -11.99
C ALA A 1085 -8.17 19.33 -11.55
N TYR A 1086 -8.46 19.28 -10.25
CA TYR A 1086 -9.77 19.60 -9.68
C TYR A 1086 -9.71 19.87 -8.17
N ASN A 1087 -10.76 20.53 -7.64
CA ASN A 1087 -10.85 20.96 -6.25
C ASN A 1087 -11.40 19.88 -5.31
N THR A 1088 -11.16 20.05 -4.00
CA THR A 1088 -11.66 19.16 -2.93
C THR A 1088 -13.17 18.96 -2.96
N LEU A 1089 -13.96 20.00 -3.29
CA LEU A 1089 -15.42 19.88 -3.38
C LEU A 1089 -15.86 18.92 -4.50
N VAL A 1090 -15.17 18.95 -5.65
CA VAL A 1090 -15.47 18.08 -6.79
C VAL A 1090 -15.19 16.62 -6.41
N PHE A 1091 -14.08 16.37 -5.71
CA PHE A 1091 -13.72 15.05 -5.19
C PHE A 1091 -14.82 14.47 -4.31
N HIS A 1092 -15.21 15.18 -3.25
CA HIS A 1092 -16.16 14.66 -2.28
C HIS A 1092 -17.59 14.59 -2.82
N ALA A 1093 -18.00 15.52 -3.69
CA ALA A 1093 -19.31 15.44 -4.33
C ALA A 1093 -19.42 14.22 -5.24
N ALA A 1094 -18.37 13.94 -6.02
CA ALA A 1094 -18.32 12.74 -6.85
C ALA A 1094 -18.26 11.46 -6.02
N TYR A 1095 -17.46 11.45 -4.95
CA TYR A 1095 -17.37 10.33 -4.00
C TYR A 1095 -18.73 10.02 -3.37
N LEU A 1096 -19.38 11.03 -2.77
CA LEU A 1096 -20.69 10.87 -2.11
C LEU A 1096 -21.75 10.34 -3.07
N LEU A 1097 -21.83 10.86 -4.29
CA LEU A 1097 -22.85 10.42 -5.26
C LEU A 1097 -22.61 9.02 -5.81
N VAL A 1098 -21.36 8.57 -5.90
CA VAL A 1098 -21.06 7.17 -6.25
C VAL A 1098 -21.49 6.26 -5.10
N GLU A 1099 -21.31 6.68 -3.85
CA GLU A 1099 -21.63 5.84 -2.70
C GLU A 1099 -23.11 5.70 -2.40
N LEU A 1100 -23.91 6.77 -2.55
CA LEU A 1100 -25.33 6.77 -2.20
C LEU A 1100 -26.13 5.58 -2.81
N PRO A 1101 -26.02 5.24 -4.11
CA PRO A 1101 -26.71 4.07 -4.67
C PRO A 1101 -26.29 2.74 -4.02
N PHE A 1102 -24.99 2.60 -3.72
CA PHE A 1102 -24.45 1.38 -3.11
C PHE A 1102 -24.73 1.27 -1.61
N GLU A 1103 -25.09 2.37 -0.95
CA GLU A 1103 -25.60 2.38 0.43
C GLU A 1103 -27.12 2.15 0.47
N PHE A 1104 -27.87 2.84 -0.41
CA PHE A 1104 -29.33 2.83 -0.42
C PHE A 1104 -29.91 1.47 -0.79
N VAL A 1105 -29.40 0.80 -1.83
CA VAL A 1105 -29.95 -0.49 -2.30
C VAL A 1105 -29.86 -1.59 -1.23
N PRO A 1106 -28.72 -1.80 -0.54
CA PRO A 1106 -28.67 -2.73 0.59
C PRO A 1106 -29.55 -2.32 1.77
N CYS A 1107 -29.65 -1.02 2.08
CA CYS A 1107 -30.53 -0.52 3.14
C CYS A 1107 -32.02 -0.74 2.82
N LEU A 1108 -32.40 -0.70 1.55
CA LEU A 1108 -33.74 -1.08 1.10
C LEU A 1108 -34.03 -2.55 1.38
N PHE A 1109 -33.11 -3.45 1.04
CA PHE A 1109 -33.25 -4.87 1.37
C PHE A 1109 -33.30 -5.11 2.89
N PHE A 1110 -32.42 -4.45 3.64
CA PHE A 1110 -32.40 -4.49 5.10
C PHE A 1110 -33.74 -4.05 5.70
N SER A 1111 -34.29 -2.93 5.24
CA SER A 1111 -35.55 -2.37 5.75
C SER A 1111 -36.75 -3.26 5.45
N VAL A 1112 -36.77 -3.91 4.27
CA VAL A 1112 -37.81 -4.90 3.92
C VAL A 1112 -37.78 -6.07 4.91
N LEU A 1113 -36.59 -6.62 5.19
CA LEU A 1113 -36.45 -7.73 6.13
C LEU A 1113 -36.82 -7.34 7.56
N VAL A 1114 -36.37 -6.17 8.01
CA VAL A 1114 -36.59 -5.72 9.39
C VAL A 1114 -38.05 -5.35 9.64
N VAL A 1115 -38.72 -4.66 8.70
CA VAL A 1115 -40.12 -4.26 8.93
C VAL A 1115 -41.08 -5.41 8.66
N PHE A 1116 -41.00 -6.04 7.49
CA PHE A 1116 -41.97 -7.06 7.09
C PHE A 1116 -41.61 -8.47 7.57
N GLY A 1117 -40.32 -8.81 7.57
CA GLY A 1117 -39.84 -10.14 7.97
C GLY A 1117 -39.91 -10.36 9.48
N ILE A 1118 -39.38 -9.44 10.27
CA ILE A 1118 -39.37 -9.54 11.74
C ILE A 1118 -40.76 -9.26 12.35
N GLY A 1119 -41.53 -8.36 11.74
CA GLY A 1119 -42.90 -8.05 12.17
C GLY A 1119 -43.04 -6.79 13.02
N LEU A 1120 -42.28 -5.75 12.71
CA LEU A 1120 -42.57 -4.39 13.20
C LEU A 1120 -43.89 -3.88 12.58
N PRO A 1121 -44.49 -2.78 13.10
CA PRO A 1121 -45.74 -2.26 12.57
C PRO A 1121 -45.69 -2.08 11.05
N ARG A 1122 -46.57 -2.80 10.33
CA ARG A 1122 -46.58 -2.89 8.86
C ARG A 1122 -47.23 -1.66 8.21
N THR A 1123 -46.78 -0.48 8.62
CA THR A 1123 -47.24 0.81 8.10
C THR A 1123 -46.23 1.36 7.09
N ALA A 1124 -46.71 2.14 6.12
CA ALA A 1124 -45.82 2.84 5.19
C ALA A 1124 -44.84 3.76 5.93
N GLY A 1125 -45.31 4.41 7.01
CA GLY A 1125 -44.49 5.26 7.86
C GLY A 1125 -43.28 4.51 8.45
N MET A 1126 -43.49 3.35 9.06
CA MET A 1126 -42.41 2.56 9.67
C MET A 1126 -41.38 2.10 8.64
N PHE A 1127 -41.84 1.67 7.47
CA PHE A 1127 -40.96 1.27 6.37
C PHE A 1127 -40.04 2.40 5.91
N PHE A 1128 -40.61 3.57 5.59
CA PHE A 1128 -39.80 4.72 5.13
C PHE A 1128 -38.93 5.31 6.24
N ALA A 1129 -39.38 5.29 7.50
CA ALA A 1129 -38.57 5.67 8.65
C ALA A 1129 -37.36 4.75 8.82
N MET A 1130 -37.55 3.43 8.74
CA MET A 1130 -36.45 2.45 8.81
C MET A 1130 -35.46 2.59 7.64
N LEU A 1131 -35.96 2.80 6.42
CA LEU A 1131 -35.13 3.03 5.23
C LEU A 1131 -34.30 4.30 5.36
N LEU A 1132 -34.90 5.39 5.84
CA LEU A 1132 -34.21 6.65 6.08
C LEU A 1132 -33.15 6.47 7.17
N THR A 1133 -33.52 5.92 8.32
CA THR A 1133 -32.63 5.72 9.46
C THR A 1133 -31.43 4.85 9.12
N SER A 1134 -31.65 3.71 8.44
CA SER A 1134 -30.58 2.81 8.01
C SER A 1134 -29.62 3.47 7.00
N THR A 1135 -30.14 4.24 6.04
CA THR A 1135 -29.30 4.97 5.08
C THR A 1135 -28.49 6.08 5.75
N LEU A 1136 -29.11 6.89 6.61
CA LEU A 1136 -28.44 8.03 7.25
C LEU A 1136 -27.36 7.58 8.25
N ILE A 1137 -27.62 6.53 9.04
CA ILE A 1137 -26.64 6.05 10.03
C ILE A 1137 -25.40 5.45 9.35
N THR A 1138 -25.57 4.71 8.25
CA THR A 1138 -24.45 4.20 7.44
C THR A 1138 -23.64 5.36 6.87
N ASN A 1139 -24.29 6.40 6.35
CA ASN A 1139 -23.61 7.56 5.80
C ASN A 1139 -22.83 8.38 6.86
N CYS A 1140 -23.34 8.46 8.09
CA CYS A 1140 -22.61 9.03 9.23
C CYS A 1140 -21.33 8.23 9.52
N GLY A 1141 -21.38 6.90 9.44
CA GLY A 1141 -20.23 6.01 9.63
C GLY A 1141 -19.12 6.27 8.63
N ASP A 1142 -19.49 6.37 7.35
CA ASP A 1142 -18.55 6.73 6.29
C ASP A 1142 -17.94 8.13 6.52
N SER A 1143 -18.76 9.13 6.84
CA SER A 1143 -18.30 10.50 7.11
C SER A 1143 -17.27 10.57 8.25
N LEU A 1144 -17.50 9.83 9.34
CA LEU A 1144 -16.57 9.74 10.47
C LEU A 1144 -15.23 9.11 10.02
N GLY A 1145 -15.30 8.06 9.19
CA GLY A 1145 -14.14 7.43 8.58
C GLY A 1145 -13.29 8.40 7.77
N ILE A 1146 -13.93 9.24 6.94
CA ILE A 1146 -13.24 10.29 6.17
C ILE A 1146 -12.52 11.29 7.09
N ILE A 1147 -13.17 11.72 8.18
CA ILE A 1147 -12.57 12.68 9.13
C ILE A 1147 -11.28 12.09 9.72
N CYS A 1148 -11.36 10.91 10.32
CA CYS A 1148 -10.21 10.32 11.02
C CYS A 1148 -9.08 9.96 10.06
N THR A 1149 -9.39 9.35 8.91
CA THR A 1149 -8.37 8.99 7.92
C THR A 1149 -7.76 10.22 7.26
N SER A 1150 -8.46 11.34 7.13
CA SER A 1150 -7.87 12.58 6.57
C SER A 1150 -6.96 13.31 7.56
N VAL A 1151 -7.22 13.20 8.86
CA VAL A 1151 -6.46 13.89 9.92
C VAL A 1151 -5.19 13.11 10.31
N PHE A 1152 -5.26 11.80 10.44
CA PHE A 1152 -4.16 10.96 10.94
C PHE A 1152 -3.43 10.22 9.82
N GLU A 1153 -2.10 10.33 9.80
CA GLU A 1153 -1.25 9.62 8.83
C GLU A 1153 -1.08 8.13 9.18
N HIS A 1154 -1.09 7.79 10.47
CA HIS A 1154 -0.94 6.42 10.93
C HIS A 1154 -2.30 5.71 10.92
N LEU A 1155 -2.49 4.77 9.98
CA LEU A 1155 -3.78 4.11 9.75
C LEU A 1155 -4.30 3.38 11.00
N GLY A 1156 -3.46 2.61 11.69
CA GLY A 1156 -3.85 1.92 12.92
C GLY A 1156 -4.31 2.85 14.07
N LEU A 1157 -3.80 4.09 14.14
CA LEU A 1157 -4.25 5.09 15.12
C LEU A 1157 -5.64 5.60 14.73
N ALA A 1158 -5.82 5.91 13.44
CA ALA A 1158 -7.09 6.37 12.90
C ALA A 1158 -8.20 5.34 13.14
N VAL A 1159 -7.95 4.07 12.82
CA VAL A 1159 -8.94 2.98 12.96
C VAL A 1159 -9.34 2.78 14.42
N ASN A 1160 -8.39 2.74 15.36
CA ASN A 1160 -8.70 2.52 16.77
C ASN A 1160 -9.51 3.68 17.38
N LEU A 1161 -9.10 4.93 17.11
CA LEU A 1161 -9.84 6.11 17.55
C LEU A 1161 -11.28 6.10 17.02
N LEU A 1162 -11.40 5.79 15.73
CA LEU A 1162 -12.64 5.74 15.00
C LEU A 1162 -13.61 4.70 15.57
N THR A 1163 -13.14 3.47 15.84
CA THR A 1163 -13.97 2.42 16.46
C THR A 1163 -14.45 2.80 17.86
N ASN A 1164 -13.60 3.43 18.67
CA ASN A 1164 -13.97 3.80 20.03
C ASN A 1164 -15.01 4.94 20.05
N ILE A 1165 -14.90 5.92 19.16
CA ILE A 1165 -15.90 7.00 19.02
C ILE A 1165 -17.26 6.43 18.63
N VAL A 1166 -17.29 5.50 17.66
CA VAL A 1166 -18.53 4.84 17.25
C VAL A 1166 -19.13 4.02 18.40
N MET A 1167 -18.32 3.25 19.13
CA MET A 1167 -18.78 2.46 20.29
C MET A 1167 -19.45 3.33 21.35
N VAL A 1168 -18.80 4.43 21.76
CA VAL A 1168 -19.38 5.36 22.73
C VAL A 1168 -20.71 5.91 22.20
N GLY A 1169 -20.77 6.30 20.93
CA GLY A 1169 -22.00 6.76 20.30
C GLY A 1169 -23.12 5.71 20.30
N VAL A 1170 -22.82 4.45 20.00
CA VAL A 1170 -23.81 3.36 19.99
C VAL A 1170 -24.40 3.14 21.39
N PHE A 1171 -23.58 3.14 22.44
CA PHE A 1171 -24.07 2.93 23.81
C PHE A 1171 -24.81 4.14 24.39
N MET A 1172 -24.45 5.35 23.96
CA MET A 1172 -25.16 6.58 24.36
C MET A 1172 -26.52 6.74 23.67
N ALA A 1173 -26.88 5.90 22.71
CA ALA A 1173 -28.08 6.07 21.89
C ALA A 1173 -29.42 6.08 22.66
N GLY A 1174 -29.44 5.61 23.92
CA GLY A 1174 -30.57 5.80 24.85
C GLY A 1174 -31.35 4.54 25.22
N THR A 1175 -31.05 3.37 24.65
CA THR A 1175 -31.72 2.09 25.02
C THR A 1175 -31.00 1.28 26.10
N MET A 1176 -29.69 1.53 26.29
CA MET A 1176 -28.79 0.79 27.18
C MET A 1176 -28.43 1.60 28.43
N SER A 1177 -28.10 2.89 28.26
CA SER A 1177 -27.81 3.82 29.36
C SER A 1177 -29.01 4.77 29.53
N LEU A 1178 -29.92 4.40 30.43
CA LEU A 1178 -31.16 5.16 30.69
C LEU A 1178 -30.91 6.35 31.62
N HIS A 1179 -30.01 6.21 32.59
CA HIS A 1179 -29.64 7.27 33.54
C HIS A 1179 -28.21 7.75 33.29
N MET A 1180 -28.01 8.52 32.22
CA MET A 1180 -26.70 9.08 31.90
C MET A 1180 -26.43 10.40 32.64
N PRO A 1181 -25.18 10.68 33.05
CA PRO A 1181 -24.81 11.97 33.63
C PRO A 1181 -25.08 13.16 32.66
N PRO A 1182 -25.36 14.38 33.16
CA PRO A 1182 -25.77 15.53 32.33
C PRO A 1182 -24.79 15.89 31.20
N PHE A 1183 -23.49 15.66 31.41
CA PHE A 1183 -22.47 15.88 30.38
C PHE A 1183 -22.69 14.98 29.15
N PHE A 1184 -22.97 13.69 29.36
CA PHE A 1184 -23.21 12.73 28.30
C PHE A 1184 -24.57 12.98 27.62
N GLU A 1185 -25.57 13.44 28.37
CA GLU A 1185 -26.85 13.88 27.80
C GLU A 1185 -26.65 15.02 26.79
N GLY A 1186 -25.82 16.01 27.13
CA GLY A 1186 -25.43 17.10 26.24
C GLY A 1186 -24.67 16.61 24.99
N TRP A 1187 -23.70 15.71 25.16
CA TRP A 1187 -22.96 15.13 24.03
C TRP A 1187 -23.85 14.27 23.12
N ASN A 1188 -24.87 13.61 23.67
CA ASN A 1188 -25.76 12.75 22.90
C ASN A 1188 -26.58 13.50 21.83
N TYR A 1189 -26.76 14.83 21.94
CA TYR A 1189 -27.40 15.63 20.90
C TYR A 1189 -26.58 15.74 19.60
N ILE A 1190 -25.26 15.50 19.66
CA ILE A 1190 -24.36 15.50 18.50
C ILE A 1190 -24.29 14.09 17.87
N ASN A 1191 -24.76 13.08 18.59
CA ASN A 1191 -24.66 11.68 18.21
C ASN A 1191 -25.85 11.27 17.31
N PRO A 1192 -25.61 10.82 16.06
CA PRO A 1192 -26.68 10.40 15.17
C PRO A 1192 -27.47 9.19 15.68
N ALA A 1193 -26.84 8.33 16.51
CA ALA A 1193 -27.48 7.14 17.03
C ALA A 1193 -28.68 7.44 17.94
N LYS A 1194 -28.66 8.57 18.68
CA LYS A 1194 -29.80 9.03 19.49
C LYS A 1194 -31.06 9.18 18.65
N TYR A 1195 -30.97 9.94 17.57
CA TYR A 1195 -32.12 10.21 16.71
C TYR A 1195 -32.58 8.96 15.97
N ALA A 1196 -31.67 8.05 15.62
CA ALA A 1196 -32.02 6.75 15.05
C ALA A 1196 -32.89 5.91 16.01
N VAL A 1197 -32.56 5.90 17.31
CA VAL A 1197 -33.38 5.25 18.35
C VAL A 1197 -34.73 5.93 18.46
N GLU A 1198 -34.77 7.25 18.68
CA GLU A 1198 -36.01 8.01 18.84
C GLU A 1198 -36.99 7.78 17.68
N ILE A 1199 -36.51 7.81 16.44
CA ILE A 1199 -37.34 7.57 15.26
C ILE A 1199 -37.88 6.13 15.24
N THR A 1200 -37.03 5.16 15.54
CA THR A 1200 -37.40 3.74 15.45
C THR A 1200 -38.36 3.35 16.57
N THR A 1201 -38.13 3.78 17.81
CA THR A 1201 -39.00 3.44 18.95
C THR A 1201 -40.36 4.14 18.86
N ASN A 1202 -40.40 5.43 18.54
CA ASN A 1202 -41.66 6.19 18.39
C ASN A 1202 -42.46 5.79 17.14
N MET A 1203 -41.92 4.92 16.27
CA MET A 1203 -42.68 4.30 15.17
C MET A 1203 -43.00 2.82 15.45
N ALA A 1204 -42.29 2.17 16.37
CA ALA A 1204 -42.44 0.75 16.67
C ALA A 1204 -43.40 0.44 17.82
N PHE A 1205 -43.55 1.34 18.79
CA PHE A 1205 -44.32 1.11 20.02
C PHE A 1205 -45.75 1.68 20.03
N PRO A 1206 -46.06 2.86 19.45
CA PRO A 1206 -47.39 3.42 19.55
C PRO A 1206 -48.48 2.50 18.98
N GLY A 1207 -49.56 2.32 19.74
CA GLY A 1207 -50.70 1.46 19.35
C GLY A 1207 -50.51 -0.05 19.59
N GLU A 1208 -49.37 -0.47 20.17
CA GLU A 1208 -49.12 -1.86 20.54
C GLU A 1208 -49.53 -2.15 21.99
N THR A 1209 -50.12 -3.32 22.23
CA THR A 1209 -50.51 -3.82 23.56
C THR A 1209 -49.75 -5.10 23.91
N PHE A 1210 -49.29 -5.23 25.15
CA PHE A 1210 -48.48 -6.36 25.60
C PHE A 1210 -49.22 -7.20 26.65
N ASP A 1211 -49.23 -8.52 26.44
CA ASP A 1211 -49.78 -9.48 27.39
C ASP A 1211 -48.80 -9.73 28.55
N CYS A 1212 -49.31 -9.63 29.78
CA CYS A 1212 -48.55 -9.73 31.02
C CYS A 1212 -48.26 -11.19 31.43
N GLY A 1213 -48.99 -12.17 30.88
CA GLY A 1213 -48.82 -13.60 31.20
C GLY A 1213 -49.35 -13.99 32.60
N GLY A 1214 -50.15 -15.06 32.66
CA GLY A 1214 -50.81 -15.54 33.89
C GLY A 1214 -52.18 -14.89 34.16
N ASP A 1215 -52.76 -15.16 35.34
CA ASP A 1215 -54.05 -14.59 35.80
C ASP A 1215 -53.93 -13.13 36.33
N ALA A 1216 -52.73 -12.54 36.27
CA ALA A 1216 -52.47 -11.16 36.69
C ALA A 1216 -52.86 -10.18 35.58
N THR A 1217 -53.92 -9.41 35.78
CA THR A 1217 -54.46 -8.45 34.80
C THR A 1217 -53.76 -7.10 34.78
N ASP A 1218 -52.91 -6.79 35.77
CA ASP A 1218 -52.18 -5.52 35.88
C ASP A 1218 -50.67 -5.76 35.99
N CYS A 1219 -49.93 -5.57 34.90
CA CYS A 1219 -48.48 -5.38 34.92
C CYS A 1219 -48.10 -3.93 34.64
N ALA A 1220 -46.96 -3.49 35.15
CA ALA A 1220 -46.52 -2.09 35.08
C ALA A 1220 -46.32 -1.53 33.66
N LEU A 1221 -46.17 -2.40 32.64
CA LEU A 1221 -45.88 -2.04 31.24
C LEU A 1221 -46.79 -2.80 30.27
N ASN A 1222 -48.07 -2.41 30.17
CA ASN A 1222 -49.09 -3.08 29.34
C ASN A 1222 -49.31 -2.44 27.95
N THR A 1223 -48.92 -1.18 27.76
CA THR A 1223 -49.10 -0.42 26.51
C THR A 1223 -47.78 0.15 26.00
N GLY A 1224 -47.65 0.31 24.68
CA GLY A 1224 -46.46 0.91 24.07
C GLY A 1224 -46.17 2.34 24.54
N ASP A 1225 -47.20 3.14 24.80
CA ASP A 1225 -47.03 4.51 25.29
C ASP A 1225 -46.47 4.53 26.72
N ALA A 1226 -46.93 3.61 27.58
CA ALA A 1226 -46.37 3.42 28.92
C ALA A 1226 -44.89 2.99 28.88
N VAL A 1227 -44.50 2.19 27.87
CA VAL A 1227 -43.10 1.82 27.65
C VAL A 1227 -42.25 3.04 27.26
N LEU A 1228 -42.75 3.89 26.36
CA LEU A 1228 -42.02 5.09 25.93
C LEU A 1228 -41.86 6.10 27.08
N GLU A 1229 -42.89 6.29 27.90
CA GLU A 1229 -42.85 7.18 29.06
C GLU A 1229 -41.89 6.64 30.13
N TYR A 1230 -41.99 5.34 30.47
CA TYR A 1230 -41.16 4.72 31.50
C TYR A 1230 -39.66 4.76 31.17
N TYR A 1231 -39.30 4.54 29.90
CA TYR A 1231 -37.91 4.57 29.45
C TYR A 1231 -37.42 5.97 29.01
N GLY A 1232 -38.28 6.99 29.05
CA GLY A 1232 -37.90 8.35 28.62
C GLY A 1232 -37.58 8.48 27.13
N LEU A 1233 -38.26 7.68 26.30
CA LEU A 1233 -38.04 7.60 24.85
C LEU A 1233 -39.11 8.32 24.02
N ASP A 1234 -40.08 8.97 24.67
CA ASP A 1234 -41.12 9.75 23.99
C ASP A 1234 -40.50 10.97 23.27
N ALA A 1235 -40.62 10.99 21.94
CA ALA A 1235 -40.06 12.05 21.11
C ALA A 1235 -40.90 12.30 19.86
N ARG A 1236 -40.93 13.56 19.42
CA ARG A 1236 -41.61 13.93 18.17
C ARG A 1236 -40.77 13.49 16.98
N VAL A 1237 -41.19 12.43 16.30
CA VAL A 1237 -40.53 11.84 15.12
C VAL A 1237 -40.08 12.88 14.09
N GLY A 1238 -40.91 13.87 13.76
CA GLY A 1238 -40.57 14.92 12.78
C GLY A 1238 -39.37 15.78 13.20
N ASN A 1239 -39.24 16.10 14.49
CA ASN A 1239 -38.10 16.86 15.02
C ASN A 1239 -36.83 16.01 15.00
N SER A 1240 -36.94 14.73 15.38
CA SER A 1240 -35.80 13.79 15.38
C SER A 1240 -35.29 13.53 13.96
N ILE A 1241 -36.17 13.41 12.95
CA ILE A 1241 -35.77 13.32 11.53
C ILE A 1241 -35.01 14.58 11.09
N GLY A 1242 -35.54 15.77 11.40
CA GLY A 1242 -34.89 17.03 11.05
C GLY A 1242 -33.50 17.17 11.69
N ALA A 1243 -33.39 16.83 12.97
CA ALA A 1243 -32.12 16.83 13.70
C ALA A 1243 -31.12 15.81 13.13
N PHE A 1244 -31.59 14.60 12.79
CA PHE A 1244 -30.73 13.56 12.22
C PHE A 1244 -30.15 13.98 10.86
N ILE A 1245 -30.98 14.52 9.96
CA ILE A 1245 -30.51 15.06 8.68
C ILE A 1245 -29.49 16.20 8.90
N GLY A 1246 -29.76 17.08 9.87
CA GLY A 1246 -28.82 18.12 10.29
C GLY A 1246 -27.46 17.56 10.73
N CYS A 1247 -27.45 16.53 11.56
CA CYS A 1247 -26.23 15.85 12.00
C CYS A 1247 -25.44 15.25 10.82
N VAL A 1248 -26.11 14.58 9.89
CA VAL A 1248 -25.46 13.99 8.70
C VAL A 1248 -24.77 15.07 7.86
N ILE A 1249 -25.45 16.19 7.63
CA ILE A 1249 -24.90 17.34 6.89
C ILE A 1249 -23.67 17.90 7.61
N ILE A 1250 -23.74 18.11 8.92
CA ILE A 1250 -22.62 18.62 9.73
C ILE A 1250 -21.42 17.67 9.65
N TYR A 1251 -21.63 16.37 9.83
CA TYR A 1251 -20.56 15.37 9.76
C TYR A 1251 -19.88 15.39 8.39
N ARG A 1252 -20.67 15.49 7.31
CA ARG A 1252 -20.13 15.56 5.95
C ARG A 1252 -19.37 16.86 5.68
N ILE A 1253 -19.85 18.02 6.18
CA ILE A 1253 -19.14 19.30 6.07
C ILE A 1253 -17.80 19.25 6.81
N VAL A 1254 -17.78 18.69 8.02
CA VAL A 1254 -16.54 18.51 8.80
C VAL A 1254 -15.57 17.58 8.09
N ALA A 1255 -16.07 16.48 7.50
CA ALA A 1255 -15.27 15.56 6.70
C ALA A 1255 -14.58 16.28 5.52
N VAL A 1256 -15.34 17.04 4.73
CA VAL A 1256 -14.81 17.83 3.61
C VAL A 1256 -13.82 18.90 4.12
N GLY A 1257 -14.11 19.53 5.25
CA GLY A 1257 -13.22 20.51 5.89
C GLY A 1257 -11.89 19.90 6.34
N ALA A 1258 -11.91 18.70 6.91
CA ALA A 1258 -10.71 17.98 7.33
C ALA A 1258 -9.81 17.65 6.12
N THR A 1259 -10.38 17.14 5.03
CA THR A 1259 -9.63 16.87 3.80
C THR A 1259 -9.12 18.16 3.15
N TYR A 1260 -9.92 19.23 3.12
CA TYR A 1260 -9.52 20.52 2.57
C TYR A 1260 -8.36 21.17 3.35
N THR A 1261 -8.45 21.16 4.68
CA THR A 1261 -7.37 21.68 5.55
C THR A 1261 -6.09 20.87 5.37
N ARG A 1262 -6.20 19.54 5.27
CA ARG A 1262 -5.06 18.67 4.95
C ARG A 1262 -4.45 19.01 3.59
N ALA A 1263 -5.28 19.06 2.54
CA ALA A 1263 -4.86 19.33 1.17
C ALA A 1263 -4.23 20.73 0.99
N LYS A 1264 -4.69 21.74 1.73
CA LYS A 1264 -4.21 23.12 1.59
C LYS A 1264 -2.91 23.41 2.36
N TRP A 1265 -2.72 22.78 3.51
CA TRP A 1265 -1.64 23.14 4.44
C TRP A 1265 -0.54 22.09 4.58
N PHE A 1266 -0.86 20.80 4.39
CA PHE A 1266 0.06 19.70 4.65
C PHE A 1266 0.50 18.95 3.38
N VAL A 1267 -0.30 19.04 2.32
CA VAL A 1267 -0.05 18.44 1.00
C VAL A 1267 0.59 19.50 0.12
#